data_AF-S4RUJ6-F1
#
_entry.id   AF-S4RUJ6-F1
#
_cell.length_a   1.000
_cell.length_b   1.000
_cell.length_c   1.000
_cell.angle_alpha   90.00
_cell.angle_beta   90.00
_cell.angle_gamma   90.00
#
_symmetry.space_group_name_H-M   'P 1'
#
loop_
_entity.id
_entity.type
_entity.pdbx_description
1 polymer ?
#
loop_
_entity_poly.entity_id
_entity_poly.type
_entity_poly.pdbx_seq_one_letter_code
_entity_poly.pdbx_strand_id
1 'polypeptide(L)'
;QVFQVAYVIVKAANSPRPGNWILERSLDGATYHPWQYYSVSDSECLTRYGITPTVGNPVYRRDDEVICTSYYVVLLMLARGKIHTSLINGRPSADDPSPKLLDFTSARYIRLRLQRIRTLNADLMTLSHRDPREVDPIVTRRYYYSIKDISVGGMCICSGHASTCPWNEDTQKMECQCEHNTCGENCQHCCPGYNQRRWRPGTINNGNTCEKCNCHGKTEDCYYDAEVDRTNRSLSVHGRFSGGGVCVNCSANTAGTNCETCRDGFYRPTGVLPNDPYPCRLCQCDPQGSLSQVCIKDEKHADPEKDLSPGQCLCRPGFAGERCERCAFAYRGYPDCKPCLCSMAGGTNDDPCSEPCVCKERVEGEHCDRCRAGFYDLRPRNPRGCSACFCFGLSSSCRSLPWGVTQVVDMRGWRVTDRQGLRKVKTFVEVDQVAVRNADVRRTLPALYYWLAPTSYLGNKLTAYAGHLRYSVSYDIPVDSTDSEMISDVDVIIEGNGQALSSGSLGLMLQPFEEQTLSLRLLPENFFDFRSNAPVSRDALMTALANVTRLQIRASYSSVKQAVYRLSAVSLDVASPDAAVGSPAALDVEQCHCPHGYAGTSCESCMRGHRRVDGTLHGGRCEPCRCHGHADDCDDLSGDCMLPLSGCRHNTMGPHCELCRPGFYGNATRGTADDCLPCTCPLSIASNNFSPTCHQDPRGVLTCDQCLPGYIGLRCERCADDFFGEPSSPGGSCRRCECNGNEEAWGGGRVCDARTGQCLRCRERTAGFHCERCADGFYGDATGTGGCQPCQCHPEGATAPQCDRINGQCPCRPSVVGRTCEQCAIGFYGLSSGAGCSPCPCHPVGTAGVACSADGRCHCWPGVEGRSCDRCTSGHYGFKEGGCTPCNCSHTNHHCDQETGRCLCPPNTEGTRCHRCIDDHWGVNPHAGCRACNCSAAHSRGARCDEASGQCSCLDGYGGRTCGECAQGRWGYPACRPCECHPEGTRANTCPAPPTGSLCGCDERTGQCACKENVGGTRCDACLPGTFGLNREDPRGCTACFCFGVSSVCRELQGFVRMQVFMVEGQRSMPVVNQVGQRETMSGVRYQHPEMILHAGEVLKTLHHEPFYWKLPSQFTGPKLTAYGGKLRYTVYFEAEDGSGRSDREPQVLLRGGRNKELLIYRDMAPPRPGQRTQHQMDMTEHEWRYFNSVLDQPVSRADFMSILGGIGNIFIKASYGSRMTESRISEVSLEVAARGNGSSHLQAACQVEQCECPPGYSGLSCQVLPP
;
A
#
# COMPACT_ATOMS: atom_id res chain seq x y z
N GLN A 1 14.37 -4.63 -66.62
CA GLN A 1 13.74 -5.23 -65.45
C GLN A 1 14.71 -5.23 -64.26
N VAL A 2 14.22 -4.93 -63.06
CA VAL A 2 15.01 -5.05 -61.81
C VAL A 2 14.83 -6.47 -61.28
N PHE A 3 15.94 -7.10 -60.90
CA PHE A 3 15.96 -8.45 -60.35
C PHE A 3 16.35 -8.41 -58.87
N GLN A 4 15.83 -9.36 -58.11
CA GLN A 4 16.31 -9.68 -56.77
C GLN A 4 17.40 -10.73 -56.88
N VAL A 5 18.65 -10.33 -56.61
CA VAL A 5 19.82 -11.19 -56.80
C VAL A 5 20.19 -11.85 -55.49
N ALA A 6 20.16 -13.18 -55.47
CA ALA A 6 20.50 -13.98 -54.29
C ALA A 6 22.00 -14.27 -54.20
N TYR A 7 22.65 -14.52 -55.34
CA TYR A 7 24.08 -14.82 -55.37
C TYR A 7 24.73 -14.50 -56.73
N VAL A 8 26.05 -14.31 -56.71
CA VAL A 8 26.89 -14.17 -57.91
C VAL A 8 28.08 -15.12 -57.78
N ILE A 9 28.22 -16.01 -58.76
CA ILE A 9 29.31 -16.98 -58.86
C ILE A 9 30.19 -16.64 -60.05
N VAL A 10 31.48 -16.49 -59.80
CA VAL A 10 32.49 -16.25 -60.84
C VAL A 10 33.45 -17.43 -60.87
N LYS A 11 33.58 -18.09 -62.02
CA LYS A 11 34.51 -19.20 -62.22
C LYS A 11 35.62 -18.76 -63.16
N ALA A 12 36.86 -18.72 -62.67
CA ALA A 12 38.03 -18.50 -63.50
C ALA A 12 38.26 -19.71 -64.43
N ALA A 13 38.78 -19.49 -65.63
CA ALA A 13 39.11 -20.55 -66.59
C ALA A 13 40.58 -20.99 -66.42
N ASN A 14 41.46 -20.56 -67.33
CA ASN A 14 42.89 -20.86 -67.37
C ASN A 14 43.77 -19.76 -66.75
N SER A 15 43.18 -18.84 -65.98
CA SER A 15 43.90 -17.85 -65.17
C SER A 15 43.65 -18.06 -63.67
N PRO A 16 44.51 -17.51 -62.79
CA PRO A 16 44.19 -17.37 -61.37
C PRO A 16 42.92 -16.54 -61.14
N ARG A 17 42.35 -16.66 -59.93
CA ARG A 17 41.27 -15.77 -59.46
C ARG A 17 41.76 -14.31 -59.46
N PRO A 18 40.92 -13.32 -59.82
CA PRO A 18 41.30 -11.92 -59.75
C PRO A 18 41.80 -11.54 -58.36
N GLY A 19 42.85 -10.71 -58.29
CA GLY A 19 43.45 -10.27 -57.03
C GLY A 19 42.56 -9.26 -56.32
N ASN A 20 42.63 -8.00 -56.76
CA ASN A 20 41.73 -6.96 -56.24
C ASN A 20 40.63 -6.69 -57.24
N TRP A 21 39.39 -6.76 -56.79
CA TRP A 21 38.24 -6.42 -57.61
C TRP A 21 37.02 -6.08 -56.77
N ILE A 22 36.03 -5.44 -57.39
CA ILE A 22 34.80 -5.00 -56.75
C ILE A 22 33.62 -5.61 -57.49
N LEU A 23 32.67 -6.17 -56.75
CA LEU A 23 31.36 -6.53 -57.26
C LEU A 23 30.41 -5.37 -56.96
N GLU A 24 29.79 -4.80 -58.00
CA GLU A 24 28.95 -3.60 -57.90
C GLU A 24 27.58 -3.83 -58.55
N ARG A 25 26.57 -3.13 -58.05
CA ARG A 25 25.19 -3.10 -58.57
C ARG A 25 24.75 -1.71 -58.96
N SER A 26 23.76 -1.63 -59.84
CA SER A 26 23.11 -0.39 -60.24
C SER A 26 21.67 -0.64 -60.69
N LEU A 27 20.78 0.32 -60.46
CA LEU A 27 19.39 0.32 -60.93
C LEU A 27 19.23 1.14 -62.22
N ASP A 28 20.01 2.21 -62.37
CA ASP A 28 19.94 3.17 -63.48
C ASP A 28 20.98 2.92 -64.59
N GLY A 29 22.04 2.15 -64.29
CA GLY A 29 23.18 1.89 -65.17
C GLY A 29 24.24 2.99 -65.18
N ALA A 30 24.04 4.08 -64.43
CA ALA A 30 24.94 5.23 -64.33
C ALA A 30 25.65 5.28 -62.97
N THR A 31 24.90 5.12 -61.88
CA THR A 31 25.44 5.11 -60.52
C THR A 31 25.60 3.67 -60.04
N TYR A 32 26.83 3.31 -59.64
CA TYR A 32 27.17 1.96 -59.19
C TYR A 32 27.53 1.97 -57.72
N HIS A 33 26.89 1.08 -56.97
CA HIS A 33 27.14 0.85 -55.55
C HIS A 33 27.80 -0.51 -55.33
N PRO A 34 28.77 -0.62 -54.42
CA PRO A 34 29.47 -1.87 -54.16
C PRO A 34 28.56 -2.86 -53.40
N TRP A 35 28.53 -4.11 -53.85
CA TRP A 35 28.02 -5.24 -53.07
C TRP A 35 29.09 -5.84 -52.18
N GLN A 36 30.30 -6.01 -52.70
CA GLN A 36 31.41 -6.60 -51.95
C GLN A 36 32.77 -6.25 -52.56
N TYR A 37 33.76 -6.05 -51.69
CA TYR A 37 35.16 -5.84 -52.06
C TYR A 37 35.98 -7.11 -51.88
N TYR A 38 36.87 -7.35 -52.83
CA TYR A 38 37.83 -8.45 -52.79
C TYR A 38 39.25 -7.90 -52.87
N SER A 39 40.11 -8.40 -51.99
CA SER A 39 41.52 -8.01 -51.93
C SER A 39 42.45 -9.22 -51.87
N VAL A 40 43.71 -9.06 -52.26
CA VAL A 40 44.72 -10.14 -52.17
C VAL A 40 45.18 -10.41 -50.73
N SER A 41 45.06 -9.42 -49.85
CA SER A 41 45.41 -9.49 -48.43
C SER A 41 44.46 -8.66 -47.57
N ASP A 42 44.37 -9.00 -46.29
CA ASP A 42 43.56 -8.26 -45.32
C ASP A 42 44.04 -6.81 -45.15
N SER A 43 45.35 -6.57 -45.23
CA SER A 43 45.94 -5.23 -45.17
C SER A 43 45.51 -4.33 -46.33
N GLU A 44 45.31 -4.89 -47.52
CA GLU A 44 44.89 -4.12 -48.71
C GLU A 44 43.42 -3.69 -48.66
N CYS A 45 42.56 -4.36 -47.87
CA CYS A 45 41.20 -3.88 -47.63
C CYS A 45 41.21 -2.48 -47.00
N LEU A 46 42.08 -2.28 -46.00
CA LEU A 46 42.17 -1.02 -45.29
C LEU A 46 42.87 0.06 -46.12
N THR A 47 44.01 -0.27 -46.74
CA THR A 47 44.83 0.74 -47.43
C THR A 47 44.25 1.18 -48.78
N ARG A 48 43.51 0.31 -49.48
CA ARG A 48 42.97 0.61 -50.82
C ARG A 48 41.49 0.97 -50.82
N TYR A 49 40.70 0.37 -49.93
CA TYR A 49 39.25 0.57 -49.89
C TYR A 49 38.77 1.27 -48.61
N GLY A 50 39.64 1.47 -47.61
CA GLY A 50 39.26 2.11 -46.34
C GLY A 50 38.32 1.27 -45.48
N ILE A 51 38.21 -0.05 -45.75
CA ILE A 51 37.30 -0.96 -45.05
C ILE A 51 38.11 -1.96 -44.23
N THR A 52 37.69 -2.20 -42.99
CA THR A 52 38.30 -3.22 -42.13
C THR A 52 38.08 -4.63 -42.69
N PRO A 53 39.13 -5.46 -42.84
CA PRO A 53 39.02 -6.78 -43.45
C PRO A 53 38.19 -7.73 -42.58
N THR A 54 37.35 -8.54 -43.22
CA THR A 54 36.63 -9.65 -42.57
C THR A 54 37.46 -10.93 -42.66
N VAL A 55 37.95 -11.40 -41.51
CA VAL A 55 38.82 -12.58 -41.40
C VAL A 55 37.97 -13.86 -41.37
N GLY A 56 38.26 -14.81 -42.25
CA GLY A 56 37.54 -16.08 -42.34
C GLY A 56 36.30 -16.04 -43.24
N ASN A 57 35.28 -16.86 -42.93
CA ASN A 57 34.02 -16.86 -43.68
C ASN A 57 33.28 -15.52 -43.46
N PRO A 58 32.75 -14.90 -44.53
CA PRO A 58 31.96 -13.67 -44.41
C PRO A 58 30.77 -13.82 -43.45
N VAL A 59 30.69 -12.95 -42.43
CA VAL A 59 29.53 -12.81 -41.54
C VAL A 59 29.14 -11.34 -41.48
N TYR A 60 27.85 -11.04 -41.54
CA TYR A 60 27.32 -9.69 -41.67
C TYR A 60 26.61 -9.27 -40.38
N ARG A 61 26.86 -8.04 -39.91
CA ARG A 61 26.19 -7.43 -38.75
C ARG A 61 24.91 -6.71 -39.15
N ARG A 62 24.79 -6.24 -40.40
CA ARG A 62 23.62 -5.52 -40.94
C ARG A 62 23.26 -6.01 -42.35
N ASP A 63 22.00 -5.86 -42.73
CA ASP A 63 21.50 -6.32 -44.04
C ASP A 63 22.08 -5.55 -45.24
N ASP A 64 22.46 -4.29 -45.04
CA ASP A 64 23.03 -3.40 -46.06
C ASP A 64 24.57 -3.30 -45.98
N GLU A 65 25.20 -4.10 -45.11
CA GLU A 65 26.64 -4.04 -44.89
C GLU A 65 27.43 -4.54 -46.10
N VAL A 66 28.39 -3.71 -46.54
CA VAL A 66 29.36 -4.00 -47.58
C VAL A 66 30.70 -4.32 -46.93
N ILE A 67 31.21 -5.52 -47.17
CA ILE A 67 32.45 -6.02 -46.56
C ILE A 67 33.61 -6.08 -47.55
N CYS A 68 34.82 -6.21 -47.01
CA CYS A 68 36.02 -6.57 -47.77
C CYS A 68 36.62 -7.87 -47.24
N THR A 69 36.91 -8.83 -48.12
CA THR A 69 37.47 -10.14 -47.73
C THR A 69 38.58 -10.61 -48.67
N SER A 70 39.62 -11.23 -48.08
CA SER A 70 40.70 -11.90 -48.80
C SER A 70 40.50 -13.42 -48.92
N TYR A 71 39.45 -13.98 -48.29
CA TYR A 71 39.22 -15.42 -48.16
C TYR A 71 39.16 -16.16 -49.51
N TYR A 72 38.40 -15.62 -50.46
CA TYR A 72 38.26 -16.19 -51.80
C TYR A 72 39.44 -15.86 -52.72
N VAL A 73 40.41 -15.09 -52.24
CA VAL A 73 41.59 -14.63 -52.97
C VAL A 73 42.83 -15.22 -52.30
N VAL A 74 42.84 -16.52 -51.97
CA VAL A 74 44.04 -17.28 -51.56
C VAL A 74 44.57 -18.12 -52.73
N LEU A 75 45.88 -18.15 -52.99
CA LEU A 75 46.45 -18.77 -54.20
C LEU A 75 46.63 -20.27 -53.99
N LEU A 76 45.54 -21.05 -54.01
CA LEU A 76 45.60 -22.50 -53.87
C LEU A 76 45.52 -23.25 -55.21
N MET A 77 44.82 -22.68 -56.19
CA MET A 77 44.67 -23.26 -57.54
C MET A 77 44.95 -22.19 -58.61
N LEU A 78 45.82 -22.53 -59.57
CA LEU A 78 46.23 -21.65 -60.67
C LEU A 78 45.24 -21.63 -61.84
N ALA A 79 44.27 -22.54 -61.86
CA ALA A 79 43.19 -22.62 -62.85
C ALA A 79 41.88 -23.12 -62.20
N ARG A 80 40.73 -22.82 -62.82
CA ARG A 80 39.37 -23.27 -62.41
C ARG A 80 38.89 -22.78 -61.02
N GLY A 81 39.50 -21.72 -60.49
CA GLY A 81 39.10 -21.14 -59.20
C GLY A 81 37.67 -20.59 -59.22
N LYS A 82 36.89 -20.87 -58.18
CA LYS A 82 35.52 -20.38 -58.03
C LYS A 82 35.45 -19.33 -56.91
N ILE A 83 34.65 -18.29 -57.13
CA ILE A 83 34.29 -17.29 -56.13
C ILE A 83 32.77 -17.32 -56.01
N HIS A 84 32.28 -17.61 -54.80
CA HIS A 84 30.85 -17.67 -54.51
C HIS A 84 30.48 -16.52 -53.60
N THR A 85 29.69 -15.57 -54.11
CA THR A 85 29.20 -14.42 -53.34
C THR A 85 27.72 -14.64 -53.06
N SER A 86 27.35 -14.94 -51.81
CA SER A 86 25.94 -14.92 -51.40
C SER A 86 25.60 -13.51 -50.92
N LEU A 87 24.48 -12.96 -51.39
CA LEU A 87 24.00 -11.64 -50.96
C LEU A 87 22.97 -11.74 -49.83
N ILE A 88 22.41 -12.93 -49.58
CA ILE A 88 21.35 -13.19 -48.58
C ILE A 88 21.90 -13.97 -47.39
N ASN A 89 22.61 -15.08 -47.63
CA ASN A 89 23.02 -16.00 -46.56
C ASN A 89 24.01 -15.33 -45.60
N GLY A 90 23.74 -15.45 -44.29
CA GLY A 90 24.59 -14.90 -43.23
C GLY A 90 24.22 -13.47 -42.79
N ARG A 91 23.18 -12.87 -43.37
CA ARG A 91 22.63 -11.57 -42.94
C ARG A 91 21.50 -11.76 -41.89
N PRO A 92 21.31 -10.80 -40.95
CA PRO A 92 20.35 -10.94 -39.86
C PRO A 92 18.90 -11.23 -40.28
N SER A 93 18.44 -10.60 -41.38
CA SER A 93 17.05 -10.75 -41.85
C SER A 93 16.93 -11.72 -43.03
N ALA A 94 17.77 -12.75 -43.09
CA ALA A 94 17.75 -13.71 -44.21
C ALA A 94 16.47 -14.56 -44.24
N ASP A 95 15.90 -14.89 -43.08
CA ASP A 95 14.68 -15.70 -42.97
C ASP A 95 13.39 -14.88 -43.17
N ASP A 96 13.41 -13.59 -42.79
CA ASP A 96 12.31 -12.63 -43.03
C ASP A 96 12.88 -11.32 -43.62
N PRO A 97 12.97 -11.19 -44.96
CA PRO A 97 13.71 -10.12 -45.63
C PRO A 97 13.22 -8.71 -45.29
N SER A 98 14.07 -7.93 -44.62
CA SER A 98 13.80 -6.53 -44.33
C SER A 98 13.73 -5.68 -45.62
N PRO A 99 13.03 -4.54 -45.64
CA PRO A 99 13.04 -3.62 -46.79
C PRO A 99 14.45 -3.20 -47.22
N LYS A 100 15.40 -3.14 -46.27
CA LYS A 100 16.80 -2.84 -46.55
C LYS A 100 17.51 -3.97 -47.27
N LEU A 101 17.23 -5.23 -46.92
CA LEU A 101 17.79 -6.39 -47.62
C LEU A 101 17.22 -6.52 -49.04
N LEU A 102 15.92 -6.25 -49.20
CA LEU A 102 15.24 -6.27 -50.49
C LEU A 102 15.81 -5.19 -51.44
N ASP A 103 16.04 -3.96 -50.95
CA ASP A 103 16.72 -2.93 -51.74
C ASP A 103 18.18 -3.29 -52.03
N PHE A 104 18.90 -3.79 -51.03
CA PHE A 104 20.31 -4.16 -51.16
C PHE A 104 20.52 -5.22 -52.24
N THR A 105 19.65 -6.23 -52.32
CA THR A 105 19.72 -7.32 -53.32
C THR A 105 19.14 -6.94 -54.68
N SER A 106 18.48 -5.79 -54.80
CA SER A 106 17.89 -5.31 -56.05
C SER A 106 18.94 -4.74 -57.00
N ALA A 107 18.97 -5.26 -58.23
CA ALA A 107 19.86 -4.79 -59.28
C ALA A 107 19.25 -4.94 -60.68
N ARG A 108 19.51 -3.97 -61.55
CA ARG A 108 19.27 -4.06 -63.00
C ARG A 108 20.57 -4.31 -63.76
N TYR A 109 21.67 -3.71 -63.30
CA TYR A 109 23.00 -3.85 -63.86
C TYR A 109 23.96 -4.34 -62.79
N ILE A 110 24.82 -5.30 -63.14
CA ILE A 110 25.86 -5.84 -62.28
C ILE A 110 27.20 -5.58 -62.96
N ARG A 111 28.17 -5.03 -62.24
CA ARG A 111 29.50 -4.71 -62.75
C ARG A 111 30.57 -5.42 -61.94
N LEU A 112 31.44 -6.14 -62.64
CA LEU A 112 32.65 -6.75 -62.07
C LEU A 112 33.83 -5.86 -62.42
N ARG A 113 34.36 -5.12 -61.44
CA ARG A 113 35.47 -4.18 -61.65
C ARG A 113 36.80 -4.81 -61.23
N LEU A 114 37.48 -5.45 -62.18
CA LEU A 114 38.78 -6.10 -61.96
C LEU A 114 39.90 -5.04 -61.91
N GLN A 115 40.59 -4.91 -60.78
CA GLN A 115 41.57 -3.84 -60.56
C GLN A 115 43.02 -4.33 -60.52
N ARG A 116 43.29 -5.55 -60.03
CA ARG A 116 44.65 -6.07 -59.88
C ARG A 116 44.73 -7.57 -60.13
N ILE A 117 45.69 -7.99 -60.96
CA ILE A 117 45.99 -9.39 -61.24
C ILE A 117 46.85 -9.94 -60.08
N ARG A 118 46.76 -11.24 -59.82
CA ARG A 118 47.62 -11.90 -58.85
C ARG A 118 48.86 -12.49 -59.49
N THR A 119 50.02 -12.09 -58.99
CA THR A 119 51.34 -12.57 -59.43
C THR A 119 51.87 -13.65 -58.48
N LEU A 120 52.66 -14.59 -58.99
CA LEU A 120 53.47 -15.49 -58.15
C LEU A 120 54.63 -14.66 -57.60
N ASN A 121 54.85 -14.65 -56.28
CA ASN A 121 55.74 -13.72 -55.55
C ASN A 121 57.23 -13.66 -56.02
N ALA A 122 57.63 -14.36 -57.08
CA ALA A 122 58.94 -14.26 -57.72
C ALA A 122 59.01 -13.22 -58.86
N ASP A 123 57.91 -12.94 -59.56
CA ASP A 123 57.90 -12.08 -60.76
C ASP A 123 57.67 -10.58 -60.46
N LEU A 124 57.58 -10.20 -59.18
CA LEU A 124 57.34 -8.80 -58.79
C LEU A 124 58.60 -7.92 -58.93
N MET A 125 59.79 -8.51 -59.12
CA MET A 125 61.04 -7.77 -59.30
C MET A 125 61.22 -7.19 -60.72
N THR A 126 60.35 -7.51 -61.68
CA THR A 126 60.45 -7.04 -63.08
C THR A 126 59.34 -6.10 -63.53
N LEU A 127 58.36 -5.77 -62.67
CA LEU A 127 57.25 -4.85 -62.99
C LEU A 127 57.31 -3.50 -62.24
N SER A 128 58.39 -3.22 -61.49
CA SER A 128 58.55 -1.97 -60.72
C SER A 128 59.22 -0.81 -61.48
N HIS A 129 59.63 -1.01 -62.73
CA HIS A 129 60.17 0.07 -63.58
C HIS A 129 59.05 0.76 -64.38
N ARG A 130 59.03 2.09 -64.32
CA ARG A 130 57.95 2.97 -64.81
C ARG A 130 57.80 3.06 -66.34
N ASP A 131 58.46 2.20 -67.11
CA ASP A 131 58.36 2.18 -68.58
C ASP A 131 57.71 0.86 -69.09
N PRO A 132 56.50 0.91 -69.69
CA PRO A 132 55.83 -0.25 -70.26
C PRO A 132 56.60 -0.96 -71.39
N ARG A 133 57.68 -0.35 -71.91
CA ARG A 133 58.50 -0.90 -73.00
C ARG A 133 59.64 -1.82 -72.52
N GLU A 134 59.98 -1.80 -71.23
CA GLU A 134 61.10 -2.60 -70.68
C GLU A 134 60.66 -3.92 -70.02
N VAL A 135 59.36 -4.21 -69.99
CA VAL A 135 58.82 -5.44 -69.39
C VAL A 135 58.79 -6.57 -70.42
N ASP A 136 59.48 -7.69 -70.14
CA ASP A 136 59.52 -8.86 -71.01
C ASP A 136 58.10 -9.31 -71.43
N PRO A 137 57.76 -9.31 -72.74
CA PRO A 137 56.48 -9.76 -73.27
C PRO A 137 56.11 -11.20 -72.86
N ILE A 138 57.10 -12.05 -72.58
CA ILE A 138 56.90 -13.43 -72.12
C ILE A 138 56.29 -13.45 -70.70
N VAL A 139 56.64 -12.47 -69.86
CA VAL A 139 56.11 -12.35 -68.49
C VAL A 139 54.72 -11.74 -68.51
N THR A 140 54.50 -10.65 -69.26
CA THR A 140 53.19 -9.98 -69.34
C THR A 140 52.11 -10.83 -70.02
N ARG A 141 52.47 -11.66 -71.01
CA ARG A 141 51.53 -12.62 -71.65
C ARG A 141 51.00 -13.71 -70.69
N ARG A 142 51.66 -13.95 -69.56
CA ARG A 142 51.23 -14.94 -68.55
C ARG A 142 50.17 -14.40 -67.59
N TYR A 143 50.04 -13.07 -67.48
CA TYR A 143 49.16 -12.41 -66.53
C TYR A 143 47.95 -11.79 -67.23
N TYR A 144 46.85 -12.54 -67.24
CA TYR A 144 45.56 -12.11 -67.80
C TYR A 144 44.42 -12.58 -66.89
N TYR A 145 43.24 -11.98 -67.04
CA TYR A 145 42.01 -12.53 -66.47
C TYR A 145 41.32 -13.41 -67.50
N SER A 146 40.85 -14.57 -67.06
CA SER A 146 40.07 -15.48 -67.88
C SER A 146 38.93 -16.04 -67.04
N ILE A 147 37.70 -15.75 -67.44
CA ILE A 147 36.48 -16.16 -66.73
C ILE A 147 35.78 -17.18 -67.61
N LYS A 148 35.57 -18.38 -67.07
CA LYS A 148 34.86 -19.48 -67.74
C LYS A 148 33.36 -19.23 -67.75
N ASP A 149 32.83 -18.75 -66.63
CA ASP A 149 31.41 -18.73 -66.35
C ASP A 149 31.09 -17.71 -65.26
N ILE A 150 30.02 -16.95 -65.48
CA ILE A 150 29.43 -16.01 -64.52
C ILE A 150 27.98 -16.45 -64.34
N SER A 151 27.64 -16.93 -63.14
CA SER A 151 26.27 -17.32 -62.82
C SER A 151 25.68 -16.33 -61.84
N VAL A 152 24.58 -15.69 -62.22
CA VAL A 152 23.81 -14.79 -61.36
C VAL A 152 22.49 -15.49 -61.04
N GLY A 153 22.30 -15.82 -59.77
CA GLY A 153 21.04 -16.38 -59.28
C GLY A 153 20.14 -15.27 -58.79
N GLY A 154 18.94 -15.16 -59.35
CA GLY A 154 17.96 -14.17 -58.93
C GLY A 154 16.58 -14.44 -59.52
N MET A 155 15.61 -13.64 -59.10
CA MET A 155 14.22 -13.75 -59.53
C MET A 155 13.65 -12.37 -59.93
N CYS A 156 12.62 -12.39 -60.76
CA CYS A 156 11.87 -11.18 -61.09
C CYS A 156 11.05 -10.72 -59.87
N ILE A 157 10.96 -9.41 -59.67
CA ILE A 157 10.19 -8.83 -58.58
C ILE A 157 8.74 -8.71 -59.03
N CYS A 158 7.93 -9.74 -58.77
CA CYS A 158 6.49 -9.74 -59.06
C CYS A 158 5.63 -9.65 -57.80
N SER A 159 6.23 -9.23 -56.68
CA SER A 159 5.58 -9.01 -55.39
C SER A 159 4.75 -10.20 -54.88
N GLY A 160 5.07 -11.44 -55.29
CA GLY A 160 4.33 -12.65 -54.93
C GLY A 160 3.01 -12.85 -55.70
N HIS A 161 2.73 -12.07 -56.74
CA HIS A 161 1.51 -12.16 -57.56
C HIS A 161 1.74 -12.64 -58.99
N ALA A 162 2.90 -13.16 -59.34
CA ALA A 162 3.08 -13.82 -60.63
C ALA A 162 3.96 -15.06 -60.46
N SER A 163 3.57 -16.15 -61.10
CA SER A 163 4.33 -17.39 -61.16
C SER A 163 5.43 -17.33 -62.23
N THR A 164 5.25 -16.51 -63.27
CA THR A 164 6.20 -16.36 -64.38
C THR A 164 6.40 -14.90 -64.78
N CYS A 165 7.56 -14.60 -65.38
CA CYS A 165 7.90 -13.28 -65.91
C CYS A 165 8.52 -13.47 -67.30
N PRO A 166 7.71 -13.72 -68.35
CA PRO A 166 8.20 -13.93 -69.70
C PRO A 166 8.66 -12.64 -70.36
N TRP A 167 9.38 -12.79 -71.46
CA TRP A 167 9.78 -11.68 -72.32
C TRP A 167 8.57 -11.13 -73.08
N ASN A 168 8.29 -9.84 -72.91
CA ASN A 168 7.28 -9.13 -73.68
C ASN A 168 7.95 -8.48 -74.92
N GLU A 169 7.50 -8.88 -76.11
CA GLU A 169 8.05 -8.41 -77.39
C GLU A 169 7.77 -6.92 -77.66
N ASP A 170 6.65 -6.39 -77.16
CA ASP A 170 6.24 -5.00 -77.38
C ASP A 170 7.05 -4.01 -76.53
N THR A 171 7.30 -4.37 -75.25
CA THR A 171 8.01 -3.50 -74.31
C THR A 171 9.52 -3.77 -74.28
N GLN A 172 9.98 -4.85 -74.92
CA GLN A 172 11.36 -5.36 -74.85
C GLN A 172 11.86 -5.51 -73.40
N LYS A 173 10.98 -5.96 -72.51
CA LYS A 173 11.26 -6.18 -71.08
C LYS A 173 10.71 -7.54 -70.65
N MET A 174 11.33 -8.10 -69.60
CA MET A 174 10.73 -9.21 -68.85
C MET A 174 9.65 -8.61 -67.94
N GLU A 175 8.39 -8.96 -68.18
CA GLU A 175 7.22 -8.41 -67.47
C GLU A 175 6.48 -9.51 -66.72
N CYS A 176 6.05 -9.22 -65.49
CA CYS A 176 5.36 -10.20 -64.67
C CYS A 176 3.97 -10.50 -65.25
N GLN A 177 3.63 -11.78 -65.42
CA GLN A 177 2.25 -12.17 -65.72
C GLN A 177 1.44 -12.13 -64.43
N CYS A 178 0.89 -10.96 -64.13
CA CYS A 178 0.19 -10.71 -62.89
C CYS A 178 -1.09 -11.55 -62.75
N GLU A 179 -1.14 -12.30 -61.67
CA GLU A 179 -2.28 -13.05 -61.16
C GLU A 179 -2.93 -12.24 -60.01
N HIS A 180 -3.86 -12.85 -59.27
CA HIS A 180 -4.42 -12.25 -58.06
C HIS A 180 -5.10 -10.87 -58.28
N ASN A 181 -5.61 -10.60 -59.49
CA ASN A 181 -6.23 -9.34 -59.89
C ASN A 181 -5.32 -8.11 -59.68
N THR A 182 -4.01 -8.31 -59.80
CA THR A 182 -2.99 -7.25 -59.75
C THR A 182 -2.56 -6.86 -61.16
N CYS A 183 -2.16 -5.60 -61.32
CA CYS A 183 -1.78 -4.99 -62.58
C CYS A 183 -0.48 -4.17 -62.39
N GLY A 184 0.20 -3.90 -63.51
CA GLY A 184 1.48 -3.17 -63.57
C GLY A 184 2.69 -4.07 -63.84
N GLU A 185 3.82 -3.47 -64.25
CA GLU A 185 5.02 -4.19 -64.69
C GLU A 185 5.54 -5.24 -63.66
N ASN A 186 5.34 -4.99 -62.36
CA ASN A 186 5.77 -5.83 -61.24
C ASN A 186 4.59 -6.26 -60.33
N CYS A 187 3.35 -6.17 -60.83
CA CYS A 187 2.13 -6.48 -60.09
C CYS A 187 1.94 -5.61 -58.83
N GLN A 188 2.35 -4.35 -58.90
CA GLN A 188 2.48 -3.44 -57.75
C GLN A 188 1.19 -2.68 -57.38
N HIS A 189 0.10 -2.84 -58.12
CA HIS A 189 -1.19 -2.25 -57.80
C HIS A 189 -2.33 -3.21 -58.17
N CYS A 190 -3.53 -2.97 -57.63
CA CYS A 190 -4.72 -3.70 -58.03
C CYS A 190 -5.21 -3.23 -59.40
N CYS A 191 -5.82 -4.11 -60.17
CA CYS A 191 -6.43 -3.73 -61.45
C CYS A 191 -7.62 -2.77 -61.23
N PRO A 192 -7.94 -1.90 -62.22
CA PRO A 192 -9.11 -1.01 -62.15
C PRO A 192 -10.39 -1.79 -61.80
N GLY A 193 -11.20 -1.27 -60.87
CA GLY A 193 -12.38 -1.95 -60.35
C GLY A 193 -12.13 -2.99 -59.24
N TYR A 194 -10.87 -3.34 -58.92
CA TYR A 194 -10.47 -4.31 -57.87
C TYR A 194 -9.85 -3.65 -56.63
N ASN A 195 -10.29 -2.43 -56.33
CA ASN A 195 -9.75 -1.60 -55.25
C ASN A 195 -10.57 -1.69 -53.95
N GLN A 196 -11.25 -2.81 -53.69
CA GLN A 196 -12.04 -2.96 -52.47
C GLN A 196 -11.15 -2.99 -51.22
N ARG A 197 -9.94 -3.53 -51.34
CA ARG A 197 -8.93 -3.58 -50.26
C ARG A 197 -7.63 -2.98 -50.74
N ARG A 198 -6.80 -2.55 -49.77
CA ARG A 198 -5.44 -2.09 -50.07
C ARG A 198 -4.63 -3.21 -50.71
N TRP A 199 -3.90 -2.89 -51.77
CA TRP A 199 -2.90 -3.78 -52.36
C TRP A 199 -1.86 -4.21 -51.30
N ARG A 200 -1.50 -5.50 -51.29
CA ARG A 200 -0.48 -6.07 -50.40
C ARG A 200 0.28 -7.16 -51.15
N PRO A 201 1.61 -7.29 -50.95
CA PRO A 201 2.40 -8.33 -51.62
C PRO A 201 1.95 -9.73 -51.21
N GLY A 202 1.96 -10.69 -52.13
CA GLY A 202 1.68 -12.10 -51.89
C GLY A 202 2.69 -12.73 -50.92
N THR A 203 2.20 -13.58 -50.02
CA THR A 203 2.99 -14.34 -49.05
C THR A 203 2.81 -15.85 -49.30
N ILE A 204 3.68 -16.68 -48.74
CA ILE A 204 3.62 -18.15 -48.92
C ILE A 204 2.25 -18.74 -48.48
N ASN A 205 1.63 -18.17 -47.45
CA ASN A 205 0.38 -18.67 -46.88
C ASN A 205 -0.87 -17.97 -47.45
N ASN A 206 -0.72 -16.79 -48.05
CA ASN A 206 -1.84 -15.99 -48.54
C ASN A 206 -1.44 -15.18 -49.77
N GLY A 207 -2.12 -15.42 -50.89
CA GLY A 207 -1.90 -14.74 -52.18
C GLY A 207 -2.29 -13.27 -52.22
N ASN A 208 -2.96 -12.74 -51.17
CA ASN A 208 -3.35 -11.33 -51.04
C ASN A 208 -4.03 -10.76 -52.31
N THR A 209 -5.00 -11.50 -52.83
CA THR A 209 -5.74 -11.17 -54.05
C THR A 209 -6.56 -9.89 -53.92
N CYS A 210 -6.47 -9.02 -54.93
CA CYS A 210 -7.26 -7.80 -55.01
C CYS A 210 -8.74 -8.12 -55.24
N GLU A 211 -9.60 -7.45 -54.47
CA GLU A 211 -11.04 -7.73 -54.40
C GLU A 211 -11.84 -6.69 -55.20
N LYS A 212 -12.82 -7.15 -55.99
CA LYS A 212 -13.69 -6.29 -56.81
C LYS A 212 -14.55 -5.37 -55.93
N CYS A 213 -14.71 -4.11 -56.33
CA CYS A 213 -15.64 -3.19 -55.67
C CYS A 213 -17.10 -3.53 -55.99
N ASN A 214 -17.99 -3.25 -55.04
CA ASN A 214 -19.43 -3.40 -55.25
C ASN A 214 -20.08 -2.03 -55.49
N CYS A 215 -20.48 -1.73 -56.72
CA CYS A 215 -21.08 -0.44 -57.08
C CYS A 215 -22.56 -0.53 -57.51
N HIS A 216 -23.28 -1.57 -57.07
CA HIS A 216 -24.71 -1.78 -57.37
C HIS A 216 -25.08 -1.73 -58.87
N GLY A 217 -24.14 -2.10 -59.75
CA GLY A 217 -24.32 -2.05 -61.20
C GLY A 217 -24.38 -0.65 -61.80
N LYS A 218 -23.97 0.39 -61.06
CA LYS A 218 -24.00 1.80 -61.50
C LYS A 218 -22.71 2.29 -62.15
N THR A 219 -21.60 1.63 -61.83
CA THR A 219 -20.27 1.81 -62.42
C THR A 219 -19.47 0.52 -62.21
N GLU A 220 -18.42 0.32 -63.00
CA GLU A 220 -17.48 -0.80 -62.83
C GLU A 220 -16.13 -0.35 -62.25
N ASP A 221 -15.92 0.96 -62.15
CA ASP A 221 -14.65 1.55 -61.73
C ASP A 221 -14.73 2.11 -60.30
N CYS A 222 -13.63 1.97 -59.57
CA CYS A 222 -13.50 2.38 -58.18
C CYS A 222 -12.04 2.61 -57.79
N TYR A 223 -11.82 3.46 -56.78
CA TYR A 223 -10.52 3.65 -56.15
C TYR A 223 -10.54 3.24 -54.68
N TYR A 224 -9.37 2.95 -54.11
CA TYR A 224 -9.26 2.61 -52.69
C TYR A 224 -9.04 3.88 -51.86
N ASP A 225 -9.85 4.05 -50.82
CA ASP A 225 -9.73 5.10 -49.82
C ASP A 225 -9.49 4.49 -48.43
N ALA A 226 -8.37 4.87 -47.81
CA ALA A 226 -7.96 4.31 -46.52
C ALA A 226 -8.89 4.70 -45.37
N GLU A 227 -9.53 5.87 -45.44
CA GLU A 227 -10.45 6.33 -44.41
C GLU A 227 -11.79 5.59 -44.48
N VAL A 228 -12.24 5.31 -45.70
CA VAL A 228 -13.41 4.45 -45.95
C VAL A 228 -13.19 3.02 -45.45
N ASP A 229 -11.98 2.49 -45.62
CA ASP A 229 -11.58 1.17 -45.08
C ASP A 229 -11.56 1.17 -43.56
N ARG A 230 -10.91 2.17 -42.95
CA ARG A 230 -10.83 2.32 -41.48
C ARG A 230 -12.21 2.41 -40.83
N THR A 231 -13.15 3.05 -41.51
CA THR A 231 -14.54 3.23 -41.03
C THR A 231 -15.51 2.14 -41.51
N ASN A 232 -15.03 1.12 -42.23
CA ASN A 232 -15.82 0.03 -42.82
C ASN A 232 -17.04 0.53 -43.62
N ARG A 233 -16.87 1.58 -44.43
CA ARG A 233 -17.99 2.21 -45.16
C ARG A 233 -18.23 1.65 -46.55
N SER A 234 -17.27 0.91 -47.11
CA SER A 234 -17.46 0.27 -48.41
C SER A 234 -18.07 -1.12 -48.28
N LEU A 235 -19.07 -1.39 -49.10
CA LEU A 235 -19.69 -2.70 -49.24
C LEU A 235 -18.85 -3.61 -50.15
N SER A 236 -18.53 -4.80 -49.67
CA SER A 236 -17.89 -5.84 -50.49
C SER A 236 -18.90 -6.55 -51.41
N VAL A 237 -18.38 -7.31 -52.39
CA VAL A 237 -19.22 -8.16 -53.28
C VAL A 237 -19.99 -9.26 -52.54
N HIS A 238 -19.54 -9.61 -51.33
CA HIS A 238 -20.20 -10.58 -50.45
C HIS A 238 -21.30 -9.96 -49.57
N GLY A 239 -21.61 -8.67 -49.77
CA GLY A 239 -22.64 -7.96 -48.99
C GLY A 239 -22.20 -7.57 -47.57
N ARG A 240 -20.90 -7.65 -47.25
CA ARG A 240 -20.35 -7.24 -45.96
C ARG A 240 -19.67 -5.87 -46.06
N PHE A 241 -19.95 -4.97 -45.12
CA PHE A 241 -19.26 -3.69 -44.98
C PHE A 241 -17.82 -3.93 -44.51
N SER A 242 -16.88 -3.90 -45.46
CA SER A 242 -15.47 -4.16 -45.24
C SER A 242 -14.70 -3.74 -46.48
N GLY A 243 -13.61 -2.99 -46.31
CA GLY A 243 -12.82 -2.47 -47.42
C GLY A 243 -13.00 -0.96 -47.62
N GLY A 244 -12.15 -0.40 -48.46
CA GLY A 244 -12.06 1.03 -48.78
C GLY A 244 -12.48 1.39 -50.21
N GLY A 245 -13.14 0.49 -50.95
CA GLY A 245 -13.51 0.75 -52.35
C GLY A 245 -14.55 1.87 -52.49
N VAL A 246 -14.24 2.91 -53.27
CA VAL A 246 -15.13 4.04 -53.57
C VAL A 246 -15.40 4.09 -55.07
N CYS A 247 -16.67 3.96 -55.45
CA CYS A 247 -17.13 3.95 -56.82
C CYS A 247 -17.09 5.34 -57.46
N VAL A 248 -16.72 5.41 -58.75
CA VAL A 248 -16.63 6.68 -59.49
C VAL A 248 -17.64 6.73 -60.63
N ASN A 249 -18.18 7.93 -60.90
CA ASN A 249 -19.17 8.18 -61.97
C ASN A 249 -20.46 7.33 -61.86
N CYS A 250 -21.12 7.36 -60.71
CA CYS A 250 -22.41 6.70 -60.50
C CYS A 250 -23.49 7.17 -61.48
N SER A 251 -24.15 6.24 -62.18
CA SER A 251 -25.24 6.50 -63.12
C SER A 251 -26.62 6.54 -62.44
N ALA A 252 -27.68 6.90 -63.18
CA ALA A 252 -29.08 6.91 -62.70
C ALA A 252 -29.36 7.83 -61.48
N ASN A 253 -28.67 8.97 -61.40
CA ASN A 253 -28.77 9.94 -60.30
C ASN A 253 -28.47 9.33 -58.91
N THR A 254 -27.66 8.28 -58.86
CA THR A 254 -27.14 7.74 -57.60
C THR A 254 -25.80 8.39 -57.22
N ALA A 255 -25.45 8.27 -55.95
CA ALA A 255 -24.24 8.80 -55.34
C ALA A 255 -23.85 7.92 -54.13
N GLY A 256 -22.76 8.25 -53.44
CA GLY A 256 -22.28 7.49 -52.27
C GLY A 256 -21.10 6.57 -52.60
N THR A 257 -20.55 5.92 -51.58
CA THR A 257 -19.32 5.11 -51.68
C THR A 257 -19.48 3.93 -52.63
N ASN A 258 -20.66 3.33 -52.67
CA ASN A 258 -21.02 2.18 -53.48
C ASN A 258 -22.10 2.52 -54.54
N CYS A 259 -22.35 3.81 -54.82
CA CYS A 259 -23.49 4.29 -55.61
C CYS A 259 -24.86 3.89 -55.04
N GLU A 260 -24.94 3.78 -53.72
CA GLU A 260 -26.04 3.24 -52.94
C GLU A 260 -27.04 4.29 -52.48
N THR A 261 -26.73 5.58 -52.61
CA THR A 261 -27.57 6.72 -52.20
C THR A 261 -28.04 7.53 -53.42
N CYS A 262 -28.92 8.51 -53.25
CA CYS A 262 -29.32 9.42 -54.32
C CYS A 262 -28.50 10.72 -54.33
N ARG A 263 -28.34 11.31 -55.51
CA ARG A 263 -27.77 12.65 -55.71
C ARG A 263 -28.60 13.72 -54.98
N ASP A 264 -27.96 14.82 -54.58
CA ASP A 264 -28.64 16.00 -54.02
C ASP A 264 -29.77 16.51 -54.93
N GLY A 265 -30.97 16.69 -54.35
CA GLY A 265 -32.20 17.06 -55.07
C GLY A 265 -33.01 15.85 -55.56
N PHE A 266 -32.56 14.62 -55.28
CA PHE A 266 -33.28 13.40 -55.54
C PHE A 266 -33.38 12.51 -54.29
N TYR A 267 -34.43 11.69 -54.22
CA TYR A 267 -34.67 10.74 -53.15
C TYR A 267 -35.12 9.37 -53.67
N ARG A 268 -34.87 8.33 -52.89
CA ARG A 268 -35.32 6.96 -53.12
C ARG A 268 -36.60 6.70 -52.33
N PRO A 269 -37.72 6.37 -52.98
CA PRO A 269 -38.94 5.96 -52.30
C PRO A 269 -38.75 4.68 -51.49
N THR A 270 -39.47 4.57 -50.37
CA THR A 270 -39.52 3.37 -49.51
C THR A 270 -39.85 2.12 -50.32
N GLY A 271 -39.04 1.06 -50.16
CA GLY A 271 -39.21 -0.23 -50.85
C GLY A 271 -38.52 -0.38 -52.23
N VAL A 272 -37.87 0.67 -52.75
CA VAL A 272 -37.04 0.59 -53.97
C VAL A 272 -35.61 0.22 -53.60
N LEU A 273 -34.94 -0.69 -54.32
CA LEU A 273 -33.59 -1.16 -53.99
C LEU A 273 -32.51 -0.32 -54.68
N PRO A 274 -31.29 -0.21 -54.11
CA PRO A 274 -30.17 0.48 -54.76
C PRO A 274 -29.78 -0.11 -56.12
N ASN A 275 -30.01 -1.41 -56.31
CA ASN A 275 -29.72 -2.12 -57.56
C ASN A 275 -30.73 -1.82 -58.69
N ASP A 276 -31.91 -1.26 -58.38
CA ASP A 276 -32.93 -0.97 -59.39
C ASP A 276 -32.38 0.00 -60.46
N PRO A 277 -32.75 -0.14 -61.74
CA PRO A 277 -32.20 0.69 -62.82
C PRO A 277 -32.32 2.20 -62.58
N TYR A 278 -33.45 2.66 -62.03
CA TYR A 278 -33.75 4.08 -61.75
C TYR A 278 -34.30 4.29 -60.34
N PRO A 279 -33.46 4.26 -59.30
CA PRO A 279 -33.92 4.21 -57.92
C PRO A 279 -34.24 5.59 -57.33
N CYS A 280 -33.89 6.69 -58.00
CA CYS A 280 -33.96 8.05 -57.46
C CYS A 280 -34.97 8.95 -58.21
N ARG A 281 -35.84 9.64 -57.48
CA ARG A 281 -36.89 10.59 -57.94
C ARG A 281 -36.61 12.02 -57.46
N LEU A 282 -37.16 13.03 -58.14
CA LEU A 282 -36.89 14.46 -57.82
C LEU A 282 -37.61 14.93 -56.53
N CYS A 283 -36.92 15.73 -55.72
CA CYS A 283 -37.48 16.43 -54.55
C CYS A 283 -38.49 17.54 -54.95
N GLN A 284 -39.50 17.80 -54.11
CA GLN A 284 -40.53 18.81 -54.35
C GLN A 284 -40.69 19.75 -53.15
N CYS A 285 -39.69 20.58 -52.86
CA CYS A 285 -39.65 21.43 -51.65
C CYS A 285 -40.19 22.85 -51.88
N ASP A 286 -41.04 23.35 -50.98
CA ASP A 286 -41.55 24.72 -51.02
C ASP A 286 -40.42 25.74 -50.75
N PRO A 287 -40.14 26.70 -51.65
CA PRO A 287 -39.04 27.65 -51.48
C PRO A 287 -39.16 28.59 -50.26
N GLN A 288 -40.39 28.88 -49.80
CA GLN A 288 -40.65 29.79 -48.68
C GLN A 288 -40.40 29.10 -47.35
N GLY A 289 -40.94 27.87 -47.20
CA GLY A 289 -40.85 27.11 -45.96
C GLY A 289 -39.63 26.21 -45.84
N SER A 290 -38.93 25.89 -46.94
CA SER A 290 -37.76 25.00 -46.93
C SER A 290 -36.43 25.79 -46.78
N LEU A 291 -35.46 25.17 -46.11
CA LEU A 291 -34.09 25.67 -46.02
C LEU A 291 -33.34 25.49 -47.35
N SER A 292 -33.67 24.44 -48.10
CA SER A 292 -33.04 24.07 -49.37
C SER A 292 -34.03 23.30 -50.25
N GLN A 293 -33.69 23.16 -51.53
CA GLN A 293 -34.41 22.30 -52.50
C GLN A 293 -33.98 20.82 -52.42
N VAL A 294 -33.05 20.49 -51.51
CA VAL A 294 -32.60 19.11 -51.24
C VAL A 294 -33.49 18.49 -50.16
N CYS A 295 -34.18 17.41 -50.50
CA CYS A 295 -34.97 16.59 -49.59
C CYS A 295 -34.17 15.39 -49.05
N ILE A 296 -34.71 14.70 -48.05
CA ILE A 296 -34.11 13.49 -47.48
C ILE A 296 -33.98 12.40 -48.55
N LYS A 297 -32.77 11.87 -48.73
CA LYS A 297 -32.39 11.08 -49.90
C LYS A 297 -32.84 9.63 -49.88
N ASP A 298 -32.82 8.96 -48.74
CA ASP A 298 -33.14 7.53 -48.62
C ASP A 298 -33.41 7.17 -47.15
N GLU A 299 -33.79 5.92 -46.88
CA GLU A 299 -34.08 5.41 -45.54
C GLU A 299 -32.87 5.46 -44.58
N LYS A 300 -31.63 5.54 -45.07
CA LYS A 300 -30.45 5.68 -44.20
C LYS A 300 -30.27 7.12 -43.71
N HIS A 301 -30.73 8.09 -44.50
CA HIS A 301 -30.75 9.51 -44.14
C HIS A 301 -32.09 9.93 -43.51
N ALA A 302 -33.08 9.05 -43.54
CA ALA A 302 -34.29 9.15 -42.75
C ALA A 302 -33.94 8.90 -41.28
N ASP A 303 -34.40 9.77 -40.40
CA ASP A 303 -34.26 9.62 -38.95
C ASP A 303 -35.65 9.27 -38.41
N PRO A 304 -35.91 7.99 -38.07
CA PRO A 304 -37.21 7.56 -37.59
C PRO A 304 -37.62 8.25 -36.28
N GLU A 305 -36.66 8.72 -35.48
CA GLU A 305 -36.93 9.43 -34.22
C GLU A 305 -37.33 10.90 -34.45
N LYS A 306 -37.14 11.44 -35.66
CA LYS A 306 -37.48 12.82 -36.03
C LYS A 306 -38.61 12.94 -37.05
N ASP A 307 -39.34 11.86 -37.33
CA ASP A 307 -40.40 11.81 -38.36
C ASP A 307 -39.95 12.31 -39.73
N LEU A 308 -38.71 12.00 -40.13
CA LEU A 308 -38.15 12.39 -41.43
C LEU A 308 -38.14 11.20 -42.39
N SER A 309 -39.01 11.23 -43.40
CA SER A 309 -39.16 10.18 -44.42
C SER A 309 -38.37 10.50 -45.70
N PRO A 310 -37.97 9.49 -46.51
CA PRO A 310 -37.35 9.72 -47.81
C PRO A 310 -38.27 10.54 -48.73
N GLY A 311 -37.78 11.70 -49.21
CA GLY A 311 -38.55 12.65 -50.01
C GLY A 311 -39.02 13.90 -49.26
N GLN A 312 -38.95 13.90 -47.93
CA GLN A 312 -39.35 15.02 -47.08
C GLN A 312 -38.34 16.16 -47.11
N CYS A 313 -38.83 17.39 -47.13
CA CYS A 313 -38.00 18.59 -47.22
C CYS A 313 -37.56 19.11 -45.85
N LEU A 314 -36.37 19.73 -45.79
CA LEU A 314 -35.85 20.33 -44.57
C LEU A 314 -36.49 21.72 -44.35
N CYS A 315 -37.40 21.80 -43.39
CA CYS A 315 -38.18 23.02 -43.13
C CYS A 315 -37.41 24.05 -42.30
N ARG A 316 -37.66 25.34 -42.58
CA ARG A 316 -37.21 26.46 -41.76
C ARG A 316 -37.84 26.38 -40.36
N PRO A 317 -37.19 26.93 -39.32
CA PRO A 317 -37.76 26.97 -37.97
C PRO A 317 -39.16 27.58 -38.00
N GLY A 318 -40.16 26.84 -37.50
CA GLY A 318 -41.56 27.25 -37.52
C GLY A 318 -42.39 26.75 -38.71
N PHE A 319 -41.82 25.99 -39.65
CA PHE A 319 -42.51 25.38 -40.81
C PHE A 319 -42.47 23.84 -40.73
N ALA A 320 -43.50 23.18 -41.24
CA ALA A 320 -43.65 21.73 -41.30
C ALA A 320 -44.47 21.27 -42.52
N GLY A 321 -44.61 19.96 -42.71
CA GLY A 321 -45.18 19.35 -43.92
C GLY A 321 -44.12 18.64 -44.75
N GLU A 322 -44.54 17.75 -45.66
CA GLU A 322 -43.62 16.96 -46.50
C GLU A 322 -42.78 17.87 -47.42
N ARG A 323 -43.33 19.03 -47.78
CA ARG A 323 -42.70 20.05 -48.63
C ARG A 323 -42.44 21.36 -47.88
N CYS A 324 -42.66 21.39 -46.56
CA CYS A 324 -42.62 22.60 -45.73
C CYS A 324 -43.69 23.65 -46.05
N GLU A 325 -44.86 23.18 -46.42
CA GLU A 325 -45.98 23.97 -46.96
C GLU A 325 -46.95 24.52 -45.89
N ARG A 326 -46.69 24.30 -44.60
CA ARG A 326 -47.52 24.78 -43.48
C ARG A 326 -46.66 25.17 -42.28
N CYS A 327 -47.24 25.83 -41.27
CA CYS A 327 -46.51 26.08 -40.03
C CYS A 327 -46.29 24.79 -39.22
N ALA A 328 -45.14 24.72 -38.57
CA ALA A 328 -44.83 23.70 -37.59
C ALA A 328 -45.74 23.79 -36.38
N PHE A 329 -45.92 22.67 -35.72
CA PHE A 329 -46.57 22.61 -34.42
C PHE A 329 -45.93 23.63 -33.46
N ALA A 330 -46.73 24.39 -32.71
CA ALA A 330 -46.33 25.58 -31.95
C ALA A 330 -46.09 26.89 -32.73
N TYR A 331 -46.42 26.94 -34.03
CA TYR A 331 -46.36 28.15 -34.85
C TYR A 331 -47.66 28.34 -35.65
N ARG A 332 -48.06 29.60 -35.88
CA ARG A 332 -49.27 29.96 -36.63
C ARG A 332 -49.03 31.06 -37.66
N GLY A 333 -49.84 31.08 -38.72
CA GLY A 333 -49.88 32.19 -39.68
C GLY A 333 -49.07 32.02 -40.99
N TYR A 334 -49.03 30.83 -41.59
CA TYR A 334 -48.35 30.59 -42.88
C TYR A 334 -48.84 31.60 -43.94
N PRO A 335 -47.95 32.25 -44.72
CA PRO A 335 -46.53 31.94 -44.93
C PRO A 335 -45.54 32.56 -43.92
N ASP A 336 -45.97 33.39 -42.97
CA ASP A 336 -45.12 33.98 -41.93
C ASP A 336 -45.39 33.33 -40.58
N CYS A 337 -44.83 32.13 -40.38
CA CYS A 337 -45.06 31.33 -39.18
C CYS A 337 -44.47 31.99 -37.92
N LYS A 338 -45.34 32.49 -37.04
CA LYS A 338 -44.98 33.08 -35.74
C LYS A 338 -45.20 32.09 -34.60
N PRO A 339 -44.31 32.05 -33.59
CA PRO A 339 -44.45 31.15 -32.45
C PRO A 339 -45.72 31.48 -31.66
N CYS A 340 -46.38 30.42 -31.17
CA CYS A 340 -47.55 30.54 -30.31
C CYS A 340 -47.17 30.94 -28.89
N LEU A 341 -48.13 31.51 -28.16
CA LEU A 341 -47.86 32.15 -26.87
C LEU A 341 -47.67 31.13 -25.73
N CYS A 342 -48.26 29.95 -25.78
CA CYS A 342 -48.07 28.93 -24.74
C CYS A 342 -46.74 28.19 -24.90
N SER A 343 -45.95 28.14 -23.83
CA SER A 343 -44.67 27.44 -23.78
C SER A 343 -44.85 25.93 -23.85
N MET A 344 -44.20 25.30 -24.81
CA MET A 344 -44.15 23.83 -24.95
C MET A 344 -43.42 23.12 -23.81
N ALA A 345 -42.49 23.81 -23.14
CA ALA A 345 -41.76 23.24 -22.03
C ALA A 345 -42.67 23.07 -20.80
N GLY A 346 -43.59 24.02 -20.62
CA GLY A 346 -44.37 24.16 -19.41
C GLY A 346 -45.88 24.01 -19.56
N GLY A 347 -46.42 23.94 -20.77
CA GLY A 347 -47.83 23.68 -21.05
C GLY A 347 -48.18 22.20 -21.16
N THR A 348 -49.43 21.86 -20.89
CA THR A 348 -50.06 20.55 -21.16
C THR A 348 -51.04 20.62 -22.32
N ASN A 349 -51.16 21.77 -23.00
CA ASN A 349 -52.04 21.90 -24.17
C ASN A 349 -51.56 20.99 -25.30
N ASP A 350 -52.48 20.19 -25.85
CA ASP A 350 -52.24 19.40 -27.05
C ASP A 350 -52.00 20.28 -28.28
N ASP A 351 -52.53 21.51 -28.29
CA ASP A 351 -52.15 22.57 -29.23
C ASP A 351 -51.68 23.82 -28.46
N PRO A 352 -50.38 24.17 -28.49
CA PRO A 352 -49.82 25.37 -27.85
C PRO A 352 -50.35 26.70 -28.39
N CYS A 353 -51.10 26.69 -29.48
CA CYS A 353 -51.75 27.87 -30.05
C CYS A 353 -53.17 28.09 -29.51
N SER A 354 -53.68 27.18 -28.67
CA SER A 354 -54.99 27.25 -28.04
C SER A 354 -54.93 28.02 -26.71
N GLU A 355 -55.66 29.13 -26.61
CA GLU A 355 -55.78 29.95 -25.38
C GLU A 355 -57.06 29.59 -24.60
N PRO A 356 -57.03 29.50 -23.25
CA PRO A 356 -55.90 29.82 -22.35
C PRO A 356 -54.87 28.67 -22.20
N CYS A 357 -53.63 29.02 -21.85
CA CYS A 357 -52.54 28.06 -21.60
C CYS A 357 -52.76 27.28 -20.29
N VAL A 358 -52.74 25.96 -20.34
CA VAL A 358 -52.83 25.06 -19.18
C VAL A 358 -51.42 24.62 -18.81
N CYS A 359 -50.93 25.01 -17.64
CA CYS A 359 -49.56 24.72 -17.24
C CYS A 359 -49.40 23.36 -16.56
N LYS A 360 -48.25 22.71 -16.79
CA LYS A 360 -47.77 21.53 -16.08
C LYS A 360 -47.71 21.80 -14.58
N GLU A 361 -47.79 20.73 -13.80
CA GLU A 361 -47.95 20.76 -12.34
C GLU A 361 -47.00 21.74 -11.61
N ARG A 362 -45.74 21.85 -12.02
CA ARG A 362 -44.71 22.69 -11.36
C ARG A 362 -44.37 23.97 -12.12
N VAL A 363 -45.26 24.41 -13.01
CA VAL A 363 -45.09 25.56 -13.90
C VAL A 363 -46.22 26.57 -13.66
N GLU A 364 -45.93 27.85 -13.87
CA GLU A 364 -46.85 28.98 -13.74
C GLU A 364 -46.59 30.06 -14.82
N GLY A 365 -47.43 31.10 -14.84
CA GLY A 365 -47.41 32.18 -15.82
C GLY A 365 -48.53 32.05 -16.86
N GLU A 366 -49.01 33.18 -17.39
CA GLU A 366 -50.04 33.25 -18.45
C GLU A 366 -49.68 32.42 -19.69
N HIS A 367 -48.38 32.20 -19.91
CA HIS A 367 -47.80 31.48 -21.04
C HIS A 367 -47.10 30.18 -20.62
N CYS A 368 -47.21 29.75 -19.35
CA CYS A 368 -46.53 28.56 -18.81
C CYS A 368 -45.01 28.53 -19.05
N ASP A 369 -44.37 29.70 -18.99
CA ASP A 369 -42.97 29.93 -19.31
C ASP A 369 -42.08 30.06 -18.06
N ARG A 370 -42.66 30.00 -16.86
CA ARG A 370 -41.95 30.12 -15.58
C ARG A 370 -42.18 28.91 -14.68
N CYS A 371 -41.15 28.46 -13.98
CA CYS A 371 -41.33 27.49 -12.90
C CYS A 371 -42.09 28.11 -11.73
N ARG A 372 -42.93 27.32 -11.05
CA ARG A 372 -43.47 27.72 -9.75
C ARG A 372 -42.32 27.98 -8.77
N ALA A 373 -42.53 28.89 -7.83
CA ALA A 373 -41.57 29.11 -6.73
C ALA A 373 -41.24 27.77 -6.04
N GLY A 374 -39.97 27.48 -5.76
CA GLY A 374 -39.54 26.15 -5.30
C GLY A 374 -38.97 25.24 -6.37
N PHE A 375 -39.03 25.62 -7.65
CA PHE A 375 -38.65 24.76 -8.77
C PHE A 375 -37.78 25.48 -9.80
N TYR A 376 -36.94 24.74 -10.51
CA TYR A 376 -36.03 25.22 -11.56
C TYR A 376 -36.00 24.24 -12.75
N ASP A 377 -35.21 24.51 -13.79
CA ASP A 377 -35.03 23.61 -14.94
C ASP A 377 -36.34 23.35 -15.74
N LEU A 378 -36.92 24.41 -16.32
CA LEU A 378 -38.10 24.30 -17.20
C LEU A 378 -37.70 23.72 -18.56
N ARG A 379 -38.07 22.46 -18.84
CA ARG A 379 -37.76 21.78 -20.11
C ARG A 379 -38.90 20.90 -20.62
N PRO A 380 -39.03 20.71 -21.96
CA PRO A 380 -40.05 19.83 -22.54
C PRO A 380 -39.96 18.39 -22.04
N ARG A 381 -38.74 17.86 -21.90
CA ARG A 381 -38.46 16.49 -21.42
C ARG A 381 -38.81 16.26 -19.95
N ASN A 382 -39.02 17.32 -19.17
CA ASN A 382 -39.42 17.18 -17.78
C ASN A 382 -40.94 16.95 -17.73
N PRO A 383 -41.42 15.75 -17.30
CA PRO A 383 -42.84 15.43 -17.30
C PRO A 383 -43.65 16.33 -16.37
N ARG A 384 -43.02 16.89 -15.33
CA ARG A 384 -43.64 17.87 -14.43
C ARG A 384 -43.29 19.32 -14.76
N GLY A 385 -42.54 19.57 -15.84
CA GLY A 385 -42.08 20.88 -16.29
C GLY A 385 -40.80 21.34 -15.58
N CYS A 386 -40.80 21.41 -14.25
CA CYS A 386 -39.67 21.87 -13.45
C CYS A 386 -39.26 20.88 -12.35
N SER A 387 -37.97 20.87 -12.02
CA SER A 387 -37.34 20.09 -10.94
C SER A 387 -37.39 20.87 -9.61
N ALA A 388 -37.58 20.18 -8.49
CA ALA A 388 -37.62 20.86 -7.18
C ALA A 388 -36.22 21.34 -6.78
N CYS A 389 -36.15 22.53 -6.18
CA CYS A 389 -34.94 23.02 -5.52
C CYS A 389 -34.59 22.06 -4.38
N PHE A 390 -33.36 21.54 -4.39
CA PHE A 390 -32.84 20.70 -3.33
C PHE A 390 -32.16 21.58 -2.27
N CYS A 391 -31.20 22.43 -2.65
CA CYS A 391 -30.55 23.44 -1.80
C CYS A 391 -30.21 22.98 -0.36
N PHE A 392 -29.93 21.68 -0.19
CA PHE A 392 -29.79 21.01 1.10
C PHE A 392 -30.90 21.36 2.13
N GLY A 393 -32.12 21.64 1.68
CA GLY A 393 -33.26 21.97 2.53
C GLY A 393 -33.22 23.38 3.17
N LEU A 394 -32.26 24.23 2.80
CA LEU A 394 -32.06 25.56 3.41
C LEU A 394 -32.75 26.70 2.65
N SER A 395 -33.02 26.50 1.37
CA SER A 395 -33.66 27.49 0.51
C SER A 395 -34.59 26.81 -0.49
N SER A 396 -35.78 27.37 -0.70
CA SER A 396 -36.67 26.99 -1.81
C SER A 396 -36.50 27.90 -3.02
N SER A 397 -35.58 28.87 -2.98
CA SER A 397 -35.32 29.78 -4.08
C SER A 397 -34.05 29.38 -4.82
N CYS A 398 -34.20 28.82 -6.01
CA CYS A 398 -33.08 28.42 -6.86
C CYS A 398 -33.35 28.70 -8.34
N ARG A 399 -32.28 28.71 -9.14
CA ARG A 399 -32.32 28.82 -10.61
C ARG A 399 -31.34 27.82 -11.22
N SER A 400 -31.46 27.56 -12.52
CA SER A 400 -30.46 26.79 -13.26
C SER A 400 -29.10 27.50 -13.28
N LEU A 401 -28.01 26.72 -13.15
CA LEU A 401 -26.65 27.23 -13.17
C LEU A 401 -26.26 27.71 -14.58
N PRO A 402 -25.78 28.96 -14.76
CA PRO A 402 -25.47 29.52 -16.08
C PRO A 402 -24.08 29.13 -16.61
N TRP A 403 -23.33 28.32 -15.86
CA TRP A 403 -21.97 27.92 -16.24
C TRP A 403 -21.99 26.91 -17.39
N GLY A 404 -20.98 26.97 -18.25
CA GLY A 404 -20.79 26.00 -19.31
C GLY A 404 -20.29 24.66 -18.77
N VAL A 405 -20.66 23.57 -19.43
CA VAL A 405 -20.15 22.23 -19.10
C VAL A 405 -18.74 22.05 -19.67
N THR A 406 -17.77 21.70 -18.82
CA THR A 406 -16.40 21.28 -19.16
C THR A 406 -16.15 19.84 -18.72
N GLN A 407 -14.95 19.29 -18.98
CA GLN A 407 -14.61 17.92 -18.63
C GLN A 407 -13.31 17.84 -17.83
N VAL A 408 -13.33 17.05 -16.76
CA VAL A 408 -12.12 16.62 -16.05
C VAL A 408 -11.56 15.39 -16.76
N VAL A 409 -10.35 15.47 -17.32
CA VAL A 409 -9.72 14.42 -18.15
C VAL A 409 -8.32 13.99 -17.65
N ASP A 410 -8.01 14.24 -16.38
CA ASP A 410 -6.68 13.98 -15.83
C ASP A 410 -6.41 12.47 -15.67
N MET A 411 -5.41 11.95 -16.39
CA MET A 411 -4.97 10.54 -16.30
C MET A 411 -3.77 10.35 -15.36
N ARG A 412 -3.26 11.41 -14.72
CA ARG A 412 -2.11 11.31 -13.80
C ARG A 412 -2.55 10.94 -12.39
N GLY A 413 -1.86 9.97 -11.78
CA GLY A 413 -2.04 9.64 -10.36
C GLY A 413 -3.13 8.61 -10.05
N TRP A 414 -3.73 7.97 -11.06
CA TRP A 414 -4.60 6.81 -10.89
C TRP A 414 -3.84 5.64 -10.25
N ARG A 415 -4.43 5.01 -9.25
CA ARG A 415 -3.84 3.88 -8.51
C ARG A 415 -4.75 2.67 -8.59
N VAL A 416 -4.26 1.49 -8.20
CA VAL A 416 -5.13 0.32 -8.05
C VAL A 416 -5.34 0.03 -6.58
N THR A 417 -6.55 -0.37 -6.22
CA THR A 417 -6.96 -0.58 -4.84
C THR A 417 -7.96 -1.72 -4.72
N ASP A 418 -8.09 -2.30 -3.53
CA ASP A 418 -9.11 -3.30 -3.25
C ASP A 418 -10.52 -2.68 -3.25
N ARG A 419 -11.56 -3.51 -3.18
CA ARG A 419 -12.96 -3.06 -3.18
C ARG A 419 -13.29 -2.03 -2.08
N GLN A 420 -12.62 -2.08 -0.93
CA GLN A 420 -12.80 -1.13 0.19
C GLN A 420 -11.80 0.05 0.12
N GLY A 421 -10.88 -0.01 -0.85
CA GLY A 421 -9.76 0.87 -1.10
C GLY A 421 -8.85 1.20 0.08
N LEU A 422 -8.56 0.21 0.92
CA LEU A 422 -7.64 0.30 2.06
C LEU A 422 -6.17 0.11 1.61
N ARG A 423 -5.94 -0.72 0.61
CA ARG A 423 -4.60 -1.06 0.10
C ARG A 423 -4.40 -0.46 -1.27
N LYS A 424 -3.30 0.27 -1.49
CA LYS A 424 -3.05 1.01 -2.74
C LYS A 424 -1.76 0.51 -3.41
N VAL A 425 -1.85 0.20 -4.71
CA VAL A 425 -0.73 -0.24 -5.54
C VAL A 425 -0.50 0.80 -6.65
N LYS A 426 0.77 1.10 -6.94
CA LYS A 426 1.15 2.04 -8.01
C LYS A 426 0.94 1.39 -9.39
N THR A 427 0.59 2.22 -10.36
CA THR A 427 0.33 1.83 -11.75
C THR A 427 1.52 2.19 -12.64
N PHE A 428 1.61 1.55 -13.81
CA PHE A 428 2.52 1.98 -14.87
C PHE A 428 1.79 3.02 -15.73
N VAL A 429 2.41 4.18 -15.94
CA VAL A 429 1.84 5.26 -16.75
C VAL A 429 2.44 5.17 -18.14
N GLU A 430 1.60 4.95 -19.14
CA GLU A 430 1.91 5.17 -20.55
C GLU A 430 1.22 6.48 -20.99
N VAL A 431 1.56 7.03 -22.16
CA VAL A 431 0.95 8.29 -22.62
C VAL A 431 -0.56 8.09 -22.81
N ASP A 432 -1.37 8.85 -22.07
CA ASP A 432 -2.86 8.85 -22.04
C ASP A 432 -3.56 7.54 -21.59
N GLN A 433 -2.83 6.60 -21.00
CA GLN A 433 -3.42 5.38 -20.42
C GLN A 433 -2.64 4.88 -19.19
N VAL A 434 -3.34 4.22 -18.27
CA VAL A 434 -2.71 3.54 -17.12
C VAL A 434 -2.90 2.04 -17.21
N ALA A 435 -1.83 1.30 -16.92
CA ALA A 435 -1.82 -0.15 -17.04
C ALA A 435 -1.28 -0.84 -15.78
N VAL A 436 -1.80 -2.04 -15.50
CA VAL A 436 -1.25 -2.93 -14.46
C VAL A 436 -1.20 -4.37 -14.94
N ARG A 437 -0.13 -5.07 -14.56
CA ARG A 437 -0.03 -6.51 -14.73
C ARG A 437 -0.67 -7.19 -13.54
N ASN A 438 -1.57 -8.13 -13.80
CA ASN A 438 -2.30 -8.85 -12.75
C ASN A 438 -1.34 -9.55 -11.78
N ALA A 439 -0.23 -10.12 -12.27
CA ALA A 439 0.79 -10.77 -11.46
C ALA A 439 1.42 -9.84 -10.40
N ASP A 440 1.60 -8.57 -10.71
CA ASP A 440 2.22 -7.59 -9.80
C ASP A 440 1.20 -7.15 -8.75
N VAL A 441 -0.05 -6.92 -9.15
CA VAL A 441 -1.14 -6.49 -8.27
C VAL A 441 -1.55 -7.61 -7.30
N ARG A 442 -1.63 -8.86 -7.78
CA ARG A 442 -2.02 -10.06 -7.02
C ARG A 442 -1.07 -10.41 -5.88
N ARG A 443 0.12 -9.79 -5.80
CA ARG A 443 1.03 -9.92 -4.64
C ARG A 443 0.51 -9.19 -3.41
N THR A 444 -0.34 -8.18 -3.59
CA THR A 444 -0.78 -7.27 -2.52
C THR A 444 -2.30 -7.20 -2.39
N LEU A 445 -3.02 -7.32 -3.52
CA LEU A 445 -4.47 -7.19 -3.63
C LEU A 445 -5.15 -8.51 -4.06
N PRO A 446 -6.43 -8.70 -3.73
CA PRO A 446 -7.22 -9.88 -4.17
C PRO A 446 -7.43 -9.90 -5.70
N ALA A 447 -8.12 -10.94 -6.22
CA ALA A 447 -8.39 -11.07 -7.65
C ALA A 447 -9.23 -9.93 -8.23
N LEU A 448 -10.14 -9.39 -7.40
CA LEU A 448 -11.00 -8.27 -7.72
C LEU A 448 -10.41 -6.98 -7.17
N TYR A 449 -10.12 -6.02 -8.04
CA TYR A 449 -9.58 -4.71 -7.67
C TYR A 449 -10.07 -3.62 -8.63
N TYR A 450 -9.91 -2.38 -8.19
CA TYR A 450 -10.46 -1.18 -8.81
C TYR A 450 -9.37 -0.15 -9.06
N TRP A 451 -9.51 0.60 -10.14
CA TRP A 451 -8.84 1.86 -10.36
C TRP A 451 -9.40 2.89 -9.39
N LEU A 452 -8.52 3.55 -8.64
CA LEU A 452 -8.81 4.61 -7.72
C LEU A 452 -8.47 5.96 -8.36
N ALA A 453 -9.47 6.83 -8.46
CA ALA A 453 -9.32 8.13 -9.09
C ALA A 453 -8.40 9.08 -8.31
N PRO A 454 -7.64 9.95 -9.00
CA PRO A 454 -6.82 10.99 -8.38
C PRO A 454 -7.66 12.15 -7.83
N THR A 455 -7.03 13.05 -7.09
CA THR A 455 -7.69 14.17 -6.39
C THR A 455 -8.45 15.12 -7.32
N SER A 456 -8.13 15.17 -8.61
CA SER A 456 -8.87 15.94 -9.62
C SER A 456 -10.34 15.51 -9.77
N TYR A 457 -10.66 14.24 -9.55
CA TYR A 457 -12.04 13.71 -9.59
C TYR A 457 -12.75 13.72 -8.23
N LEU A 458 -12.05 14.10 -7.14
CA LEU A 458 -12.56 14.05 -5.76
C LEU A 458 -12.98 15.43 -5.24
N GLY A 459 -13.54 15.52 -4.03
CA GLY A 459 -14.03 16.75 -3.42
C GLY A 459 -15.46 17.11 -3.85
N ASN A 460 -15.81 18.39 -3.80
CA ASN A 460 -17.16 18.85 -4.19
C ASN A 460 -17.35 18.69 -5.71
N LYS A 461 -18.30 17.83 -6.09
CA LYS A 461 -18.68 17.47 -7.46
C LYS A 461 -20.18 17.65 -7.71
N LEU A 462 -20.84 18.54 -6.96
CA LEU A 462 -22.27 18.88 -7.20
C LEU A 462 -22.50 19.44 -8.60
N THR A 463 -21.52 20.14 -9.16
CA THR A 463 -21.57 20.64 -10.55
C THR A 463 -21.47 19.55 -11.61
N ALA A 464 -21.23 18.29 -11.22
CA ALA A 464 -21.29 17.12 -12.10
C ALA A 464 -22.69 16.48 -12.16
N TYR A 465 -23.65 16.95 -11.34
CA TYR A 465 -24.99 16.39 -11.29
C TYR A 465 -25.66 16.40 -12.68
N ALA A 466 -26.27 15.28 -13.06
CA ALA A 466 -26.84 15.00 -14.38
C ALA A 466 -25.83 14.98 -15.57
N GLY A 467 -24.53 15.19 -15.32
CA GLY A 467 -23.44 15.02 -16.27
C GLY A 467 -23.04 13.55 -16.48
N HIS A 468 -22.08 13.29 -17.37
CA HIS A 468 -21.60 11.94 -17.69
C HIS A 468 -20.18 11.69 -17.15
N LEU A 469 -19.99 10.50 -16.58
CA LEU A 469 -18.69 9.87 -16.37
C LEU A 469 -18.45 8.89 -17.52
N ARG A 470 -17.46 9.16 -18.38
CA ARG A 470 -17.07 8.27 -19.48
C ARG A 470 -15.68 7.68 -19.21
N TYR A 471 -15.46 6.43 -19.57
CA TYR A 471 -14.17 5.75 -19.42
C TYR A 471 -14.06 4.54 -20.36
N SER A 472 -12.84 4.17 -20.73
CA SER A 472 -12.54 2.99 -21.54
C SER A 472 -11.70 1.97 -20.75
N VAL A 473 -12.06 0.70 -20.84
CA VAL A 473 -11.36 -0.42 -20.19
C VAL A 473 -11.04 -1.52 -21.20
N SER A 474 -9.84 -2.10 -21.07
CA SER A 474 -9.39 -3.24 -21.90
C SER A 474 -8.43 -4.16 -21.13
N TYR A 475 -8.32 -5.41 -21.57
CA TYR A 475 -7.32 -6.33 -21.02
C TYR A 475 -6.82 -7.38 -22.03
N ASP A 476 -5.54 -7.75 -21.91
CA ASP A 476 -4.91 -8.77 -22.76
C ASP A 476 -4.51 -10.01 -21.94
N ILE A 477 -4.56 -11.19 -22.56
CA ILE A 477 -4.06 -12.46 -21.99
C ILE A 477 -3.11 -13.17 -22.99
N PRO A 478 -2.12 -13.96 -22.54
CA PRO A 478 -1.26 -14.74 -23.45
C PRO A 478 -2.02 -15.83 -24.20
N VAL A 479 -1.62 -16.14 -25.43
CA VAL A 479 -2.33 -17.08 -26.33
C VAL A 479 -2.40 -18.52 -25.78
N ASP A 480 -1.48 -18.91 -24.89
CA ASP A 480 -1.38 -20.25 -24.31
C ASP A 480 -2.19 -20.46 -23.01
N SER A 481 -2.95 -19.45 -22.55
CA SER A 481 -3.72 -19.58 -21.30
C SER A 481 -5.10 -20.22 -21.52
N THR A 482 -5.30 -21.44 -21.00
CA THR A 482 -6.54 -22.24 -21.12
C THR A 482 -7.52 -22.06 -19.95
N ASP A 483 -7.12 -21.38 -18.86
CA ASP A 483 -7.96 -21.08 -17.68
C ASP A 483 -8.27 -19.58 -17.62
N SER A 484 -9.41 -19.14 -18.19
CA SER A 484 -9.93 -17.78 -17.99
C SER A 484 -11.28 -17.80 -17.28
N GLU A 485 -11.28 -17.72 -15.96
CA GLU A 485 -12.49 -17.36 -15.20
C GLU A 485 -12.70 -15.85 -15.28
N MET A 486 -13.86 -15.44 -15.80
CA MET A 486 -14.28 -14.04 -15.86
C MET A 486 -14.72 -13.56 -14.47
N ILE A 487 -14.32 -12.34 -14.11
CA ILE A 487 -14.64 -11.70 -12.83
C ILE A 487 -15.72 -10.63 -13.09
N SER A 488 -16.86 -10.75 -12.42
CA SER A 488 -17.96 -9.78 -12.48
C SER A 488 -18.20 -9.14 -11.10
N ASP A 489 -18.32 -7.82 -11.06
CA ASP A 489 -18.72 -6.99 -9.91
C ASP A 489 -19.21 -5.62 -10.43
N VAL A 490 -19.67 -4.72 -9.56
CA VAL A 490 -20.07 -3.36 -9.94
C VAL A 490 -18.93 -2.60 -10.64
N ASP A 491 -19.26 -1.79 -11.65
CA ASP A 491 -18.23 -1.12 -12.45
C ASP A 491 -17.75 0.20 -11.86
N VAL A 492 -18.66 1.00 -11.29
CA VAL A 492 -18.35 2.31 -10.69
C VAL A 492 -18.84 2.36 -9.25
N ILE A 493 -17.97 2.82 -8.34
CA ILE A 493 -18.32 3.09 -6.94
C ILE A 493 -17.95 4.54 -6.62
N ILE A 494 -18.90 5.30 -6.06
CA ILE A 494 -18.72 6.67 -5.60
C ILE A 494 -19.02 6.71 -4.10
N GLU A 495 -18.05 7.14 -3.30
CA GLU A 495 -18.20 7.31 -1.85
C GLU A 495 -18.02 8.78 -1.47
N GLY A 496 -18.92 9.31 -0.65
CA GLY A 496 -18.86 10.68 -0.15
C GLY A 496 -19.85 10.92 0.98
N ASN A 497 -19.45 11.70 1.99
CA ASN A 497 -20.29 12.04 3.16
C ASN A 497 -21.05 10.84 3.79
N GLY A 498 -20.39 9.69 3.93
CA GLY A 498 -20.96 8.46 4.52
C GLY A 498 -21.88 7.64 3.60
N GLN A 499 -22.16 8.13 2.40
CA GLN A 499 -22.91 7.45 1.35
C GLN A 499 -21.93 6.70 0.43
N ALA A 500 -22.20 5.43 0.17
CA ALA A 500 -21.44 4.63 -0.78
C ALA A 500 -22.42 4.15 -1.85
N LEU A 501 -22.23 4.59 -3.09
CA LEU A 501 -23.14 4.40 -4.20
C LEU A 501 -22.43 3.58 -5.28
N SER A 502 -23.10 2.60 -5.86
CA SER A 502 -22.59 1.83 -6.98
C SER A 502 -23.48 1.94 -8.21
N SER A 503 -22.87 1.87 -9.40
CA SER A 503 -23.58 1.56 -10.63
C SER A 503 -24.29 0.19 -10.49
N GLY A 504 -25.44 0.00 -11.13
CA GLY A 504 -26.36 -1.14 -10.95
C GLY A 504 -25.80 -2.57 -10.91
N SER A 505 -26.68 -3.54 -10.63
CA SER A 505 -26.34 -4.90 -10.18
C SER A 505 -25.72 -5.85 -11.22
N LEU A 506 -25.59 -5.45 -12.48
CA LEU A 506 -24.95 -6.26 -13.54
C LEU A 506 -23.71 -5.51 -14.04
N GLY A 507 -22.52 -5.98 -13.64
CA GLY A 507 -21.26 -5.42 -14.12
C GLY A 507 -20.95 -5.82 -15.57
N LEU A 508 -20.15 -5.01 -16.25
CA LEU A 508 -19.68 -5.24 -17.62
C LEU A 508 -19.08 -6.64 -17.78
N MET A 509 -19.39 -7.31 -18.89
CA MET A 509 -18.74 -8.56 -19.28
C MET A 509 -17.79 -8.27 -20.44
N LEU A 510 -16.49 -8.12 -20.15
CA LEU A 510 -15.46 -7.74 -21.12
C LEU A 510 -14.72 -8.99 -21.63
N GLN A 511 -14.53 -9.11 -22.94
CA GLN A 511 -13.72 -10.17 -23.55
C GLN A 511 -12.24 -9.77 -23.66
N PRO A 512 -11.30 -10.74 -23.74
CA PRO A 512 -9.89 -10.41 -23.93
C PRO A 512 -9.65 -9.70 -25.27
N PHE A 513 -8.73 -8.73 -25.28
CA PHE A 513 -8.35 -7.87 -26.42
C PHE A 513 -9.45 -6.93 -26.94
N GLU A 514 -10.59 -6.87 -26.27
CA GLU A 514 -11.66 -5.93 -26.57
C GLU A 514 -11.52 -4.67 -25.70
N GLU A 515 -11.68 -3.49 -26.31
CA GLU A 515 -11.78 -2.21 -25.60
C GLU A 515 -13.25 -1.77 -25.59
N GLN A 516 -13.78 -1.53 -24.40
CA GLN A 516 -15.15 -1.06 -24.22
C GLN A 516 -15.18 0.33 -23.57
N THR A 517 -15.86 1.28 -24.22
CA THR A 517 -16.14 2.60 -23.67
C THR A 517 -17.52 2.64 -23.04
N LEU A 518 -17.59 3.05 -21.77
CA LEU A 518 -18.85 3.20 -21.03
C LEU A 518 -19.13 4.67 -20.73
N SER A 519 -20.42 5.00 -20.60
CA SER A 519 -20.89 6.34 -20.25
C SER A 519 -22.01 6.23 -19.20
N LEU A 520 -21.71 6.64 -17.97
CA LEU A 520 -22.63 6.62 -16.83
C LEU A 520 -23.14 8.04 -16.52
N ARG A 521 -24.45 8.25 -16.55
CA ARG A 521 -25.05 9.55 -16.21
C ARG A 521 -25.31 9.66 -14.71
N LEU A 522 -24.91 10.77 -14.09
CA LEU A 522 -25.01 11.02 -12.65
C LEU A 522 -26.44 11.42 -12.22
N LEU A 523 -27.37 10.47 -12.30
CA LEU A 523 -28.76 10.59 -11.85
C LEU A 523 -29.12 9.48 -10.86
N PRO A 524 -30.06 9.72 -9.91
CA PRO A 524 -30.35 8.75 -8.84
C PRO A 524 -30.80 7.38 -9.36
N GLU A 525 -31.52 7.34 -10.48
CA GLU A 525 -31.98 6.12 -11.16
C GLU A 525 -30.86 5.18 -11.64
N ASN A 526 -29.62 5.67 -11.78
CA ASN A 526 -28.46 4.87 -12.21
C ASN A 526 -27.62 4.33 -11.05
N PHE A 527 -27.96 4.68 -9.80
CA PHE A 527 -27.19 4.32 -8.62
C PHE A 527 -28.02 3.52 -7.61
N PHE A 528 -27.33 2.59 -6.96
CA PHE A 528 -27.84 1.80 -5.85
C PHE A 528 -26.93 2.00 -4.64
N ASP A 529 -27.49 1.91 -3.43
CA ASP A 529 -26.68 1.94 -2.22
C ASP A 529 -25.78 0.70 -2.20
N PHE A 530 -24.47 0.91 -2.06
CA PHE A 530 -23.45 -0.13 -2.22
C PHE A 530 -23.56 -1.26 -1.18
N ARG A 531 -24.21 -1.01 -0.03
CA ARG A 531 -24.35 -1.98 1.07
C ARG A 531 -25.67 -2.73 1.01
N SER A 532 -26.77 -2.02 0.77
CA SER A 532 -28.14 -2.54 0.80
C SER A 532 -28.70 -2.90 -0.59
N ASN A 533 -28.03 -2.47 -1.67
CA ASN A 533 -28.49 -2.57 -3.06
C ASN A 533 -29.88 -1.94 -3.29
N ALA A 534 -30.27 -0.98 -2.45
CA ALA A 534 -31.53 -0.23 -2.56
C ALA A 534 -31.39 0.92 -3.57
N PRO A 535 -32.47 1.32 -4.28
CA PRO A 535 -32.44 2.47 -5.17
C PRO A 535 -32.11 3.76 -4.40
N VAL A 536 -31.27 4.61 -5.00
CA VAL A 536 -30.74 5.82 -4.36
C VAL A 536 -31.70 6.99 -4.57
N SER A 537 -31.96 7.77 -3.51
CA SER A 537 -32.73 9.01 -3.62
C SER A 537 -31.86 10.16 -4.15
N ARG A 538 -32.50 11.22 -4.66
CA ARG A 538 -31.79 12.44 -5.07
C ARG A 538 -30.93 13.00 -3.93
N ASP A 539 -31.45 13.00 -2.72
CA ASP A 539 -30.78 13.54 -1.54
C ASP A 539 -29.51 12.75 -1.21
N ALA A 540 -29.55 11.42 -1.31
CA ALA A 540 -28.40 10.56 -1.07
C ALA A 540 -27.30 10.76 -2.12
N LEU A 541 -27.67 10.88 -3.41
CA LEU A 541 -26.72 11.17 -4.49
C LEU A 541 -26.09 12.57 -4.35
N MET A 542 -26.91 13.60 -4.08
CA MET A 542 -26.42 14.96 -3.88
C MET A 542 -25.51 15.06 -2.64
N THR A 543 -25.85 14.34 -1.57
CA THR A 543 -25.01 14.26 -0.36
C THR A 543 -23.66 13.60 -0.66
N ALA A 544 -23.61 12.53 -1.46
CA ALA A 544 -22.36 11.90 -1.88
C ALA A 544 -21.51 12.83 -2.75
N LEU A 545 -22.13 13.56 -3.70
CA LEU A 545 -21.44 14.48 -4.60
C LEU A 545 -20.92 15.76 -3.93
N ALA A 546 -21.52 16.20 -2.82
CA ALA A 546 -21.05 17.38 -2.08
C ALA A 546 -19.62 17.24 -1.55
N ASN A 547 -19.17 16.02 -1.26
CA ASN A 547 -17.79 15.74 -0.95
C ASN A 547 -17.44 14.28 -1.29
N VAL A 548 -17.01 14.06 -2.52
CA VAL A 548 -16.58 12.75 -3.01
C VAL A 548 -15.21 12.43 -2.42
N THR A 549 -15.15 11.46 -1.51
CA THR A 549 -13.90 10.99 -0.90
C THR A 549 -13.27 9.88 -1.73
N ARG A 550 -14.06 9.13 -2.50
CA ARG A 550 -13.59 8.02 -3.33
C ARG A 550 -14.41 7.89 -4.61
N LEU A 551 -13.71 7.71 -5.73
CA LEU A 551 -14.28 7.27 -6.99
C LEU A 551 -13.45 6.09 -7.49
N GLN A 552 -14.12 4.98 -7.76
CA GLN A 552 -13.52 3.73 -8.19
C GLN A 552 -14.14 3.23 -9.49
N ILE A 553 -13.30 2.71 -10.39
CA ILE A 553 -13.70 2.07 -11.65
C ILE A 553 -13.12 0.65 -11.66
N ARG A 554 -13.89 -0.37 -12.00
CA ARG A 554 -13.45 -1.77 -11.95
C ARG A 554 -12.25 -2.00 -12.87
N ALA A 555 -11.21 -2.65 -12.35
CA ALA A 555 -9.95 -2.84 -13.06
C ALA A 555 -9.74 -4.28 -13.51
N SER A 556 -10.09 -5.28 -12.70
CA SER A 556 -9.90 -6.68 -13.06
C SER A 556 -11.17 -7.33 -13.61
N TYR A 557 -11.01 -7.95 -14.78
CA TYR A 557 -12.09 -8.62 -15.54
C TYR A 557 -11.84 -10.14 -15.69
N SER A 558 -10.63 -10.63 -15.35
CA SER A 558 -10.21 -12.02 -15.44
C SER A 558 -9.29 -12.45 -14.28
N SER A 559 -9.27 -13.75 -13.96
CA SER A 559 -8.39 -14.30 -12.93
C SER A 559 -6.96 -14.63 -13.42
N VAL A 560 -6.69 -14.52 -14.73
CA VAL A 560 -5.42 -14.88 -15.38
C VAL A 560 -4.25 -14.08 -14.84
N LYS A 561 -3.23 -14.75 -14.28
CA LYS A 561 -2.08 -14.09 -13.62
C LYS A 561 -1.27 -13.20 -14.55
N GLN A 562 -1.14 -13.55 -15.83
CA GLN A 562 -0.37 -12.76 -16.79
C GLN A 562 -1.20 -11.70 -17.51
N ALA A 563 -2.46 -11.50 -17.12
CA ALA A 563 -3.31 -10.48 -17.75
C ALA A 563 -2.77 -9.06 -17.53
N VAL A 564 -2.92 -8.20 -18.53
CA VAL A 564 -2.61 -6.77 -18.44
C VAL A 564 -3.90 -5.98 -18.56
N TYR A 565 -4.27 -5.23 -17.52
CA TYR A 565 -5.47 -4.39 -17.49
C TYR A 565 -5.11 -2.94 -17.78
N ARG A 566 -5.92 -2.26 -18.60
CA ARG A 566 -5.74 -0.86 -18.99
C ARG A 566 -6.99 -0.03 -18.75
N LEU A 567 -6.78 1.24 -18.38
CA LEU A 567 -7.80 2.28 -18.28
C LEU A 567 -7.35 3.49 -19.10
N SER A 568 -8.23 3.97 -19.97
CA SER A 568 -8.00 5.11 -20.87
C SER A 568 -9.26 5.99 -20.96
N ALA A 569 -9.11 7.18 -21.55
CA ALA A 569 -10.21 8.09 -21.91
C ALA A 569 -11.21 8.41 -20.78
N VAL A 570 -10.75 8.53 -19.53
CA VAL A 570 -11.62 8.90 -18.41
C VAL A 570 -11.97 10.38 -18.51
N SER A 571 -13.26 10.69 -18.52
CA SER A 571 -13.78 12.06 -18.51
C SER A 571 -14.99 12.18 -17.58
N LEU A 572 -15.06 13.28 -16.82
CA LEU A 572 -16.20 13.62 -15.99
C LEU A 572 -16.72 15.01 -16.38
N ASP A 573 -17.96 15.08 -16.85
CA ASP A 573 -18.65 16.35 -17.17
C ASP A 573 -18.87 17.14 -15.85
N VAL A 574 -18.40 18.38 -15.80
CA VAL A 574 -18.56 19.31 -14.67
C VAL A 574 -18.91 20.70 -15.16
N ALA A 575 -19.82 21.41 -14.49
CA ALA A 575 -20.06 22.81 -14.80
C ALA A 575 -18.94 23.68 -14.23
N SER A 576 -18.37 24.56 -15.07
CA SER A 576 -17.29 25.47 -14.69
C SER A 576 -17.51 26.88 -15.23
N PRO A 577 -17.21 27.95 -14.46
CA PRO A 577 -17.27 29.32 -14.95
C PRO A 577 -16.24 29.59 -16.06
N ASP A 578 -15.15 28.81 -16.10
CA ASP A 578 -14.05 28.95 -17.07
C ASP A 578 -14.30 28.17 -18.37
N ALA A 579 -15.53 27.73 -18.62
CA ALA A 579 -15.88 26.97 -19.82
C ALA A 579 -15.66 27.79 -21.10
N ALA A 580 -15.26 27.10 -22.17
CA ALA A 580 -15.07 27.73 -23.47
C ALA A 580 -16.37 28.38 -23.96
N VAL A 581 -16.24 29.57 -24.56
CA VAL A 581 -17.37 30.35 -25.10
C VAL A 581 -18.15 29.50 -26.11
N GLY A 582 -19.46 29.30 -25.85
CA GLY A 582 -20.33 28.45 -26.68
C GLY A 582 -20.63 27.06 -26.09
N SER A 583 -20.06 26.71 -24.94
CA SER A 583 -20.41 25.47 -24.23
C SER A 583 -21.86 25.51 -23.71
N PRO A 584 -22.63 24.40 -23.76
CA PRO A 584 -23.99 24.36 -23.27
C PRO A 584 -24.04 24.63 -21.76
N ALA A 585 -25.02 25.43 -21.32
CA ALA A 585 -25.21 25.72 -19.90
C ALA A 585 -25.68 24.47 -19.14
N ALA A 586 -25.18 24.30 -17.91
CA ALA A 586 -25.54 23.20 -17.02
C ALA A 586 -26.92 23.40 -16.37
N LEU A 587 -27.99 23.36 -17.19
CA LEU A 587 -29.36 23.70 -16.76
C LEU A 587 -29.91 22.78 -15.66
N ASP A 588 -29.44 21.53 -15.62
CA ASP A 588 -29.79 20.51 -14.63
C ASP A 588 -29.20 20.79 -13.23
N VAL A 589 -28.15 21.60 -13.13
CA VAL A 589 -27.49 21.94 -11.87
C VAL A 589 -28.17 23.16 -11.26
N GLU A 590 -28.50 23.08 -9.98
CA GLU A 590 -29.12 24.19 -9.26
C GLU A 590 -28.07 25.22 -8.81
N GLN A 591 -28.48 26.49 -8.84
CA GLN A 591 -27.85 27.61 -8.19
C GLN A 591 -28.85 28.20 -7.19
N CYS A 592 -28.66 27.88 -5.93
CA CYS A 592 -29.50 28.30 -4.83
C CYS A 592 -29.17 29.71 -4.38
N HIS A 593 -30.18 30.42 -3.89
CA HIS A 593 -30.00 31.65 -3.13
C HIS A 593 -29.86 31.28 -1.64
N CYS A 594 -28.62 31.25 -1.16
CA CYS A 594 -28.31 30.78 0.19
C CYS A 594 -28.59 31.83 1.26
N PRO A 595 -29.20 31.46 2.41
CA PRO A 595 -29.31 32.34 3.56
C PRO A 595 -27.94 32.80 4.07
N HIS A 596 -27.93 33.92 4.81
CA HIS A 596 -26.69 34.43 5.42
C HIS A 596 -26.05 33.37 6.34
N GLY A 597 -24.73 33.16 6.20
CA GLY A 597 -23.99 32.10 6.89
C GLY A 597 -23.79 30.82 6.08
N TYR A 598 -24.43 30.66 4.92
CA TYR A 598 -24.27 29.51 4.02
C TYR A 598 -23.69 29.94 2.66
N ALA A 599 -23.01 29.03 1.98
CA ALA A 599 -22.34 29.24 0.70
C ALA A 599 -22.36 27.95 -0.17
N GLY A 600 -21.92 28.07 -1.42
CA GLY A 600 -21.93 26.97 -2.41
C GLY A 600 -23.05 27.11 -3.46
N THR A 601 -23.04 26.26 -4.48
CA THR A 601 -24.09 26.29 -5.53
C THR A 601 -25.42 25.75 -5.02
N SER A 602 -25.37 24.84 -4.05
CA SER A 602 -26.54 24.20 -3.42
C SER A 602 -26.67 24.53 -1.93
N CYS A 603 -25.94 25.53 -1.41
CA CYS A 603 -25.85 25.84 0.03
C CYS A 603 -25.21 24.72 0.87
N GLU A 604 -24.33 23.95 0.26
CA GLU A 604 -23.67 22.78 0.83
C GLU A 604 -22.53 23.13 1.79
N SER A 605 -21.99 24.35 1.74
CA SER A 605 -20.90 24.81 2.59
C SER A 605 -21.35 25.96 3.49
N CYS A 606 -20.63 26.17 4.59
CA CYS A 606 -20.81 27.38 5.39
C CYS A 606 -20.05 28.54 4.72
N MET A 607 -20.59 29.75 4.86
CA MET A 607 -19.88 30.97 4.47
C MET A 607 -18.59 31.07 5.28
N ARG A 608 -17.54 31.71 4.72
CA ARG A 608 -16.29 31.97 5.48
C ARG A 608 -16.60 32.57 6.86
N GLY A 609 -15.89 32.10 7.88
CA GLY A 609 -16.17 32.47 9.28
C GLY A 609 -17.39 31.82 9.91
N HIS A 610 -17.97 30.79 9.29
CA HIS A 610 -19.01 29.96 9.90
C HIS A 610 -18.62 28.48 9.80
N ARG A 611 -19.01 27.69 10.80
CA ARG A 611 -18.84 26.24 10.87
C ARG A 611 -20.18 25.53 10.90
N ARG A 612 -20.19 24.28 10.46
CA ARG A 612 -21.38 23.42 10.51
C ARG A 612 -21.54 22.79 11.90
N VAL A 613 -22.74 22.80 12.46
CA VAL A 613 -23.03 22.12 13.74
C VAL A 613 -23.53 20.70 13.47
N ASP A 614 -23.03 19.71 14.21
CA ASP A 614 -23.43 18.29 14.16
C ASP A 614 -23.23 17.58 12.81
N GLY A 615 -22.37 18.11 11.92
CA GLY A 615 -22.00 17.47 10.65
C GLY A 615 -23.15 17.21 9.66
N THR A 616 -24.35 17.73 9.94
CA THR A 616 -25.55 17.45 9.15
C THR A 616 -25.56 18.33 7.90
N LEU A 617 -25.51 17.75 6.70
CA LEU A 617 -25.53 18.51 5.45
C LEU A 617 -26.93 19.07 5.14
N HIS A 618 -27.94 18.19 5.12
CA HIS A 618 -29.32 18.54 4.79
C HIS A 618 -30.05 19.15 6.01
N GLY A 619 -30.48 20.40 5.89
CA GLY A 619 -31.09 21.17 6.99
C GLY A 619 -30.12 21.54 8.11
N GLY A 620 -28.81 21.40 7.86
CA GLY A 620 -27.77 21.70 8.84
C GLY A 620 -27.68 23.17 9.22
N ARG A 621 -27.19 23.45 10.43
CA ARG A 621 -27.01 24.82 10.93
C ARG A 621 -25.56 25.27 10.77
N CYS A 622 -25.34 26.42 10.11
CA CYS A 622 -24.04 27.10 10.11
C CYS A 622 -24.02 28.19 11.21
N GLU A 623 -23.05 28.12 12.11
CA GLU A 623 -22.84 29.10 13.18
C GLU A 623 -21.52 29.84 12.99
N PRO A 624 -21.43 31.13 13.35
CA PRO A 624 -20.18 31.87 13.23
C PRO A 624 -19.07 31.27 14.10
N CYS A 625 -17.86 31.24 13.58
CA CYS A 625 -16.65 30.82 14.29
C CYS A 625 -16.39 31.75 15.49
N ARG A 626 -16.17 31.16 16.66
CA ARG A 626 -15.92 31.91 17.91
C ARG A 626 -14.42 32.13 18.16
N CYS A 627 -13.73 32.70 17.18
CA CYS A 627 -12.27 32.92 17.25
C CYS A 627 -11.88 34.30 17.81
N HIS A 628 -12.80 34.97 18.51
CA HIS A 628 -12.62 36.32 19.05
C HIS A 628 -12.06 37.34 18.04
N GLY A 629 -12.32 37.22 16.73
CA GLY A 629 -11.76 38.11 15.69
C GLY A 629 -10.29 37.88 15.32
N HIS A 630 -9.64 36.92 15.97
CA HIS A 630 -8.24 36.57 15.74
C HIS A 630 -8.05 35.50 14.66
N ALA A 631 -9.09 34.79 14.26
CA ALA A 631 -9.08 33.91 13.10
C ALA A 631 -10.41 34.01 12.32
N ASP A 632 -10.32 33.90 11.00
CA ASP A 632 -11.50 33.96 10.13
C ASP A 632 -12.13 32.59 9.87
N ASP A 633 -11.44 31.49 10.15
CA ASP A 633 -11.91 30.13 9.86
C ASP A 633 -11.67 29.20 11.07
N CYS A 634 -12.57 28.24 11.28
CA CYS A 634 -12.51 27.25 12.35
C CYS A 634 -12.90 25.86 11.82
N ASP A 635 -12.50 24.83 12.56
CA ASP A 635 -12.76 23.44 12.23
C ASP A 635 -14.27 23.16 12.22
N ASP A 636 -14.72 22.48 11.16
CA ASP A 636 -16.13 22.21 10.94
C ASP A 636 -16.75 21.27 11.99
N LEU A 637 -15.95 20.46 12.69
CA LEU A 637 -16.45 19.48 13.67
C LEU A 637 -16.18 19.92 15.12
N SER A 638 -14.94 20.32 15.44
CA SER A 638 -14.55 20.72 16.79
C SER A 638 -14.85 22.19 17.10
N GLY A 639 -14.94 23.04 16.06
CA GLY A 639 -15.07 24.49 16.24
C GLY A 639 -13.79 25.18 16.70
N ASP A 640 -12.67 24.46 16.71
CA ASP A 640 -11.35 25.02 17.02
C ASP A 640 -10.86 25.87 15.85
N CYS A 641 -10.34 27.05 16.10
CA CYS A 641 -9.77 27.91 15.07
C CYS A 641 -8.58 27.18 14.42
N MET A 642 -8.66 26.92 13.11
CA MET A 642 -7.90 25.83 12.49
C MET A 642 -6.38 25.97 12.63
N LEU A 643 -5.78 24.91 13.18
CA LEU A 643 -4.36 24.55 13.07
C LEU A 643 -4.06 24.15 11.60
N PRO A 644 -2.91 24.52 11.03
CA PRO A 644 -1.60 24.26 11.62
C PRO A 644 -0.72 25.50 11.75
N LEU A 645 -0.05 25.62 12.91
CA LEU A 645 1.11 26.48 13.17
C LEU A 645 0.93 28.02 13.07
N SER A 646 -0.21 28.56 12.63
CA SER A 646 -0.44 30.03 12.60
C SER A 646 -1.91 30.50 12.59
N GLY A 647 -2.89 29.66 12.97
CA GLY A 647 -4.32 29.96 12.80
C GLY A 647 -4.84 31.21 13.54
N CYS A 648 -4.29 31.49 14.72
CA CYS A 648 -4.64 32.67 15.51
C CYS A 648 -3.71 33.86 15.18
N ARG A 649 -4.27 34.92 14.57
CA ARG A 649 -3.60 36.21 14.29
C ARG A 649 -3.49 37.05 15.57
N HIS A 650 -2.64 38.09 15.54
CA HIS A 650 -2.45 39.02 16.67
C HIS A 650 -1.81 38.39 17.92
N ASN A 651 -0.86 37.45 17.73
CA ASN A 651 -0.09 36.81 18.81
C ASN A 651 -0.96 36.09 19.86
N THR A 652 -2.11 35.57 19.45
CA THR A 652 -3.00 34.74 20.26
C THR A 652 -2.82 33.24 19.98
N MET A 653 -3.32 32.40 20.88
CA MET A 653 -3.34 30.94 20.86
C MET A 653 -4.51 30.42 21.69
N GLY A 654 -4.66 29.08 21.76
CA GLY A 654 -5.82 28.43 22.34
C GLY A 654 -6.78 27.94 21.24
N PRO A 655 -7.69 27.00 21.56
CA PRO A 655 -8.67 26.46 20.61
C PRO A 655 -9.57 27.53 20.00
N HIS A 656 -9.76 28.66 20.67
CA HIS A 656 -10.60 29.78 20.23
C HIS A 656 -9.81 31.09 20.09
N CYS A 657 -8.48 31.04 20.07
CA CYS A 657 -7.60 32.22 20.08
C CYS A 657 -7.79 33.15 21.30
N GLU A 658 -8.17 32.57 22.44
CA GLU A 658 -8.57 33.25 23.66
C GLU A 658 -7.41 33.51 24.64
N LEU A 659 -6.21 33.03 24.33
CA LEU A 659 -4.99 33.19 25.15
C LEU A 659 -3.91 33.94 24.35
N CYS A 660 -3.06 34.72 25.01
CA CYS A 660 -1.86 35.25 24.36
C CYS A 660 -0.80 34.15 24.24
N ARG A 661 0.00 34.18 23.15
CA ARG A 661 1.13 33.25 22.98
C ARG A 661 2.18 33.46 24.09
N PRO A 662 2.96 32.42 24.49
CA PRO A 662 4.08 32.58 25.41
C PRO A 662 5.00 33.72 24.96
N GLY A 663 5.38 34.57 25.92
CA GLY A 663 6.10 35.81 25.66
C GLY A 663 5.21 37.01 25.30
N PHE A 664 3.88 36.89 25.34
CA PHE A 664 2.93 38.00 25.17
C PHE A 664 1.91 38.04 26.32
N TYR A 665 1.47 39.25 26.70
CA TYR A 665 0.48 39.50 27.75
C TYR A 665 -0.63 40.44 27.25
N GLY A 666 -1.81 40.36 27.86
CA GLY A 666 -2.96 41.18 27.51
C GLY A 666 -4.27 40.43 27.60
N ASN A 667 -5.30 40.87 26.89
CA ASN A 667 -6.63 40.25 26.89
C ASN A 667 -7.07 39.93 25.46
N ALA A 668 -6.82 38.69 25.04
CA ALA A 668 -7.11 38.12 23.73
C ALA A 668 -8.61 37.93 23.40
N THR A 669 -9.53 38.32 24.30
CA THR A 669 -10.99 38.16 24.07
C THR A 669 -11.66 39.40 23.48
N ARG A 670 -10.94 40.52 23.35
CA ARG A 670 -11.49 41.81 22.88
C ARG A 670 -11.62 41.89 21.35
N GLY A 671 -10.81 41.13 20.63
CA GLY A 671 -10.82 40.99 19.18
C GLY A 671 -10.16 42.11 18.39
N THR A 672 -9.12 42.73 18.95
CA THR A 672 -8.32 43.77 18.27
C THR A 672 -6.88 43.32 18.02
N ALA A 673 -6.18 43.97 17.10
CA ALA A 673 -4.81 43.58 16.73
C ALA A 673 -3.77 43.76 17.86
N ASP A 674 -4.08 44.62 18.84
CA ASP A 674 -3.17 45.00 19.94
C ASP A 674 -3.52 44.28 21.27
N ASP A 675 -4.35 43.24 21.22
CA ASP A 675 -4.83 42.54 22.41
C ASP A 675 -3.72 41.77 23.16
N CYS A 676 -2.65 41.38 22.47
CA CYS A 676 -1.49 40.67 23.03
C CYS A 676 -0.18 41.41 22.71
N LEU A 677 0.42 42.00 23.73
CA LEU A 677 1.65 42.79 23.67
C LEU A 677 2.86 41.95 24.14
N PRO A 678 4.07 42.15 23.57
CA PRO A 678 5.24 41.35 23.93
C PRO A 678 5.74 41.64 25.36
N CYS A 679 6.18 40.59 26.04
CA CYS A 679 6.88 40.65 27.32
C CYS A 679 8.27 41.28 27.14
N THR A 680 8.65 42.17 28.05
CA THR A 680 9.95 42.86 28.03
C THR A 680 10.63 42.68 29.38
N CYS A 681 11.40 41.60 29.54
CA CYS A 681 11.94 41.15 30.83
C CYS A 681 13.45 40.93 30.79
N PRO A 682 14.32 41.96 30.85
CA PRO A 682 14.03 43.39 31.00
C PRO A 682 13.95 44.21 29.69
N LEU A 683 14.43 43.67 28.56
CA LEU A 683 14.42 44.35 27.27
C LEU A 683 13.56 43.59 26.26
N SER A 684 13.19 44.25 25.15
CA SER A 684 12.44 43.64 24.04
C SER A 684 13.32 42.81 23.08
N ILE A 685 14.62 42.72 23.35
CA ILE A 685 15.60 42.01 22.53
C ILE A 685 15.69 40.56 23.04
N ALA A 686 15.59 39.57 22.14
CA ALA A 686 15.57 38.15 22.50
C ALA A 686 16.78 37.69 23.34
N SER A 687 17.94 38.32 23.19
CA SER A 687 19.15 38.04 24.00
C SER A 687 19.03 38.46 25.46
N ASN A 688 18.06 39.33 25.79
CA ASN A 688 17.87 39.98 27.09
C ASN A 688 16.42 39.86 27.57
N ASN A 689 15.72 38.81 27.14
CA ASN A 689 14.41 38.47 27.63
C ASN A 689 14.52 37.17 28.44
N PHE A 690 14.63 37.32 29.76
CA PHE A 690 14.95 36.24 30.70
C PHE A 690 13.70 35.69 31.42
N SER A 691 12.50 35.95 30.90
CA SER A 691 11.27 35.33 31.38
C SER A 691 10.33 34.97 30.21
N PRO A 692 9.80 33.73 30.16
CA PRO A 692 8.87 33.31 29.12
C PRO A 692 7.43 33.81 29.35
N THR A 693 7.10 34.31 30.55
CA THR A 693 5.77 34.77 30.94
C THR A 693 5.83 36.12 31.62
N CYS A 694 4.78 36.93 31.44
CA CYS A 694 4.62 38.21 32.12
C CYS A 694 3.14 38.58 32.23
N HIS A 695 2.80 39.42 33.20
CA HIS A 695 1.46 39.97 33.38
C HIS A 695 1.52 41.43 33.82
N GLN A 696 0.43 42.17 33.61
CA GLN A 696 0.33 43.57 34.00
C GLN A 696 -0.43 43.70 35.32
N ASP A 697 0.19 44.34 36.31
CA ASP A 697 -0.42 44.64 37.59
C ASP A 697 -1.45 45.79 37.45
N PRO A 698 -2.44 46.00 38.35
CA PRO A 698 -3.47 47.04 38.24
C PRO A 698 -2.94 48.48 38.12
N ARG A 699 -1.65 48.71 38.43
CA ARG A 699 -0.96 49.99 38.26
C ARG A 699 -0.35 50.19 36.86
N GLY A 700 -0.55 49.24 35.94
CA GLY A 700 -0.03 49.27 34.57
C GLY A 700 1.43 48.81 34.42
N VAL A 701 2.05 48.29 35.49
CA VAL A 701 3.45 47.85 35.51
C VAL A 701 3.57 46.40 35.06
N LEU A 702 4.45 46.14 34.09
CA LEU A 702 4.75 44.81 33.57
C LEU A 702 5.61 44.02 34.58
N THR A 703 5.09 42.90 35.07
CA THR A 703 5.76 42.02 36.03
C THR A 703 5.99 40.65 35.39
N CYS A 704 7.23 40.18 35.44
CA CYS A 704 7.63 38.90 34.87
C CYS A 704 7.60 37.83 35.97
N ASP A 705 6.80 36.78 35.77
CA ASP A 705 6.45 35.82 36.81
C ASP A 705 7.39 34.61 36.86
N GLN A 706 8.14 34.34 35.80
CA GLN A 706 9.09 33.22 35.74
C GLN A 706 10.47 33.67 35.27
N CYS A 707 11.23 34.36 36.11
CA CYS A 707 12.63 34.65 35.78
C CYS A 707 13.44 33.35 35.65
N LEU A 708 14.27 33.26 34.61
CA LEU A 708 15.21 32.16 34.42
C LEU A 708 16.10 32.00 35.66
N PRO A 709 16.56 30.77 35.98
CA PRO A 709 17.47 30.54 37.10
C PRO A 709 18.70 31.45 37.02
N GLY A 710 18.98 32.18 38.11
CA GLY A 710 20.08 33.16 38.15
C GLY A 710 19.66 34.61 37.90
N TYR A 711 18.39 34.89 37.60
CA TYR A 711 17.85 36.24 37.39
C TYR A 711 16.72 36.55 38.38
N ILE A 712 16.68 37.79 38.89
CA ILE A 712 15.70 38.29 39.86
C ILE A 712 15.32 39.76 39.57
N GLY A 713 14.21 40.22 40.15
CA GLY A 713 13.64 41.54 39.91
C GLY A 713 12.29 41.46 39.20
N LEU A 714 11.52 42.55 39.20
CA LEU A 714 10.16 42.56 38.61
C LEU A 714 10.18 42.33 37.10
N ARG A 715 11.33 42.57 36.46
CA ARG A 715 11.58 42.37 35.04
C ARG A 715 12.82 41.50 34.80
N CYS A 716 13.23 40.70 35.78
CA CYS A 716 14.44 39.88 35.72
C CYS A 716 15.72 40.69 35.42
N GLU A 717 15.74 41.94 35.88
CA GLU A 717 16.74 42.94 35.52
C GLU A 717 18.04 42.86 36.33
N ARG A 718 18.10 41.97 37.34
CA ARG A 718 19.24 41.77 38.25
C ARG A 718 19.61 40.28 38.34
N CYS A 719 20.85 39.99 38.72
CA CYS A 719 21.27 38.61 38.98
C CYS A 719 20.87 38.15 40.38
N ALA A 720 20.45 36.89 40.48
CA ALA A 720 20.14 36.21 41.73
C ALA A 720 21.39 36.07 42.60
N ASP A 721 21.22 35.76 43.88
CA ASP A 721 22.34 35.39 44.74
C ASP A 721 23.08 34.19 44.12
N ASP A 722 24.41 34.20 44.17
CA ASP A 722 25.34 33.26 43.51
C ASP A 722 25.53 33.44 41.99
N PHE A 723 25.02 34.53 41.42
CA PHE A 723 25.22 34.90 40.01
C PHE A 723 25.68 36.36 39.87
N PHE A 724 26.46 36.65 38.83
CA PHE A 724 26.98 37.98 38.51
C PHE A 724 26.82 38.34 37.02
N GLY A 725 26.67 39.63 36.73
CA GLY A 725 26.50 40.15 35.37
C GLY A 725 25.55 41.36 35.30
N GLU A 726 25.29 41.86 34.09
CA GLU A 726 24.38 43.01 33.88
C GLU A 726 23.29 42.69 32.83
N PRO A 727 22.13 42.13 33.25
CA PRO A 727 21.04 41.71 32.34
C PRO A 727 20.35 42.84 31.58
N SER A 728 20.47 44.07 32.08
CA SER A 728 19.79 45.25 31.54
C SER A 728 20.51 45.93 30.37
N SER A 729 21.70 45.46 29.99
CA SER A 729 22.46 45.96 28.85
C SER A 729 22.36 44.99 27.66
N PRO A 730 22.24 45.47 26.40
CA PRO A 730 22.16 44.59 25.23
C PRO A 730 23.32 43.58 25.17
N GLY A 731 22.99 42.29 25.18
CA GLY A 731 23.95 41.17 25.19
C GLY A 731 24.44 40.72 26.58
N GLY A 732 24.09 41.45 27.65
CA GLY A 732 24.44 41.08 29.02
C GLY A 732 23.59 39.92 29.57
N SER A 733 24.18 39.05 30.40
CA SER A 733 23.52 37.88 31.01
C SER A 733 24.11 37.59 32.40
N CYS A 734 23.37 36.88 33.25
CA CYS A 734 23.86 36.42 34.55
C CYS A 734 24.62 35.11 34.41
N ARG A 735 25.81 35.04 34.99
CA ARG A 735 26.65 33.85 35.06
C ARG A 735 26.86 33.46 36.51
N ARG A 736 26.99 32.17 36.79
CA ARG A 736 27.19 31.69 38.16
C ARG A 736 28.56 32.13 38.69
N CYS A 737 28.64 32.44 39.98
CA CYS A 737 29.90 32.70 40.66
C CYS A 737 30.81 31.45 40.60
N GLU A 738 32.07 31.62 40.20
CA GLU A 738 33.06 30.53 40.11
C GLU A 738 34.09 30.67 41.24
N CYS A 739 33.82 30.08 42.41
CA CYS A 739 34.69 30.14 43.60
C CYS A 739 35.40 28.80 43.93
N ASN A 740 35.50 27.91 42.92
CA ASN A 740 36.15 26.60 43.01
C ASN A 740 35.66 25.70 44.18
N GLY A 741 34.45 25.90 44.69
CA GLY A 741 33.87 25.12 45.79
C GLY A 741 34.44 25.44 47.17
N ASN A 742 35.18 26.55 47.29
CA ASN A 742 35.84 27.00 48.52
C ASN A 742 35.16 28.23 49.15
N GLU A 743 33.90 28.49 48.83
CA GLU A 743 33.07 29.50 49.47
C GLU A 743 32.60 29.07 50.87
N GLU A 744 32.44 30.02 51.79
CA GLU A 744 31.99 29.76 53.16
C GLU A 744 30.49 30.06 53.33
N ALA A 745 29.68 29.01 53.44
CA ALA A 745 28.22 29.12 53.55
C ALA A 745 27.78 29.28 55.02
N TRP A 746 27.74 30.52 55.51
CA TRP A 746 26.98 30.82 56.72
C TRP A 746 26.06 32.02 56.52
N GLY A 747 24.75 31.75 56.45
CA GLY A 747 23.70 32.77 56.61
C GLY A 747 23.22 33.51 55.35
N GLY A 748 23.10 32.84 54.20
CA GLY A 748 22.30 33.35 53.07
C GLY A 748 22.74 34.70 52.48
N GLY A 749 24.05 34.99 52.45
CA GLY A 749 24.63 36.18 51.82
C GLY A 749 25.27 35.87 50.45
N ARG A 750 25.49 36.90 49.64
CA ARG A 750 26.10 36.80 48.28
C ARG A 750 27.48 36.15 48.32
N VAL A 751 27.68 35.08 47.53
CA VAL A 751 28.94 34.34 47.40
C VAL A 751 30.03 35.13 46.66
N CYS A 752 29.67 35.86 45.61
CA CYS A 752 30.57 36.73 44.86
C CYS A 752 29.93 38.11 44.60
N ASP A 753 30.75 39.09 44.22
CA ASP A 753 30.26 40.41 43.82
C ASP A 753 29.34 40.30 42.58
N ALA A 754 28.13 40.84 42.69
CA ALA A 754 27.07 40.68 41.69
C ALA A 754 27.37 41.34 40.33
N ARG A 755 28.42 42.18 40.22
CA ARG A 755 28.85 42.79 38.95
C ARG A 755 30.20 42.25 38.47
N THR A 756 31.17 42.04 39.37
CA THR A 756 32.55 41.68 38.98
C THR A 756 32.86 40.19 39.06
N GLY A 757 32.06 39.40 39.78
CA GLY A 757 32.26 37.96 39.94
C GLY A 757 33.34 37.56 40.96
N GLN A 758 33.93 38.52 41.68
CA GLN A 758 34.95 38.25 42.69
C GLN A 758 34.37 37.55 43.91
N CYS A 759 34.96 36.44 44.33
CA CYS A 759 34.53 35.70 45.52
C CYS A 759 34.78 36.53 46.78
N LEU A 760 33.73 36.76 47.56
CA LEU A 760 33.78 37.71 48.68
C LEU A 760 34.39 37.10 49.95
N ARG A 761 34.33 35.76 50.10
CA ARG A 761 34.92 35.01 51.23
C ARG A 761 35.39 33.62 50.81
N CYS A 762 36.68 33.34 51.04
CA CYS A 762 37.27 32.01 50.84
C CYS A 762 37.36 31.25 52.18
N ARG A 763 37.05 29.96 52.16
CA ARG A 763 37.08 29.04 53.31
C ARG A 763 38.49 28.98 53.90
N GLU A 764 38.58 28.87 55.24
CA GLU A 764 39.71 29.12 56.17
C GLU A 764 41.12 28.57 55.84
N ARG A 765 41.38 27.98 54.67
CA ARG A 765 42.68 27.47 54.23
C ARG A 765 43.05 27.85 52.79
N THR A 766 42.22 28.67 52.14
CA THR A 766 42.32 29.07 50.74
C THR A 766 42.21 30.58 50.56
N ALA A 767 42.76 31.13 49.49
CA ALA A 767 42.80 32.56 49.16
C ALA A 767 42.82 32.75 47.63
N GLY A 768 42.62 33.96 47.10
CA GLY A 768 42.59 34.24 45.65
C GLY A 768 41.32 34.94 45.19
N PHE A 769 41.23 35.32 43.90
CA PHE A 769 40.03 36.01 43.35
C PHE A 769 38.84 35.03 43.19
N HIS A 770 39.17 33.75 43.00
CA HIS A 770 38.30 32.59 42.88
C HIS A 770 38.62 31.53 43.95
N CYS A 771 39.31 31.91 45.04
CA CYS A 771 39.75 30.99 46.10
C CYS A 771 40.67 29.85 45.62
N GLU A 772 41.53 30.14 44.64
CA GLU A 772 42.32 29.20 43.86
C GLU A 772 43.74 28.87 44.40
N ARG A 773 44.15 29.42 45.54
CA ARG A 773 45.48 29.18 46.15
C ARG A 773 45.39 28.89 47.66
N CYS A 774 46.37 28.17 48.22
CA CYS A 774 46.43 27.89 49.66
C CYS A 774 46.87 29.11 50.48
N ALA A 775 46.28 29.26 51.67
CA ALA A 775 46.66 30.29 52.64
C ALA A 775 48.02 29.98 53.30
N ASP A 776 48.65 30.99 53.90
CA ASP A 776 49.98 30.86 54.50
C ASP A 776 50.05 29.81 55.63
N GLY A 777 51.07 28.95 55.61
CA GLY A 777 51.22 27.83 56.54
C GLY A 777 50.54 26.52 56.09
N PHE A 778 49.92 26.53 54.91
CA PHE A 778 49.30 25.38 54.27
C PHE A 778 49.84 25.19 52.84
N TYR A 779 49.82 23.94 52.36
CA TYR A 779 50.29 23.58 51.03
C TYR A 779 49.37 22.55 50.36
N GLY A 780 49.40 22.48 49.04
CA GLY A 780 48.61 21.52 48.25
C GLY A 780 47.80 22.17 47.13
N ASP A 781 46.85 21.41 46.58
CA ASP A 781 45.98 21.88 45.49
C ASP A 781 44.69 22.49 46.06
N ALA A 782 44.52 23.79 45.84
CA ALA A 782 43.36 24.55 46.30
C ALA A 782 42.14 24.40 45.38
N THR A 783 42.24 23.74 44.21
CA THR A 783 41.13 23.64 43.24
C THR A 783 40.55 22.21 43.09
N GLY A 784 41.23 21.19 43.62
CA GLY A 784 40.78 19.79 43.66
C GLY A 784 40.32 19.30 45.04
N THR A 785 39.63 18.15 45.10
CA THR A 785 39.04 17.53 46.32
C THR A 785 40.06 17.06 47.39
N GLY A 786 41.29 17.58 47.38
CA GLY A 786 42.39 17.26 48.30
C GLY A 786 42.67 18.32 49.38
N GLY A 787 42.24 19.57 49.20
CA GLY A 787 42.32 20.66 50.19
C GLY A 787 43.74 21.08 50.62
N CYS A 788 43.86 22.32 51.09
CA CYS A 788 45.13 22.86 51.61
C CYS A 788 45.48 22.26 52.98
N GLN A 789 46.62 21.57 53.07
CA GLN A 789 47.07 20.83 54.25
C GLN A 789 48.10 21.62 55.07
N PRO A 790 48.07 21.54 56.42
CA PRO A 790 49.03 22.27 57.26
C PRO A 790 50.45 21.71 57.11
N CYS A 791 51.45 22.60 57.13
CA CYS A 791 52.86 22.24 56.93
C CYS A 791 53.42 21.21 57.93
N GLN A 792 53.12 21.35 59.22
CA GLN A 792 53.51 20.44 60.33
C GLN A 792 55.01 20.09 60.44
N CYS A 793 55.91 21.05 60.27
CA CYS A 793 57.36 20.83 60.44
C CYS A 793 57.72 20.42 61.88
N HIS A 794 58.60 19.41 62.04
CA HIS A 794 58.99 18.83 63.32
C HIS A 794 59.86 19.82 64.11
N PRO A 795 59.47 20.19 65.35
CA PRO A 795 60.09 21.30 66.08
C PRO A 795 61.57 21.08 66.44
N GLU A 796 61.99 19.83 66.62
CA GLU A 796 63.37 19.48 66.99
C GLU A 796 64.23 19.08 65.79
N GLY A 797 63.60 18.77 64.64
CA GLY A 797 64.28 18.26 63.45
C GLY A 797 64.33 19.26 62.28
N ALA A 798 63.43 20.24 62.25
CA ALA A 798 63.40 21.33 61.29
C ALA A 798 64.05 22.61 61.84
N THR A 799 64.37 23.55 60.96
CA THR A 799 64.93 24.86 61.32
C THR A 799 63.89 25.98 61.35
N ALA A 800 62.72 25.80 60.71
CA ALA A 800 61.59 26.75 60.72
C ALA A 800 60.23 26.02 60.55
N PRO A 801 59.11 26.61 61.02
CA PRO A 801 57.77 25.99 60.94
C PRO A 801 57.03 26.19 59.61
N GLN A 802 57.50 27.09 58.74
CA GLN A 802 56.92 27.33 57.41
C GLN A 802 57.49 26.34 56.38
N CYS A 803 56.64 25.85 55.47
CA CYS A 803 57.01 24.96 54.40
C CYS A 803 56.71 25.56 53.01
N ASP A 804 57.22 24.92 51.96
CA ASP A 804 56.89 25.27 50.58
C ASP A 804 55.39 25.09 50.29
N ARG A 805 54.76 26.09 49.66
CA ARG A 805 53.29 26.19 49.49
C ARG A 805 52.70 25.20 48.48
N ILE A 806 53.53 24.51 47.68
CA ILE A 806 53.07 23.55 46.67
C ILE A 806 53.36 22.12 47.12
N ASN A 807 54.58 21.84 47.59
CA ASN A 807 55.01 20.47 47.91
C ASN A 807 55.14 20.18 49.42
N GLY A 808 55.07 21.21 50.26
CA GLY A 808 55.02 21.07 51.70
C GLY A 808 56.34 20.76 52.39
N GLN A 809 57.50 20.87 51.72
CA GLN A 809 58.79 20.52 52.32
C GLN A 809 59.25 21.54 53.38
N CYS A 810 59.65 21.03 54.54
CA CYS A 810 60.25 21.77 55.64
C CYS A 810 61.79 21.76 55.57
N PRO A 811 62.48 22.78 56.10
CA PRO A 811 63.95 22.83 56.09
C PRO A 811 64.57 22.01 57.25
N CYS A 812 65.31 20.92 56.97
CA CYS A 812 65.77 19.93 57.97
C CYS A 812 67.21 20.13 58.50
N ARG A 813 67.48 19.64 59.71
CA ARG A 813 68.81 19.62 60.37
C ARG A 813 69.73 18.50 59.84
N PRO A 814 71.07 18.54 60.07
CA PRO A 814 72.03 17.60 59.47
C PRO A 814 71.80 16.12 59.84
N SER A 815 71.91 15.24 58.86
CA SER A 815 71.65 13.78 58.98
C SER A 815 70.21 13.42 59.43
N VAL A 816 69.29 14.38 59.32
CA VAL A 816 67.84 14.24 59.49
C VAL A 816 67.16 14.51 58.14
N VAL A 817 66.22 13.66 57.76
CA VAL A 817 65.54 13.62 56.47
C VAL A 817 64.03 13.48 56.67
N GLY A 818 63.25 13.78 55.63
CA GLY A 818 61.78 13.72 55.67
C GLY A 818 61.10 15.05 55.31
N ARG A 819 59.84 15.02 54.89
CA ARG A 819 59.09 16.24 54.49
C ARG A 819 58.93 17.21 55.65
N THR A 820 58.71 16.67 56.86
CA THR A 820 58.59 17.45 58.09
C THR A 820 59.85 17.40 58.95
N CYS A 821 60.94 16.81 58.48
CA CYS A 821 62.21 16.66 59.17
C CYS A 821 62.16 15.78 60.42
N GLU A 822 61.46 14.65 60.32
CA GLU A 822 61.09 13.79 61.44
C GLU A 822 61.90 12.48 61.55
N GLN A 823 62.86 12.21 60.64
CA GLN A 823 63.57 10.92 60.57
C GLN A 823 65.09 11.03 60.40
N CYS A 824 65.84 10.05 60.88
CA CYS A 824 67.30 9.93 60.68
C CYS A 824 67.66 9.36 59.30
N ALA A 825 68.83 9.72 58.77
CA ALA A 825 69.39 9.07 57.57
C ALA A 825 69.80 7.60 57.81
N ILE A 826 69.77 6.78 56.75
CA ILE A 826 69.94 5.31 56.81
C ILE A 826 71.31 4.91 57.41
N GLY A 827 71.29 3.93 58.32
CA GLY A 827 72.46 3.45 59.07
C GLY A 827 72.64 4.13 60.42
N PHE A 828 71.78 5.10 60.76
CA PHE A 828 71.80 5.89 61.99
C PHE A 828 70.41 5.95 62.67
N TYR A 829 70.38 6.12 63.99
CA TYR A 829 69.25 6.02 64.91
C TYR A 829 69.40 7.05 66.06
N GLY A 830 68.32 7.48 66.73
CA GLY A 830 68.39 8.36 67.92
C GLY A 830 68.12 9.86 67.75
N LEU A 831 67.11 10.25 66.96
CA LEU A 831 66.72 11.65 66.68
C LEU A 831 66.28 12.48 67.92
N SER A 832 65.71 11.82 68.93
CA SER A 832 65.09 12.43 70.13
C SER A 832 66.09 13.02 71.14
N SER A 833 67.38 13.04 70.81
CA SER A 833 68.45 13.66 71.61
C SER A 833 68.56 15.18 71.40
N GLY A 834 67.83 15.76 70.44
CA GLY A 834 67.84 17.18 70.10
C GLY A 834 69.05 17.66 69.30
N ALA A 835 70.02 16.76 69.02
CA ALA A 835 71.27 17.08 68.33
C ALA A 835 71.46 16.38 66.97
N GLY A 836 70.69 15.33 66.64
CA GLY A 836 70.84 14.51 65.42
C GLY A 836 70.91 12.99 65.70
N CYS A 837 71.41 12.16 64.76
CA CYS A 837 71.33 10.67 64.77
C CYS A 837 72.69 9.90 64.73
N SER A 838 72.78 8.63 65.25
CA SER A 838 73.98 7.76 65.55
C SER A 838 73.93 6.27 65.04
N PRO A 839 75.01 5.45 64.81
CA PRO A 839 74.97 4.17 64.00
C PRO A 839 74.71 2.75 64.66
N CYS A 840 74.35 1.71 63.86
CA CYS A 840 73.65 0.39 64.18
C CYS A 840 74.44 -0.96 64.47
N PRO A 841 73.87 -2.03 65.16
CA PRO A 841 74.57 -3.32 65.49
C PRO A 841 73.93 -4.72 65.06
N CYS A 842 74.39 -5.41 63.99
CA CYS A 842 73.74 -6.63 63.36
C CYS A 842 74.60 -7.93 63.13
N HIS A 843 74.01 -9.15 62.99
CA HIS A 843 74.70 -10.48 62.81
C HIS A 843 75.03 -10.85 61.34
N PRO A 844 76.24 -11.33 61.00
CA PRO A 844 76.75 -11.30 59.63
C PRO A 844 76.14 -12.28 58.60
N VAL A 845 75.61 -13.45 59.02
CA VAL A 845 75.13 -14.49 58.07
C VAL A 845 73.62 -14.43 57.82
N GLY A 846 72.83 -14.12 58.86
CA GLY A 846 71.37 -14.02 58.74
C GLY A 846 70.88 -12.64 58.34
N THR A 847 71.75 -11.62 58.27
CA THR A 847 71.39 -10.23 57.98
C THR A 847 71.73 -9.88 56.53
N ALA A 848 70.81 -9.20 55.85
CA ALA A 848 70.93 -8.81 54.44
C ALA A 848 71.63 -7.45 54.23
N GLY A 849 72.01 -6.71 55.29
CA GLY A 849 72.66 -5.40 55.19
C GLY A 849 73.06 -4.74 56.53
N VAL A 850 73.60 -3.51 56.48
CA VAL A 850 74.21 -2.80 57.63
C VAL A 850 73.28 -1.80 58.37
N ALA A 851 72.03 -1.64 57.92
CA ALA A 851 71.08 -0.68 58.49
C ALA A 851 70.18 -1.30 59.58
N CYS A 852 69.78 -0.50 60.57
CA CYS A 852 68.89 -0.90 61.66
C CYS A 852 67.73 0.08 61.90
N SER A 853 66.72 -0.35 62.65
CA SER A 853 65.57 0.44 63.10
C SER A 853 65.98 1.58 64.05
N ALA A 854 65.08 2.54 64.30
CA ALA A 854 65.34 3.77 65.08
C ALA A 854 65.74 3.55 66.56
N ASP A 855 65.61 2.31 67.02
CA ASP A 855 65.92 1.76 68.33
C ASP A 855 67.08 0.72 68.31
N GLY A 856 67.63 0.40 67.13
CA GLY A 856 68.83 -0.46 66.99
C GLY A 856 68.64 -1.88 66.39
N ARG A 857 67.52 -2.21 65.72
CA ARG A 857 67.17 -3.59 65.27
C ARG A 857 67.47 -3.92 63.79
N CYS A 858 67.90 -5.14 63.45
CA CYS A 858 68.54 -5.49 62.16
C CYS A 858 67.66 -6.16 61.10
N HIS A 859 68.06 -6.10 59.81
CA HIS A 859 67.31 -6.64 58.65
C HIS A 859 67.81 -8.00 58.15
N CYS A 860 66.94 -9.01 58.14
CA CYS A 860 67.29 -10.41 57.90
C CYS A 860 67.17 -10.86 56.43
N TRP A 861 67.87 -11.93 56.00
CA TRP A 861 67.72 -12.55 54.67
C TRP A 861 66.31 -13.15 54.49
N PRO A 862 65.77 -13.22 53.25
CA PRO A 862 64.41 -13.68 52.98
C PRO A 862 64.19 -15.11 53.47
N GLY A 863 63.07 -15.28 54.18
CA GLY A 863 62.76 -16.53 54.86
C GLY A 863 63.43 -16.66 56.22
N VAL A 864 64.10 -15.63 56.78
CA VAL A 864 64.74 -15.62 58.11
C VAL A 864 64.24 -14.46 58.99
N GLU A 865 64.01 -14.67 60.29
CA GLU A 865 63.49 -13.74 61.30
C GLU A 865 64.34 -13.72 62.60
N GLY A 866 64.14 -12.72 63.48
CA GLY A 866 64.87 -12.52 64.74
C GLY A 866 65.48 -11.11 64.88
N ARG A 867 65.72 -10.58 66.10
CA ARG A 867 66.21 -9.17 66.29
C ARG A 867 67.62 -8.94 65.73
N SER A 868 68.38 -10.02 65.67
CA SER A 868 69.71 -10.14 65.09
C SER A 868 69.73 -11.16 63.94
N CYS A 869 68.55 -11.61 63.46
CA CYS A 869 68.37 -12.48 62.29
C CYS A 869 68.94 -13.91 62.39
N ASP A 870 68.19 -14.84 63.03
CA ASP A 870 68.68 -16.15 63.49
C ASP A 870 67.75 -17.38 63.28
N ARG A 871 66.54 -17.30 62.70
CA ARG A 871 65.60 -18.46 62.50
C ARG A 871 64.67 -18.32 61.26
N CYS A 872 63.91 -19.32 60.75
CA CYS A 872 63.06 -19.16 59.53
C CYS A 872 61.74 -18.39 59.69
N THR A 873 61.26 -17.72 58.63
CA THR A 873 59.98 -16.99 58.51
C THR A 873 58.86 -17.83 57.90
N SER A 874 57.61 -17.51 58.22
CA SER A 874 56.42 -18.24 57.76
C SER A 874 56.27 -18.37 56.22
N GLY A 875 55.77 -19.53 55.77
CA GLY A 875 55.64 -19.90 54.35
C GLY A 875 56.89 -20.52 53.72
N HIS A 876 57.95 -20.69 54.51
CA HIS A 876 59.21 -21.30 54.12
C HIS A 876 59.63 -22.34 55.18
N TYR A 877 60.37 -23.38 54.78
CA TYR A 877 60.80 -24.47 55.64
C TYR A 877 62.28 -24.81 55.43
N GLY A 878 62.97 -25.23 56.52
CA GLY A 878 64.37 -25.71 56.53
C GLY A 878 65.48 -24.64 56.50
N PHE A 879 65.97 -24.21 57.68
CA PHE A 879 67.00 -23.15 57.89
C PHE A 879 68.44 -23.63 57.61
N LYS A 880 69.18 -22.98 56.70
CA LYS A 880 70.61 -23.28 56.37
C LYS A 880 71.35 -22.08 55.77
N GLU A 881 72.64 -22.23 55.46
CA GLU A 881 73.48 -21.18 54.87
C GLU A 881 72.86 -20.70 53.53
N GLY A 882 72.37 -19.46 53.52
CA GLY A 882 71.61 -18.88 52.39
C GLY A 882 70.08 -18.78 52.55
N GLY A 883 69.49 -19.16 53.70
CA GLY A 883 68.07 -18.91 54.03
C GLY A 883 67.18 -20.16 54.09
N CYS A 884 65.86 -19.98 53.91
CA CYS A 884 64.82 -21.03 54.05
C CYS A 884 64.04 -21.26 52.74
N THR A 885 63.46 -22.46 52.52
CA THR A 885 62.90 -22.90 51.22
C THR A 885 61.37 -22.70 51.13
N PRO A 886 60.79 -22.13 50.05
CA PRO A 886 59.35 -21.81 49.95
C PRO A 886 58.44 -23.02 49.66
N CYS A 887 57.18 -22.95 50.09
CA CYS A 887 56.16 -23.98 49.87
C CYS A 887 55.32 -23.83 48.58
N ASN A 888 54.81 -24.95 48.03
CA ASN A 888 54.05 -24.98 46.77
C ASN A 888 52.55 -25.33 46.97
N CYS A 889 51.76 -24.32 47.33
CA CYS A 889 50.31 -24.38 47.56
C CYS A 889 49.61 -23.24 46.81
N SER A 890 49.38 -23.40 45.50
CA SER A 890 49.00 -22.32 44.57
C SER A 890 47.60 -21.73 44.79
N HIS A 891 46.68 -22.44 45.44
CA HIS A 891 45.33 -21.92 45.71
C HIS A 891 45.20 -21.17 47.05
N THR A 892 46.23 -21.20 47.91
CA THR A 892 46.19 -20.66 49.28
C THR A 892 47.41 -19.78 49.56
N ASN A 893 47.87 -19.07 48.51
CA ASN A 893 49.02 -18.17 48.55
C ASN A 893 50.25 -18.77 49.25
N HIS A 894 50.57 -20.04 48.94
CA HIS A 894 51.80 -20.71 49.36
C HIS A 894 51.96 -20.92 50.89
N HIS A 895 50.89 -20.77 51.68
CA HIS A 895 50.94 -21.10 53.10
C HIS A 895 50.93 -22.62 53.35
N CYS A 896 51.89 -23.08 54.14
CA CYS A 896 52.14 -24.47 54.47
C CYS A 896 52.66 -24.63 55.91
N ASP A 897 52.65 -25.85 56.42
CA ASP A 897 53.34 -26.24 57.65
C ASP A 897 54.89 -26.09 57.55
N GLN A 898 55.54 -25.47 58.55
CA GLN A 898 56.94 -24.97 58.48
C GLN A 898 58.05 -26.01 58.70
N GLU A 899 57.71 -27.26 59.05
CA GLU A 899 58.64 -28.38 59.03
C GLU A 899 58.28 -29.41 57.96
N THR A 900 57.00 -29.55 57.60
CA THR A 900 56.50 -30.65 56.76
C THR A 900 55.88 -30.25 55.40
N GLY A 901 55.41 -29.01 55.22
CA GLY A 901 55.02 -28.44 53.90
C GLY A 901 53.59 -28.64 53.37
N ARG A 902 52.54 -28.80 54.19
CA ARG A 902 51.11 -29.05 53.75
C ARG A 902 50.17 -27.82 53.80
N CYS A 903 49.20 -27.67 52.85
CA CYS A 903 48.40 -26.44 52.56
C CYS A 903 47.12 -26.17 53.41
N LEU A 904 46.63 -24.90 53.50
CA LEU A 904 45.50 -24.40 54.34
C LEU A 904 44.30 -23.76 53.54
N CYS A 905 43.04 -24.22 53.68
CA CYS A 905 41.87 -23.88 52.81
C CYS A 905 41.07 -22.57 53.11
N PRO A 906 40.36 -21.98 52.11
CA PRO A 906 39.46 -20.81 52.27
C PRO A 906 38.17 -21.07 53.10
N PRO A 907 37.51 -20.04 53.67
CA PRO A 907 36.38 -20.19 54.59
C PRO A 907 35.16 -20.90 53.97
N ASN A 908 34.50 -21.74 54.76
CA ASN A 908 33.35 -22.56 54.39
C ASN A 908 33.61 -23.60 53.26
N THR A 909 34.87 -24.06 53.07
CA THR A 909 35.22 -25.15 52.13
C THR A 909 36.05 -26.26 52.78
N GLU A 910 35.88 -27.50 52.32
CA GLU A 910 36.56 -28.70 52.81
C GLU A 910 37.19 -29.57 51.68
N GLY A 911 38.05 -30.52 52.07
CA GLY A 911 38.80 -31.42 51.18
C GLY A 911 40.27 -31.03 50.97
N THR A 912 41.12 -31.97 50.54
CA THR A 912 42.59 -31.80 50.41
C THR A 912 43.03 -30.75 49.38
N ARG A 913 42.09 -30.27 48.57
CA ARG A 913 42.26 -29.16 47.62
C ARG A 913 41.14 -28.10 47.73
N CYS A 914 40.39 -28.11 48.83
CA CYS A 914 39.40 -27.07 49.15
C CYS A 914 38.29 -26.90 48.08
N HIS A 915 37.68 -28.01 47.63
CA HIS A 915 36.77 -28.03 46.47
C HIS A 915 35.30 -28.33 46.81
N ARG A 916 34.98 -28.59 48.09
CA ARG A 916 33.60 -28.84 48.55
C ARG A 916 33.20 -27.76 49.55
N CYS A 917 31.94 -27.38 49.60
CA CYS A 917 31.43 -26.52 50.67
C CYS A 917 31.25 -27.32 51.95
N ILE A 918 31.43 -26.69 53.11
CA ILE A 918 30.96 -27.25 54.38
C ILE A 918 29.42 -27.13 54.44
N ASP A 919 28.79 -27.91 55.33
CA ASP A 919 27.33 -27.93 55.52
C ASP A 919 26.72 -26.52 55.67
N ASP A 920 25.49 -26.33 55.19
CA ASP A 920 24.70 -25.08 55.21
C ASP A 920 25.25 -23.93 54.35
N HIS A 921 26.13 -24.25 53.39
CA HIS A 921 26.72 -23.32 52.43
C HIS A 921 26.73 -23.89 51.01
N TRP A 922 26.68 -23.03 49.98
CA TRP A 922 26.55 -23.44 48.58
C TRP A 922 27.39 -22.53 47.65
N GLY A 923 27.62 -23.00 46.42
CA GLY A 923 28.30 -22.22 45.37
C GLY A 923 29.80 -22.00 45.58
N VAL A 924 30.60 -23.08 45.52
CA VAL A 924 32.06 -23.08 45.69
C VAL A 924 32.75 -22.01 44.84
N ASN A 925 33.42 -21.05 45.50
CA ASN A 925 34.29 -20.07 44.85
C ASN A 925 35.76 -20.27 45.26
N PRO A 926 36.70 -20.40 44.30
CA PRO A 926 38.11 -20.69 44.59
C PRO A 926 38.87 -19.65 45.42
N HIS A 927 38.36 -18.42 45.60
CA HIS A 927 39.04 -17.35 46.35
C HIS A 927 38.18 -16.81 47.50
N ALA A 928 36.85 -16.87 47.38
CA ALA A 928 35.92 -16.34 48.38
C ALA A 928 35.27 -17.41 49.28
N GLY A 929 35.49 -18.70 49.01
CA GLY A 929 34.86 -19.79 49.77
C GLY A 929 33.40 -20.05 49.34
N CYS A 930 32.61 -20.68 50.21
CA CYS A 930 31.18 -20.95 49.95
C CYS A 930 30.25 -19.97 50.66
N ARG A 931 29.10 -19.67 50.04
CA ARG A 931 28.10 -18.71 50.54
C ARG A 931 27.08 -19.41 51.44
N ALA A 932 26.70 -18.79 52.56
CA ALA A 932 25.71 -19.35 53.46
C ALA A 932 24.33 -19.50 52.78
N CYS A 933 23.64 -20.62 53.05
CA CYS A 933 22.30 -20.89 52.57
C CYS A 933 21.27 -19.84 53.06
N ASN A 934 21.44 -19.36 54.30
CA ASN A 934 20.59 -18.36 54.95
C ASN A 934 19.09 -18.72 54.92
N CYS A 935 18.79 -20.00 55.14
CA CYS A 935 17.43 -20.50 55.25
C CYS A 935 16.73 -19.91 56.48
N SER A 936 15.47 -19.51 56.33
CA SER A 936 14.65 -18.96 57.41
C SER A 936 14.50 -19.97 58.56
N ALA A 937 15.06 -19.67 59.72
CA ALA A 937 15.07 -20.60 60.86
C ALA A 937 13.66 -20.98 61.36
N ALA A 938 12.65 -20.13 61.11
CA ALA A 938 11.26 -20.38 61.51
C ALA A 938 10.44 -21.14 60.44
N HIS A 939 10.81 -21.03 59.16
CA HIS A 939 9.96 -21.42 58.03
C HIS A 939 10.63 -22.42 57.06
N SER A 940 11.80 -22.94 57.44
CA SER A 940 12.52 -24.01 56.74
C SER A 940 12.67 -25.25 57.63
N ARG A 941 12.76 -26.44 57.02
CA ARG A 941 12.94 -27.72 57.73
C ARG A 941 14.35 -27.88 58.33
N GLY A 942 15.28 -26.97 57.98
CA GLY A 942 16.65 -26.92 58.46
C GLY A 942 17.48 -25.87 57.73
N ALA A 943 18.69 -25.59 58.21
CA ALA A 943 19.61 -24.60 57.63
C ALA A 943 20.28 -25.04 56.33
N ARG A 944 20.14 -26.32 55.96
CA ARG A 944 20.77 -26.94 54.79
C ARG A 944 19.98 -26.64 53.51
N CYS A 945 20.70 -26.21 52.48
CA CYS A 945 20.17 -25.96 51.14
C CYS A 945 20.89 -26.81 50.09
N ASP A 946 20.35 -26.84 48.88
CA ASP A 946 20.96 -27.52 47.73
C ASP A 946 22.34 -26.92 47.39
N GLU A 947 23.37 -27.77 47.24
CA GLU A 947 24.79 -27.37 47.15
C GLU A 947 25.13 -26.55 45.88
N ALA A 948 24.33 -26.67 44.82
CA ALA A 948 24.54 -26.00 43.54
C ALA A 948 23.65 -24.77 43.34
N SER A 949 22.38 -24.85 43.74
CA SER A 949 21.37 -23.79 43.50
C SER A 949 21.09 -22.90 44.72
N GLY A 950 21.46 -23.34 45.92
CA GLY A 950 21.23 -22.61 47.16
C GLY A 950 19.80 -22.67 47.69
N GLN A 951 18.96 -23.57 47.16
CA GLN A 951 17.53 -23.66 47.50
C GLN A 951 17.30 -24.37 48.84
N CYS A 952 16.65 -23.70 49.78
CA CYS A 952 16.30 -24.23 51.10
C CYS A 952 15.05 -25.13 51.07
N SER A 953 14.98 -26.10 51.98
CA SER A 953 13.83 -26.98 52.16
C SER A 953 12.73 -26.30 52.98
N CYS A 954 11.77 -25.66 52.34
CA CYS A 954 10.73 -24.87 53.03
C CYS A 954 9.66 -25.74 53.70
N LEU A 955 9.11 -25.24 54.82
CA LEU A 955 7.94 -25.82 55.47
C LEU A 955 6.68 -25.55 54.62
N ASP A 956 5.70 -26.43 54.75
CA ASP A 956 4.48 -26.38 53.94
C ASP A 956 3.79 -25.02 54.09
N GLY A 957 3.69 -24.29 52.98
CA GLY A 957 3.10 -22.95 52.91
C GLY A 957 4.09 -21.78 52.75
N TYR A 958 5.40 -22.04 52.83
CA TYR A 958 6.47 -21.06 52.62
C TYR A 958 7.29 -21.38 51.38
N GLY A 959 7.77 -20.36 50.68
CA GLY A 959 8.42 -20.44 49.37
C GLY A 959 9.66 -19.55 49.28
N GLY A 960 10.28 -19.54 48.10
CA GLY A 960 11.51 -18.78 47.82
C GLY A 960 12.80 -19.49 48.20
N ARG A 961 13.93 -18.95 47.73
CA ARG A 961 15.26 -19.58 47.91
C ARG A 961 15.64 -19.79 49.37
N THR A 962 15.27 -18.85 50.24
CA THR A 962 15.56 -18.87 51.68
C THR A 962 14.34 -19.20 52.55
N CYS A 963 13.19 -19.57 51.97
CA CYS A 963 11.94 -19.76 52.71
C CYS A 963 11.47 -18.49 53.45
N GLY A 964 11.79 -17.31 52.90
CA GLY A 964 11.48 -15.99 53.48
C GLY A 964 10.23 -15.33 52.87
N GLU A 965 9.48 -16.04 52.04
CA GLU A 965 8.26 -15.59 51.38
C GLU A 965 7.22 -16.72 51.43
N CYS A 966 5.98 -16.44 51.03
CA CYS A 966 4.92 -17.44 51.03
C CYS A 966 4.99 -18.33 49.79
N ALA A 967 4.61 -19.61 49.91
CA ALA A 967 4.52 -20.50 48.76
C ALA A 967 3.37 -20.08 47.81
N GLN A 968 3.48 -20.44 46.53
CA GLN A 968 2.46 -20.17 45.50
C GLN A 968 1.03 -20.50 46.02
N GLY A 969 0.14 -19.52 45.96
CA GLY A 969 -1.25 -19.65 46.45
C GLY A 969 -1.47 -19.21 47.92
N ARG A 970 -0.50 -18.52 48.53
CA ARG A 970 -0.56 -17.96 49.88
C ARG A 970 0.03 -16.54 49.95
N TRP A 971 -0.43 -15.73 50.90
CA TRP A 971 -0.06 -14.32 51.03
C TRP A 971 0.11 -13.86 52.49
N GLY A 972 0.77 -12.72 52.70
CA GLY A 972 0.94 -12.11 54.03
C GLY A 972 2.01 -12.77 54.89
N TYR A 973 3.26 -12.81 54.41
CA TYR A 973 4.43 -13.23 55.22
C TYR A 973 4.55 -12.35 56.49
N PRO A 974 4.77 -12.92 57.68
CA PRO A 974 5.19 -14.30 57.96
C PRO A 974 4.04 -15.31 58.23
N ALA A 975 2.76 -14.93 58.17
CA ALA A 975 1.66 -15.84 58.51
C ALA A 975 1.17 -16.71 57.33
N CYS A 976 1.48 -16.31 56.09
CA CYS A 976 1.23 -17.07 54.84
C CYS A 976 -0.14 -17.74 54.75
N ARG A 977 -1.18 -16.91 54.80
CA ARG A 977 -2.59 -17.32 54.70
C ARG A 977 -2.95 -17.76 53.28
N PRO A 978 -3.82 -18.77 53.09
CA PRO A 978 -4.26 -19.19 51.76
C PRO A 978 -5.00 -18.04 51.05
N CYS A 979 -4.80 -17.95 49.73
CA CYS A 979 -5.42 -16.92 48.89
C CYS A 979 -6.95 -17.05 48.77
N GLU A 980 -7.50 -18.26 48.93
CA GLU A 980 -8.95 -18.54 48.83
C GLU A 980 -9.62 -17.96 47.55
N CYS A 981 -8.90 -17.93 46.42
CA CYS A 981 -9.45 -17.48 45.15
C CYS A 981 -10.38 -18.54 44.54
N HIS A 982 -11.50 -18.10 43.98
CA HIS A 982 -12.45 -18.95 43.28
C HIS A 982 -11.87 -19.37 41.91
N PRO A 983 -11.70 -20.68 41.63
CA PRO A 983 -11.00 -21.14 40.42
C PRO A 983 -11.74 -20.83 39.12
N GLU A 984 -13.07 -20.73 39.16
CA GLU A 984 -13.94 -20.36 38.04
C GLU A 984 -13.71 -18.91 37.60
N GLY A 985 -13.46 -18.01 38.56
CA GLY A 985 -13.34 -16.57 38.36
C GLY A 985 -11.92 -16.02 38.29
N THR A 986 -10.92 -16.82 38.65
CA THR A 986 -9.50 -16.44 38.63
C THR A 986 -8.87 -16.73 37.26
N ARG A 987 -7.94 -15.88 36.79
CA ARG A 987 -7.31 -16.05 35.48
C ARG A 987 -6.50 -17.35 35.40
N ALA A 988 -6.55 -18.03 34.24
CA ALA A 988 -5.93 -19.35 34.05
C ALA A 988 -4.40 -19.36 34.24
N ASN A 989 -3.72 -18.24 34.00
CA ASN A 989 -2.27 -18.10 34.21
C ASN A 989 -1.86 -18.07 35.70
N THR A 990 -2.78 -17.69 36.58
CA THR A 990 -2.59 -17.58 38.03
C THR A 990 -3.27 -18.73 38.76
N CYS A 991 -4.15 -19.48 38.09
CA CYS A 991 -4.77 -20.70 38.60
C CYS A 991 -4.68 -21.86 37.60
N PRO A 992 -3.54 -22.60 37.54
CA PRO A 992 -3.33 -23.70 36.60
C PRO A 992 -4.28 -24.88 36.84
N ALA A 993 -4.62 -25.62 35.78
CA ALA A 993 -5.54 -26.76 35.85
C ALA A 993 -4.86 -28.04 36.39
N PRO A 994 -5.59 -28.96 37.07
CA PRO A 994 -5.06 -30.26 37.50
C PRO A 994 -4.53 -31.09 36.30
N PRO A 995 -3.47 -31.91 36.47
CA PRO A 995 -3.03 -32.57 37.71
C PRO A 995 -1.89 -31.87 38.46
N THR A 996 -1.34 -30.77 37.93
CA THR A 996 -0.07 -30.18 38.40
C THR A 996 -0.22 -29.10 39.49
N GLY A 997 -1.44 -28.64 39.81
CA GLY A 997 -1.69 -27.75 40.94
C GLY A 997 -3.17 -27.38 41.09
N SER A 998 -3.67 -27.31 42.31
CA SER A 998 -5.08 -26.97 42.63
C SER A 998 -5.24 -25.59 43.30
N LEU A 999 -4.13 -24.86 43.50
CA LEU A 999 -4.12 -23.60 44.25
C LEU A 999 -3.88 -22.39 43.32
N CYS A 1000 -4.83 -21.45 43.32
CA CYS A 1000 -4.73 -20.17 42.63
C CYS A 1000 -3.84 -19.17 43.39
N GLY A 1001 -2.99 -18.43 42.68
CA GLY A 1001 -2.17 -17.33 43.22
C GLY A 1001 -2.94 -16.03 43.43
N CYS A 1002 -2.47 -15.21 44.36
CA CYS A 1002 -2.98 -13.87 44.67
C CYS A 1002 -1.83 -12.92 44.99
N ASP A 1003 -2.11 -11.61 45.07
CA ASP A 1003 -1.13 -10.60 45.43
C ASP A 1003 -0.49 -10.86 46.81
N GLU A 1004 0.84 -10.80 46.89
CA GLU A 1004 1.63 -11.25 48.04
C GLU A 1004 1.40 -10.44 49.32
N ARG A 1005 0.92 -9.18 49.21
CA ARG A 1005 0.71 -8.27 50.35
C ARG A 1005 -0.77 -8.09 50.68
N THR A 1006 -1.63 -8.04 49.68
CA THR A 1006 -3.06 -7.69 49.83
C THR A 1006 -3.98 -8.91 49.79
N GLY A 1007 -3.50 -10.06 49.31
CA GLY A 1007 -4.33 -11.26 49.17
C GLY A 1007 -5.34 -11.20 48.04
N GLN A 1008 -5.27 -10.16 47.19
CA GLN A 1008 -6.23 -9.95 46.12
C GLN A 1008 -5.98 -10.90 44.96
N CYS A 1009 -7.02 -11.64 44.58
CA CYS A 1009 -6.98 -12.59 43.48
C CYS A 1009 -7.07 -11.88 42.12
N ALA A 1010 -6.37 -12.42 41.11
CA ALA A 1010 -6.39 -11.88 39.76
C ALA A 1010 -7.65 -12.35 38.99
N CYS A 1011 -8.73 -11.56 39.06
CA CYS A 1011 -10.01 -11.93 38.48
C CYS A 1011 -10.02 -11.84 36.94
N LYS A 1012 -10.83 -12.71 36.33
CA LYS A 1012 -11.22 -12.61 34.92
C LYS A 1012 -12.04 -11.34 34.70
N GLU A 1013 -12.09 -10.86 33.46
CA GLU A 1013 -12.58 -9.52 33.09
C GLU A 1013 -13.97 -9.17 33.66
N ASN A 1014 -14.91 -10.11 33.67
CA ASN A 1014 -16.29 -9.89 34.12
C ASN A 1014 -16.55 -10.33 35.58
N VAL A 1015 -15.49 -10.62 36.34
CA VAL A 1015 -15.57 -11.17 37.70
C VAL A 1015 -14.96 -10.16 38.67
N GLY A 1016 -15.65 -9.93 39.79
CA GLY A 1016 -15.25 -9.04 40.86
C GLY A 1016 -15.22 -9.73 42.22
N GLY A 1017 -14.89 -8.94 43.25
CA GLY A 1017 -14.65 -9.44 44.61
C GLY A 1017 -13.17 -9.72 44.87
N THR A 1018 -12.75 -9.64 46.13
CA THR A 1018 -11.34 -9.87 46.53
C THR A 1018 -10.90 -11.32 46.29
N ARG A 1019 -11.86 -12.24 46.13
CA ARG A 1019 -11.67 -13.68 45.88
C ARG A 1019 -12.10 -14.13 44.49
N CYS A 1020 -12.55 -13.21 43.63
CA CYS A 1020 -13.10 -13.53 42.30
C CYS A 1020 -14.31 -14.48 42.32
N ASP A 1021 -15.17 -14.33 43.32
CA ASP A 1021 -16.32 -15.19 43.62
C ASP A 1021 -17.67 -14.59 43.18
N ALA A 1022 -17.68 -13.36 42.68
CA ALA A 1022 -18.91 -12.67 42.26
C ALA A 1022 -18.80 -12.10 40.85
N CYS A 1023 -19.88 -12.16 40.08
CA CYS A 1023 -19.97 -11.47 38.79
C CYS A 1023 -20.08 -9.96 38.99
N LEU A 1024 -19.44 -9.18 38.11
CA LEU A 1024 -19.60 -7.72 38.12
C LEU A 1024 -21.04 -7.32 37.75
N PRO A 1025 -21.54 -6.15 38.19
CA PRO A 1025 -22.87 -5.66 37.81
C PRO A 1025 -23.07 -5.67 36.29
N GLY A 1026 -24.20 -6.22 35.83
CA GLY A 1026 -24.48 -6.39 34.40
C GLY A 1026 -23.89 -7.66 33.77
N THR A 1027 -23.40 -8.60 34.58
CA THR A 1027 -22.89 -9.91 34.15
C THR A 1027 -23.42 -11.03 35.06
N PHE A 1028 -23.46 -12.28 34.59
CA PHE A 1028 -24.05 -13.42 35.29
C PHE A 1028 -23.35 -14.75 34.94
N GLY A 1029 -23.63 -15.80 35.72
CA GLY A 1029 -23.22 -17.18 35.39
C GLY A 1029 -21.71 -17.42 35.46
N LEU A 1030 -21.14 -17.36 36.66
CA LEU A 1030 -19.71 -17.60 36.90
C LEU A 1030 -19.33 -19.02 36.46
N ASN A 1031 -18.54 -19.14 35.40
CA ASN A 1031 -18.15 -20.42 34.82
C ASN A 1031 -16.63 -20.46 34.52
N ARG A 1032 -16.00 -21.59 34.85
CA ARG A 1032 -14.58 -21.83 34.57
C ARG A 1032 -14.27 -21.84 33.08
N GLU A 1033 -15.15 -22.42 32.26
CA GLU A 1033 -15.00 -22.53 30.81
C GLU A 1033 -15.22 -21.20 30.08
N ASP A 1034 -15.88 -20.22 30.71
CA ASP A 1034 -15.99 -18.87 30.17
C ASP A 1034 -14.64 -18.14 30.31
N PRO A 1035 -13.99 -17.70 29.21
CA PRO A 1035 -12.71 -16.99 29.25
C PRO A 1035 -12.79 -15.66 30.01
N ARG A 1036 -13.98 -15.03 30.06
CA ARG A 1036 -14.23 -13.79 30.82
C ARG A 1036 -14.81 -14.06 32.22
N GLY A 1037 -15.10 -15.32 32.54
CA GLY A 1037 -15.54 -15.79 33.85
C GLY A 1037 -17.04 -15.65 34.06
N CYS A 1038 -17.60 -14.44 33.89
CA CYS A 1038 -19.04 -14.22 33.83
C CYS A 1038 -19.44 -13.72 32.44
N THR A 1039 -20.65 -14.07 32.03
CA THR A 1039 -21.22 -13.66 30.76
C THR A 1039 -21.98 -12.34 30.93
N ALA A 1040 -21.78 -11.36 30.05
CA ALA A 1040 -22.50 -10.07 30.11
C ALA A 1040 -24.01 -10.24 29.85
N CYS A 1041 -24.87 -9.43 30.46
CA CYS A 1041 -26.31 -9.43 30.19
C CYS A 1041 -26.58 -8.93 28.76
N PHE A 1042 -27.33 -9.68 27.94
CA PHE A 1042 -27.79 -9.20 26.63
C PHE A 1042 -29.14 -8.50 26.72
N CYS A 1043 -30.16 -9.19 27.23
CA CYS A 1043 -31.52 -8.66 27.47
C CYS A 1043 -32.09 -7.76 26.34
N PHE A 1044 -31.64 -7.98 25.09
CA PHE A 1044 -31.89 -7.13 23.92
C PHE A 1044 -31.65 -5.62 24.12
N GLY A 1045 -30.81 -5.24 25.09
CA GLY A 1045 -30.54 -3.85 25.47
C GLY A 1045 -31.67 -3.17 26.27
N VAL A 1046 -32.70 -3.92 26.67
CA VAL A 1046 -33.87 -3.39 27.41
C VAL A 1046 -33.59 -3.32 28.92
N SER A 1047 -32.79 -4.25 29.43
CA SER A 1047 -32.38 -4.31 30.84
C SER A 1047 -30.89 -4.63 30.92
N SER A 1048 -30.21 -4.07 31.91
CA SER A 1048 -28.83 -4.45 32.26
C SER A 1048 -28.78 -5.38 33.47
N VAL A 1049 -29.93 -5.76 34.03
CA VAL A 1049 -30.03 -6.63 35.21
C VAL A 1049 -30.49 -8.02 34.79
N CYS A 1050 -29.65 -9.02 35.01
CA CYS A 1050 -29.94 -10.41 34.70
C CYS A 1050 -29.27 -11.37 35.68
N ARG A 1051 -29.81 -12.60 35.74
CA ARG A 1051 -29.27 -13.70 36.55
C ARG A 1051 -29.23 -14.99 35.73
N GLU A 1052 -28.50 -15.99 36.20
CA GLU A 1052 -28.47 -17.31 35.56
C GLU A 1052 -29.81 -18.05 35.72
N LEU A 1053 -30.28 -18.63 34.62
CA LEU A 1053 -31.53 -19.37 34.55
C LEU A 1053 -31.49 -20.63 35.45
N GLN A 1054 -32.42 -20.71 36.41
CA GLN A 1054 -32.51 -21.83 37.36
C GLN A 1054 -33.60 -22.83 36.95
N GLY A 1055 -33.38 -24.13 37.24
CA GLY A 1055 -34.38 -25.19 37.06
C GLY A 1055 -34.56 -25.71 35.63
N PHE A 1056 -33.61 -25.41 34.73
CA PHE A 1056 -33.58 -25.94 33.36
C PHE A 1056 -32.41 -26.92 33.19
N VAL A 1057 -32.61 -27.92 32.34
CA VAL A 1057 -31.61 -28.93 31.98
C VAL A 1057 -31.33 -28.88 30.47
N ARG A 1058 -30.14 -29.30 30.05
CA ARG A 1058 -29.79 -29.42 28.63
C ARG A 1058 -30.57 -30.59 28.00
N MET A 1059 -31.31 -30.31 26.93
CA MET A 1059 -32.01 -31.29 26.12
C MET A 1059 -31.54 -31.23 24.66
N GLN A 1060 -31.45 -32.38 24.00
CA GLN A 1060 -31.03 -32.47 22.60
C GLN A 1060 -32.23 -32.45 21.65
N VAL A 1061 -32.21 -31.52 20.70
CA VAL A 1061 -33.15 -31.46 19.59
C VAL A 1061 -32.60 -32.30 18.44
N PHE A 1062 -33.28 -33.41 18.13
CA PHE A 1062 -32.94 -34.30 17.02
C PHE A 1062 -33.79 -34.02 15.77
N MET A 1063 -33.39 -34.61 14.63
CA MET A 1063 -34.23 -34.65 13.44
C MET A 1063 -35.48 -35.52 13.64
N VAL A 1064 -36.67 -34.98 13.33
CA VAL A 1064 -37.96 -35.67 13.47
C VAL A 1064 -38.26 -36.53 12.23
N GLU A 1065 -38.88 -37.70 12.39
CA GLU A 1065 -39.10 -38.66 11.30
C GLU A 1065 -39.95 -38.14 10.12
N GLY A 1066 -40.82 -37.15 10.34
CA GLY A 1066 -41.70 -36.56 9.31
C GLY A 1066 -41.11 -35.42 8.48
N GLN A 1067 -39.90 -34.92 8.80
CA GLN A 1067 -39.26 -33.77 8.14
C GLN A 1067 -37.87 -34.14 7.58
N ARG A 1068 -37.80 -35.25 6.81
CA ARG A 1068 -36.55 -35.83 6.27
C ARG A 1068 -36.13 -35.27 4.91
N SER A 1069 -36.47 -34.02 4.61
CA SER A 1069 -36.01 -33.30 3.42
C SER A 1069 -34.90 -32.32 3.82
N MET A 1070 -33.64 -32.68 3.54
CA MET A 1070 -32.48 -31.83 3.79
C MET A 1070 -31.88 -31.39 2.44
N PRO A 1071 -32.27 -30.23 1.91
CA PRO A 1071 -31.76 -29.75 0.62
C PRO A 1071 -30.30 -29.35 0.70
N VAL A 1072 -29.66 -29.39 -0.45
CA VAL A 1072 -28.27 -29.00 -0.63
C VAL A 1072 -28.24 -27.65 -1.33
N VAL A 1073 -27.40 -26.75 -0.83
CA VAL A 1073 -27.29 -25.37 -1.31
C VAL A 1073 -25.86 -25.03 -1.69
N ASN A 1074 -25.69 -24.01 -2.52
CA ASN A 1074 -24.39 -23.37 -2.70
C ASN A 1074 -24.01 -22.49 -1.49
N GLN A 1075 -22.75 -22.07 -1.39
CA GLN A 1075 -22.17 -21.35 -0.23
C GLN A 1075 -22.93 -20.09 0.23
N VAL A 1076 -23.80 -19.50 -0.60
CA VAL A 1076 -24.58 -18.29 -0.30
C VAL A 1076 -26.09 -18.57 -0.15
N GLY A 1077 -26.54 -19.82 -0.36
CA GLY A 1077 -27.94 -20.20 -0.29
C GLY A 1077 -28.82 -19.59 -1.39
N GLN A 1078 -28.24 -19.22 -2.53
CA GLN A 1078 -28.94 -18.59 -3.67
C GLN A 1078 -29.70 -19.61 -4.53
N ARG A 1079 -29.18 -20.84 -4.62
CA ARG A 1079 -29.81 -21.97 -5.31
C ARG A 1079 -29.80 -23.19 -4.40
N GLU A 1080 -30.95 -23.85 -4.30
CA GLU A 1080 -31.13 -25.08 -3.54
C GLU A 1080 -31.59 -26.22 -4.46
N THR A 1081 -31.16 -27.44 -4.17
CA THR A 1081 -31.56 -28.63 -4.90
C THR A 1081 -31.79 -29.82 -3.96
N MET A 1082 -32.75 -30.65 -4.33
CA MET A 1082 -32.95 -31.99 -3.78
C MET A 1082 -32.49 -33.09 -4.75
N SER A 1083 -32.10 -32.72 -5.98
CA SER A 1083 -31.61 -33.65 -6.99
C SER A 1083 -30.26 -34.21 -6.55
N GLY A 1084 -30.10 -35.54 -6.55
CA GLY A 1084 -28.91 -36.21 -6.02
C GLY A 1084 -28.90 -36.44 -4.51
N VAL A 1085 -29.96 -36.07 -3.77
CA VAL A 1085 -30.07 -36.26 -2.32
C VAL A 1085 -31.07 -37.36 -1.99
N ARG A 1086 -30.64 -38.39 -1.26
CA ARG A 1086 -31.48 -39.52 -0.82
C ARG A 1086 -31.37 -39.71 0.70
N TYR A 1087 -32.50 -39.99 1.36
CA TYR A 1087 -32.49 -40.42 2.75
C TYR A 1087 -32.41 -41.95 2.82
N GLN A 1088 -31.43 -42.47 3.56
CA GLN A 1088 -31.29 -43.89 3.87
C GLN A 1088 -31.00 -44.02 5.36
N HIS A 1089 -32.01 -44.39 6.15
CA HIS A 1089 -31.92 -44.44 7.62
C HIS A 1089 -30.63 -45.15 8.11
N PRO A 1090 -29.81 -44.51 8.97
CA PRO A 1090 -30.00 -43.21 9.65
C PRO A 1090 -29.36 -41.98 8.97
N GLU A 1091 -28.96 -42.07 7.70
CA GLU A 1091 -28.12 -41.08 6.99
C GLU A 1091 -28.87 -40.33 5.87
N MET A 1092 -28.51 -39.07 5.66
CA MET A 1092 -28.76 -38.35 4.41
C MET A 1092 -27.55 -38.53 3.50
N ILE A 1093 -27.76 -38.95 2.25
CA ILE A 1093 -26.71 -39.24 1.28
C ILE A 1093 -26.86 -38.30 0.09
N LEU A 1094 -25.74 -37.76 -0.36
CA LEU A 1094 -25.59 -36.86 -1.49
C LEU A 1094 -24.70 -37.50 -2.55
N HIS A 1095 -25.15 -37.50 -3.79
CA HIS A 1095 -24.38 -37.87 -4.99
C HIS A 1095 -23.88 -36.62 -5.71
N ALA A 1096 -22.58 -36.38 -5.66
CA ALA A 1096 -21.98 -35.12 -6.09
C ALA A 1096 -22.21 -34.83 -7.58
N GLY A 1097 -22.13 -35.85 -8.44
CA GLY A 1097 -22.32 -35.70 -9.89
C GLY A 1097 -23.73 -35.26 -10.28
N GLU A 1098 -24.76 -35.58 -9.49
CA GLU A 1098 -26.12 -35.11 -9.75
C GLU A 1098 -26.35 -33.70 -9.20
N VAL A 1099 -25.82 -33.41 -8.01
CA VAL A 1099 -25.89 -32.07 -7.40
C VAL A 1099 -25.17 -31.03 -8.26
N LEU A 1100 -24.01 -31.38 -8.82
CA LEU A 1100 -23.22 -30.53 -9.72
C LEU A 1100 -23.97 -30.13 -10.99
N LYS A 1101 -24.90 -30.94 -11.49
CA LYS A 1101 -25.73 -30.56 -12.66
C LYS A 1101 -26.62 -29.36 -12.36
N THR A 1102 -27.09 -29.21 -11.12
CA THR A 1102 -28.00 -28.13 -10.70
C THR A 1102 -27.28 -26.94 -10.07
N LEU A 1103 -26.28 -27.19 -9.22
CA LEU A 1103 -25.54 -26.14 -8.52
C LEU A 1103 -24.29 -25.65 -9.27
N HIS A 1104 -23.91 -26.35 -10.34
CA HIS A 1104 -22.82 -26.04 -11.29
C HIS A 1104 -21.39 -26.03 -10.73
N HIS A 1105 -21.19 -25.71 -9.44
CA HIS A 1105 -19.87 -25.56 -8.81
C HIS A 1105 -19.87 -26.02 -7.34
N GLU A 1106 -18.71 -26.48 -6.84
CA GLU A 1106 -18.42 -26.75 -5.41
C GLU A 1106 -17.87 -25.47 -4.73
N PRO A 1107 -18.00 -25.28 -3.39
CA PRO A 1107 -18.57 -26.20 -2.42
C PRO A 1107 -20.08 -26.07 -2.22
N PHE A 1108 -20.71 -27.17 -1.83
CA PHE A 1108 -22.13 -27.23 -1.46
C PHE A 1108 -22.34 -27.67 -0.01
N TYR A 1109 -23.46 -27.26 0.58
CA TYR A 1109 -23.77 -27.39 2.01
C TYR A 1109 -25.16 -28.00 2.23
N TRP A 1110 -25.27 -28.85 3.25
CA TRP A 1110 -26.52 -29.33 3.83
C TRP A 1110 -27.25 -28.19 4.54
N LYS A 1111 -28.47 -27.86 4.11
CA LYS A 1111 -29.34 -26.89 4.80
C LYS A 1111 -30.20 -27.62 5.83
N LEU A 1112 -29.98 -27.33 7.11
CA LEU A 1112 -30.72 -27.98 8.19
C LEU A 1112 -32.21 -27.59 8.12
N PRO A 1113 -33.13 -28.53 8.44
CA PRO A 1113 -34.56 -28.26 8.34
C PRO A 1113 -35.08 -27.36 9.47
N SER A 1114 -36.33 -26.91 9.33
CA SER A 1114 -36.92 -25.81 10.10
C SER A 1114 -36.96 -25.98 11.63
N GLN A 1115 -36.82 -27.20 12.16
CA GLN A 1115 -36.75 -27.42 13.60
C GLN A 1115 -35.51 -26.78 14.25
N PHE A 1116 -34.43 -26.60 13.49
CA PHE A 1116 -33.21 -25.94 13.93
C PHE A 1116 -33.24 -24.41 13.71
N THR A 1117 -34.28 -23.88 13.05
CA THR A 1117 -34.42 -22.45 12.76
C THR A 1117 -35.39 -21.77 13.74
N GLY A 1118 -35.55 -20.45 13.65
CA GLY A 1118 -36.37 -19.65 14.57
C GLY A 1118 -35.63 -19.25 15.87
N PRO A 1119 -36.35 -18.81 16.91
CA PRO A 1119 -35.76 -18.36 18.16
C PRO A 1119 -35.18 -19.56 18.94
N LYS A 1120 -33.86 -19.54 19.16
CA LYS A 1120 -33.06 -20.56 19.82
C LYS A 1120 -32.10 -19.95 20.85
N LEU A 1121 -32.52 -18.88 21.54
CA LEU A 1121 -31.73 -18.23 22.60
C LEU A 1121 -31.28 -19.19 23.70
N THR A 1122 -32.09 -20.20 24.02
CA THR A 1122 -31.76 -21.25 25.00
C THR A 1122 -30.71 -22.26 24.51
N ALA A 1123 -30.27 -22.16 23.25
CA ALA A 1123 -29.15 -22.94 22.71
C ALA A 1123 -27.79 -22.35 23.10
N TYR A 1124 -27.73 -21.09 23.55
CA TYR A 1124 -26.49 -20.45 23.98
C TYR A 1124 -25.85 -21.24 25.14
N GLY A 1125 -24.54 -21.51 25.05
CA GLY A 1125 -23.81 -22.38 25.98
C GLY A 1125 -24.10 -23.90 25.82
N GLY A 1126 -24.87 -24.29 24.80
CA GLY A 1126 -25.08 -25.69 24.41
C GLY A 1126 -24.13 -26.10 23.28
N LYS A 1127 -24.32 -27.32 22.75
CA LYS A 1127 -23.49 -27.87 21.66
C LYS A 1127 -24.33 -28.25 20.44
N LEU A 1128 -23.77 -28.02 19.26
CA LEU A 1128 -24.24 -28.59 18.00
C LEU A 1128 -23.34 -29.79 17.67
N ARG A 1129 -23.94 -30.92 17.30
CA ARG A 1129 -23.24 -32.18 17.00
C ARG A 1129 -23.74 -32.76 15.69
N TYR A 1130 -22.85 -33.32 14.88
CA TYR A 1130 -23.19 -34.06 13.67
C TYR A 1130 -22.07 -35.02 13.29
N THR A 1131 -22.41 -36.05 12.52
CA THR A 1131 -21.47 -37.05 11.99
C THR A 1131 -21.45 -36.97 10.47
N VAL A 1132 -20.26 -36.84 9.88
CA VAL A 1132 -20.05 -36.70 8.42
C VAL A 1132 -19.15 -37.80 7.89
N TYR A 1133 -19.42 -38.24 6.65
CA TYR A 1133 -18.64 -39.23 5.90
C TYR A 1133 -18.66 -38.86 4.43
N PHE A 1134 -17.56 -39.06 3.70
CA PHE A 1134 -17.53 -38.82 2.25
C PHE A 1134 -16.54 -39.76 1.55
N GLU A 1135 -16.73 -39.94 0.25
CA GLU A 1135 -15.85 -40.67 -0.66
C GLU A 1135 -15.31 -39.73 -1.74
N ALA A 1136 -14.00 -39.73 -1.95
CA ALA A 1136 -13.29 -38.94 -2.97
C ALA A 1136 -12.03 -39.69 -3.45
N GLU A 1137 -11.52 -39.35 -4.64
CA GLU A 1137 -10.28 -39.95 -5.19
C GLU A 1137 -9.04 -39.56 -4.36
N ASP A 1138 -9.05 -38.37 -3.73
CA ASP A 1138 -7.98 -37.89 -2.86
C ASP A 1138 -8.51 -37.16 -1.60
N GLY A 1139 -7.64 -37.03 -0.59
CA GLY A 1139 -7.93 -36.34 0.67
C GLY A 1139 -7.47 -34.89 0.74
N SER A 1140 -7.18 -34.27 -0.40
CA SER A 1140 -6.69 -32.89 -0.48
C SER A 1140 -7.30 -32.13 -1.66
N GLY A 1141 -8.42 -31.45 -1.43
CA GLY A 1141 -9.15 -30.65 -2.42
C GLY A 1141 -9.14 -29.15 -2.14
N ARG A 1142 -9.50 -28.34 -3.16
CA ARG A 1142 -9.78 -26.89 -2.98
C ARG A 1142 -10.95 -26.69 -1.99
N SER A 1143 -11.92 -27.59 -2.08
CA SER A 1143 -13.12 -27.76 -1.25
C SER A 1143 -12.83 -28.15 0.21
N ASP A 1144 -11.59 -28.27 0.68
CA ASP A 1144 -11.28 -28.55 2.09
C ASP A 1144 -10.94 -27.28 2.88
N ARG A 1145 -10.79 -26.13 2.20
CA ARG A 1145 -10.35 -24.86 2.79
C ARG A 1145 -11.48 -23.88 3.12
N GLU A 1146 -12.71 -24.15 2.70
CA GLU A 1146 -13.89 -23.35 3.01
C GLU A 1146 -14.54 -23.75 4.33
N PRO A 1147 -15.34 -22.86 4.95
CA PRO A 1147 -15.92 -23.09 6.27
C PRO A 1147 -16.75 -24.37 6.40
N GLN A 1148 -16.70 -24.98 7.57
CA GLN A 1148 -17.40 -26.24 7.82
C GLN A 1148 -18.86 -26.04 8.21
N VAL A 1149 -19.14 -25.02 9.02
CA VAL A 1149 -20.51 -24.68 9.43
C VAL A 1149 -20.74 -23.20 9.24
N LEU A 1150 -21.87 -22.85 8.63
CA LEU A 1150 -22.34 -21.48 8.43
C LEU A 1150 -23.67 -21.30 9.16
N LEU A 1151 -23.81 -20.22 9.90
CA LEU A 1151 -25.02 -19.91 10.65
C LEU A 1151 -25.52 -18.52 10.25
N ARG A 1152 -26.74 -18.47 9.70
CA ARG A 1152 -27.36 -17.24 9.20
C ARG A 1152 -28.55 -16.86 10.06
N GLY A 1153 -28.63 -15.63 10.55
CA GLY A 1153 -29.75 -15.16 11.37
C GLY A 1153 -29.68 -13.68 11.75
N GLY A 1154 -30.41 -13.30 12.80
CA GLY A 1154 -30.50 -11.92 13.30
C GLY A 1154 -31.79 -11.22 12.89
N ARG A 1155 -32.00 -9.98 13.36
CA ARG A 1155 -33.25 -9.19 13.16
C ARG A 1155 -33.73 -9.11 11.69
N ASN A 1156 -32.83 -9.13 10.71
CA ASN A 1156 -33.14 -9.16 9.26
C ASN A 1156 -32.62 -10.42 8.51
N LYS A 1157 -32.09 -11.45 9.21
CA LYS A 1157 -31.43 -12.62 8.61
C LYS A 1157 -30.21 -12.30 7.72
N GLU A 1158 -29.53 -11.19 7.98
CA GLU A 1158 -28.38 -10.69 7.20
C GLU A 1158 -27.03 -11.06 7.81
N LEU A 1159 -26.98 -11.42 9.10
CA LEU A 1159 -25.73 -11.83 9.74
C LEU A 1159 -25.40 -13.28 9.38
N LEU A 1160 -24.21 -13.49 8.84
CA LEU A 1160 -23.66 -14.80 8.49
C LEU A 1160 -22.33 -15.02 9.22
N ILE A 1161 -22.30 -16.00 10.10
CA ILE A 1161 -21.12 -16.38 10.87
C ILE A 1161 -20.70 -17.80 10.51
N TYR A 1162 -19.43 -18.11 10.73
CA TYR A 1162 -18.87 -19.41 10.36
C TYR A 1162 -17.96 -19.99 11.44
N ARG A 1163 -17.82 -21.31 11.38
CA ARG A 1163 -16.88 -22.08 12.21
C ARG A 1163 -16.05 -23.00 11.31
N ASP A 1164 -14.73 -22.87 11.42
CA ASP A 1164 -13.78 -23.77 10.76
C ASP A 1164 -13.48 -24.96 11.67
N MET A 1165 -13.37 -26.14 11.06
CA MET A 1165 -12.94 -27.37 11.70
C MET A 1165 -12.05 -28.15 10.75
N ALA A 1166 -11.20 -29.04 11.30
CA ALA A 1166 -10.38 -29.92 10.49
C ALA A 1166 -11.26 -30.78 9.56
N PRO A 1167 -10.96 -30.88 8.26
CA PRO A 1167 -11.76 -31.64 7.32
C PRO A 1167 -11.72 -33.15 7.68
N PRO A 1168 -12.83 -33.88 7.47
CA PRO A 1168 -12.87 -35.33 7.64
C PRO A 1168 -11.90 -36.02 6.68
N ARG A 1169 -11.45 -37.23 7.01
CA ARG A 1169 -10.63 -38.05 6.10
C ARG A 1169 -11.53 -38.83 5.12
N PRO A 1170 -11.15 -38.98 3.84
CA PRO A 1170 -11.92 -39.77 2.88
C PRO A 1170 -12.14 -41.19 3.38
N GLY A 1171 -13.37 -41.70 3.26
CA GLY A 1171 -13.74 -43.05 3.68
C GLY A 1171 -13.81 -43.28 5.20
N GLN A 1172 -13.67 -42.23 6.04
CA GLN A 1172 -13.76 -42.33 7.50
C GLN A 1172 -14.91 -41.49 8.07
N ARG A 1173 -15.75 -42.10 8.92
CA ARG A 1173 -16.78 -41.37 9.68
C ARG A 1173 -16.13 -40.50 10.74
N THR A 1174 -16.45 -39.21 10.73
CA THR A 1174 -15.94 -38.23 11.69
C THR A 1174 -17.09 -37.53 12.40
N GLN A 1175 -17.07 -37.51 13.74
CA GLN A 1175 -18.04 -36.78 14.55
C GLN A 1175 -17.47 -35.40 14.89
N HIS A 1176 -18.23 -34.35 14.57
CA HIS A 1176 -17.91 -32.97 14.92
C HIS A 1176 -18.83 -32.46 16.02
N GLN A 1177 -18.24 -31.72 16.96
CA GLN A 1177 -18.93 -31.10 18.09
C GLN A 1177 -18.40 -29.67 18.24
N MET A 1178 -19.31 -28.71 18.34
CA MET A 1178 -18.98 -27.30 18.46
C MET A 1178 -19.84 -26.59 19.52
N ASP A 1179 -19.22 -25.67 20.24
CA ASP A 1179 -19.89 -24.90 21.29
C ASP A 1179 -20.67 -23.72 20.69
N MET A 1180 -21.89 -23.52 21.18
CA MET A 1180 -22.79 -22.44 20.75
C MET A 1180 -22.54 -21.17 21.58
N THR A 1181 -21.30 -20.67 21.52
CA THR A 1181 -20.83 -19.43 22.18
C THR A 1181 -20.01 -18.60 21.19
N GLU A 1182 -19.90 -17.29 21.40
CA GLU A 1182 -19.34 -16.38 20.41
C GLU A 1182 -17.82 -16.49 20.18
N HIS A 1183 -17.08 -17.09 21.12
CA HIS A 1183 -15.61 -17.07 21.17
C HIS A 1183 -14.94 -17.73 19.97
N GLU A 1184 -15.63 -18.70 19.38
CA GLU A 1184 -15.10 -19.63 18.40
C GLU A 1184 -15.67 -19.39 17.00
N TRP A 1185 -16.71 -18.56 16.90
CA TRP A 1185 -17.35 -18.21 15.64
C TRP A 1185 -16.76 -16.93 15.07
N ARG A 1186 -16.70 -16.84 13.74
CA ARG A 1186 -16.12 -15.70 13.02
C ARG A 1186 -17.13 -15.14 12.03
N TYR A 1187 -17.02 -13.85 11.70
CA TYR A 1187 -17.86 -13.25 10.67
C TYR A 1187 -17.42 -13.70 9.29
N PHE A 1188 -18.35 -14.24 8.49
CA PHE A 1188 -18.07 -14.71 7.15
C PHE A 1188 -17.67 -13.52 6.25
N ASN A 1189 -16.56 -13.66 5.50
CA ASN A 1189 -15.94 -12.59 4.67
C ASN A 1189 -15.39 -11.36 5.43
N SER A 1190 -15.16 -11.45 6.74
CA SER A 1190 -14.44 -10.40 7.48
C SER A 1190 -12.93 -10.45 7.21
N VAL A 1191 -12.32 -9.27 7.04
CA VAL A 1191 -10.86 -9.09 6.84
C VAL A 1191 -10.09 -9.18 8.18
N LEU A 1192 -10.80 -9.05 9.30
CA LEU A 1192 -10.27 -9.14 10.66
C LEU A 1192 -10.57 -10.53 11.24
N ASP A 1193 -9.54 -11.23 11.69
CA ASP A 1193 -9.64 -12.58 12.29
C ASP A 1193 -10.16 -12.55 13.74
N GLN A 1194 -11.18 -11.74 13.99
CA GLN A 1194 -11.76 -11.53 15.32
C GLN A 1194 -12.98 -12.43 15.53
N PRO A 1195 -13.17 -12.95 16.76
CA PRO A 1195 -14.37 -13.71 17.12
C PRO A 1195 -15.61 -12.82 17.07
N VAL A 1196 -16.77 -13.44 16.85
CA VAL A 1196 -18.06 -12.76 16.76
C VAL A 1196 -18.39 -12.08 18.09
N SER A 1197 -19.04 -10.92 18.04
CA SER A 1197 -19.51 -10.25 19.24
C SER A 1197 -20.66 -11.03 19.88
N ARG A 1198 -20.72 -11.09 21.22
CA ARG A 1198 -21.82 -11.77 21.92
C ARG A 1198 -23.18 -11.20 21.52
N ALA A 1199 -23.28 -9.88 21.32
CA ALA A 1199 -24.52 -9.23 20.93
C ALA A 1199 -25.02 -9.73 19.56
N ASP A 1200 -24.13 -9.88 18.59
CA ASP A 1200 -24.48 -10.40 17.26
C ASP A 1200 -24.79 -11.90 17.29
N PHE A 1201 -24.03 -12.67 18.06
CA PHE A 1201 -24.29 -14.10 18.25
C PHE A 1201 -25.67 -14.35 18.90
N MET A 1202 -25.99 -13.59 19.96
CA MET A 1202 -27.29 -13.65 20.63
C MET A 1202 -28.42 -13.12 19.74
N SER A 1203 -28.18 -12.09 18.92
CA SER A 1203 -29.12 -11.63 17.89
C SER A 1203 -29.45 -12.74 16.89
N ILE A 1204 -28.43 -13.48 16.44
CA ILE A 1204 -28.59 -14.63 15.54
C ILE A 1204 -29.38 -15.76 16.21
N LEU A 1205 -29.08 -16.11 17.47
CA LEU A 1205 -29.87 -17.10 18.22
C LEU A 1205 -31.29 -16.59 18.53
N GLY A 1206 -31.50 -15.28 18.59
CA GLY A 1206 -32.82 -14.64 18.67
C GLY A 1206 -33.73 -14.96 17.49
N GLY A 1207 -33.14 -15.28 16.33
CA GLY A 1207 -33.85 -15.72 15.13
C GLY A 1207 -32.91 -16.35 14.13
N ILE A 1208 -32.67 -17.66 14.26
CA ILE A 1208 -31.86 -18.42 13.31
C ILE A 1208 -32.64 -18.52 12.01
N GLY A 1209 -32.10 -17.99 10.93
CA GLY A 1209 -32.64 -18.14 9.59
C GLY A 1209 -32.37 -19.54 9.05
N ASN A 1210 -31.10 -19.92 8.94
CA ASN A 1210 -30.65 -21.23 8.45
C ASN A 1210 -29.31 -21.63 9.09
N ILE A 1211 -29.10 -22.93 9.23
CA ILE A 1211 -27.79 -23.52 9.57
C ILE A 1211 -27.35 -24.36 8.37
N PHE A 1212 -26.14 -24.14 7.88
CA PHE A 1212 -25.56 -24.88 6.77
C PHE A 1212 -24.34 -25.67 7.24
N ILE A 1213 -24.29 -26.96 6.95
CA ILE A 1213 -23.15 -27.84 7.24
C ILE A 1213 -22.52 -28.25 5.91
N LYS A 1214 -21.22 -28.12 5.76
CA LYS A 1214 -20.52 -28.44 4.52
C LYS A 1214 -20.76 -29.89 4.10
N ALA A 1215 -20.93 -30.09 2.80
CA ALA A 1215 -21.26 -31.39 2.22
C ALA A 1215 -20.24 -31.85 1.17
N SER A 1216 -19.45 -30.96 0.59
CA SER A 1216 -18.39 -31.26 -0.39
C SER A 1216 -16.99 -31.23 0.22
N TYR A 1217 -16.22 -32.32 0.05
CA TYR A 1217 -14.89 -32.54 0.61
C TYR A 1217 -13.97 -33.25 -0.39
N GLY A 1218 -12.68 -32.93 -0.42
CA GLY A 1218 -11.70 -33.53 -1.34
C GLY A 1218 -11.92 -33.17 -2.82
N SER A 1219 -11.05 -33.66 -3.73
CA SER A 1219 -11.23 -33.46 -5.17
C SER A 1219 -12.00 -34.63 -5.80
N ARG A 1220 -12.89 -34.30 -6.75
CA ARG A 1220 -13.74 -35.28 -7.46
C ARG A 1220 -14.52 -36.18 -6.49
N MET A 1221 -15.11 -35.57 -5.45
CA MET A 1221 -15.98 -36.27 -4.51
C MET A 1221 -17.10 -37.00 -5.25
N THR A 1222 -17.38 -38.24 -4.88
CA THR A 1222 -18.47 -39.04 -5.47
C THR A 1222 -19.71 -38.97 -4.59
N GLU A 1223 -19.54 -39.18 -3.29
CA GLU A 1223 -20.62 -39.31 -2.32
C GLU A 1223 -20.30 -38.59 -1.01
N SER A 1224 -21.30 -38.00 -0.36
CA SER A 1224 -21.22 -37.43 0.99
C SER A 1224 -22.43 -37.80 1.83
N ARG A 1225 -22.23 -38.03 3.12
CA ARG A 1225 -23.25 -38.49 4.07
C ARG A 1225 -23.22 -37.69 5.34
N ILE A 1226 -24.40 -37.38 5.87
CA ILE A 1226 -24.57 -36.73 7.18
C ILE A 1226 -25.60 -37.48 8.04
N SER A 1227 -25.29 -37.64 9.32
CA SER A 1227 -26.16 -38.29 10.32
C SER A 1227 -25.97 -37.68 11.71
N GLU A 1228 -26.79 -38.10 12.68
CA GLU A 1228 -26.68 -37.72 14.10
C GLU A 1228 -26.69 -36.20 14.40
N VAL A 1229 -27.33 -35.41 13.53
CA VAL A 1229 -27.45 -33.95 13.72
C VAL A 1229 -28.32 -33.65 14.94
N SER A 1230 -27.74 -33.01 15.95
CA SER A 1230 -28.42 -32.60 17.18
C SER A 1230 -27.95 -31.25 17.71
N LEU A 1231 -28.87 -30.47 18.27
CA LEU A 1231 -28.61 -29.17 18.91
C LEU A 1231 -29.10 -29.17 20.35
N GLU A 1232 -28.23 -28.83 21.30
CA GLU A 1232 -28.61 -28.74 22.72
C GLU A 1232 -29.26 -27.41 23.07
N VAL A 1233 -30.43 -27.47 23.70
CA VAL A 1233 -31.21 -26.32 24.17
C VAL A 1233 -31.58 -26.50 25.63
N ALA A 1234 -31.68 -25.41 26.38
CA ALA A 1234 -32.20 -25.45 27.75
C ALA A 1234 -33.72 -25.62 27.76
N ALA A 1235 -34.22 -26.60 28.51
CA ALA A 1235 -35.64 -26.85 28.72
C ALA A 1235 -35.93 -27.22 30.18
N ARG A 1236 -37.19 -27.06 30.64
CA ARG A 1236 -37.57 -27.37 32.03
C ARG A 1236 -37.42 -28.87 32.30
N GLY A 1237 -36.65 -29.21 33.33
CA GLY A 1237 -36.40 -30.61 33.71
C GLY A 1237 -37.53 -31.19 34.54
N ASN A 1238 -37.99 -32.40 34.20
CA ASN A 1238 -39.00 -33.17 34.97
C ASN A 1238 -38.39 -34.01 36.11
N GLY A 1239 -37.38 -33.49 36.82
CA GLY A 1239 -36.86 -34.11 38.05
C GLY A 1239 -36.06 -35.40 37.90
N SER A 1240 -35.50 -35.73 36.73
CA SER A 1240 -34.56 -36.86 36.60
C SER A 1240 -33.12 -36.42 36.91
N SER A 1241 -32.43 -37.15 37.78
CA SER A 1241 -31.12 -36.81 38.36
C SER A 1241 -29.91 -37.00 37.44
N HIS A 1242 -30.11 -37.31 36.16
CA HIS A 1242 -29.04 -37.64 35.20
C HIS A 1242 -28.80 -36.58 34.12
N LEU A 1243 -29.59 -35.50 34.06
CA LEU A 1243 -29.45 -34.46 33.04
C LEU A 1243 -28.65 -33.27 33.57
N GLN A 1244 -27.68 -32.80 32.79
CA GLN A 1244 -26.81 -31.68 33.12
C GLN A 1244 -27.62 -30.38 33.24
N ALA A 1245 -27.41 -29.63 34.33
CA ALA A 1245 -28.03 -28.32 34.53
C ALA A 1245 -27.65 -27.37 33.39
N ALA A 1246 -28.61 -26.57 32.93
CA ALA A 1246 -28.38 -25.61 31.86
C ALA A 1246 -27.72 -24.33 32.41
N CYS A 1247 -26.40 -24.22 32.25
CA CYS A 1247 -25.63 -23.03 32.62
C CYS A 1247 -25.51 -22.03 31.46
N GLN A 1248 -25.14 -20.77 31.74
CA GLN A 1248 -24.91 -19.65 30.79
C GLN A 1248 -26.15 -19.10 30.07
N VAL A 1249 -27.35 -19.49 30.47
CA VAL A 1249 -28.60 -18.92 29.92
C VAL A 1249 -29.08 -17.80 30.84
N GLU A 1250 -29.33 -16.61 30.28
CA GLU A 1250 -29.79 -15.45 31.06
C GLU A 1250 -31.29 -15.51 31.37
N GLN A 1251 -31.64 -14.98 32.55
CA GLN A 1251 -32.98 -14.56 32.92
C GLN A 1251 -32.92 -13.07 33.31
N CYS A 1252 -33.47 -12.24 32.44
CA CYS A 1252 -33.48 -10.78 32.59
C CYS A 1252 -34.68 -10.29 33.42
N GLU A 1253 -34.47 -9.20 34.17
CA GLU A 1253 -35.56 -8.47 34.80
C GLU A 1253 -36.14 -7.46 33.80
N CYS A 1254 -37.27 -7.82 33.19
CA CYS A 1254 -37.87 -7.03 32.12
C CYS A 1254 -38.79 -5.93 32.66
N PRO A 1255 -38.66 -4.68 32.17
CA PRO A 1255 -39.56 -3.60 32.53
C PRO A 1255 -40.98 -3.82 31.97
N PRO A 1256 -42.00 -3.11 32.50
CA PRO A 1256 -43.38 -3.22 32.03
C PRO A 1256 -43.48 -3.01 30.51
N GLY A 1257 -44.14 -3.95 29.82
CA GLY A 1257 -44.25 -3.94 28.35
C GLY A 1257 -43.25 -4.86 27.62
N TYR A 1258 -42.36 -5.56 28.34
CA TYR A 1258 -41.46 -6.59 27.77
C TYR A 1258 -41.57 -7.90 28.56
N SER A 1259 -41.42 -9.03 27.86
CA SER A 1259 -41.53 -10.37 28.43
C SER A 1259 -40.56 -11.35 27.73
N GLY A 1260 -40.39 -12.55 28.29
CA GLY A 1260 -39.42 -13.56 27.82
C GLY A 1260 -38.10 -13.55 28.59
N LEU A 1261 -37.30 -14.61 28.44
CA LEU A 1261 -36.06 -14.82 29.23
C LEU A 1261 -35.01 -13.71 29.03
N SER A 1262 -34.96 -13.13 27.84
CA SER A 1262 -34.07 -12.02 27.47
C SER A 1262 -34.82 -10.73 27.16
N CYS A 1263 -36.08 -10.56 27.60
CA CYS A 1263 -36.94 -9.41 27.25
C CYS A 1263 -37.22 -9.27 25.75
N GLN A 1264 -37.24 -10.39 25.02
CA GLN A 1264 -37.35 -10.43 23.57
C GLN A 1264 -38.78 -10.35 23.03
N VAL A 1265 -39.80 -10.46 23.89
CA VAL A 1265 -41.22 -10.51 23.50
C VAL A 1265 -41.91 -9.24 23.98
N LEU A 1266 -42.44 -8.45 23.05
CA LEU A 1266 -43.43 -7.42 23.35
C LEU A 1266 -44.80 -8.11 23.51
N PRO A 1267 -45.48 -8.00 24.67
CA PRO A 1267 -46.87 -8.42 24.78
C PRO A 1267 -47.73 -7.63 23.78
N PRO A 1268 -48.76 -8.25 23.18
CA PRO A 1268 -49.64 -7.60 22.21
C PRO A 1268 -50.42 -6.42 22.80
#